data_AF-A0A9P4QZ36-F1
#
_entry.id   AF-A0A9P4QZ36-F1
#
_cell.length_a   1.000
_cell.length_b   1.000
_cell.length_c   1.000
_cell.angle_alpha   90.00
_cell.angle_beta   90.00
_cell.angle_gamma   90.00
#
_symmetry.space_group_name_H-M   'P 1'
#
loop_
_entity.id
_entity.type
_entity.pdbx_description
1 polymer ?
#
loop_
_entity_poly.entity_id
_entity_poly.type
_entity_poly.pdbx_seq_one_letter_code
_entity_poly.pdbx_strand_id
1 'polypeptide(L)'
;MPSQVSEKELGAAILQSVQHGSFPQSEHVASANVPSTALPRLLEVLAKAREERKDEIRKVSREAGDDVDGWTTQARKLQDDIKRSQETAQEIVQQANAGKEYTAKVQDATAKVSFLYSEIAYNESLVQIVEQMRDISSLLESAQEAAVNGHIILALDRVEDANATLKRIGAAEHTRVASLLKSKADQLRSAIIENTSELWNGLVVVDATERRISLKEEVQRESLVHINTVVEALTKLGKMETLLSLLSREFDDVILSPRLTIKEDRIVSAIQIDGDNIQSTGKISDMSVRATLEDIQVIGEYLSTRLPPAVAVPLSDKLLTILSSRLISNWLLPAVPLSTEGVLDFQDILSLVLGLCEFFDELEWTGQKRLSDWVDRSAQIWLSRRKEAAIAKVRSIMPRRVKDKKTVERVETQVISKGDAMLGNQEEQDEDWGADWGEEEEPTKQNSQEEIEEEDMSAWGADDDEPPPEANPEPKTADTEHEDDQEEDWGADWGDEEESKPTTVSQPARQREENKSNGKPLALQKAPKKQEVTLRETYTVTAIPDSIMEIIIQVVLDVATLNQPDLVGSAIAPASGGLFAIPGQLLAMYRATAAIYYSKDAAGNMLIYNDCTRLADRLRKFLHEQVEKDSTSKLPQYLRPSVRLKLEGDIESLQSFGRRAYGREMELQRTIIRDFLDAASGFQGCTTDHYAAECDNAVAMTIDRLEDVKRQWKDVLSHSALLQSLGSVVSTAITKFINDIEELSDIGEDESRKLHGYGKSLSSLGAHFQTEDESGEMRDMAAMYVRNWMKFQYLLEILEGSLADIRYFWANGLDLEMDAEEVVDLIKALFAESEHRRKAIALRRIALSSLVNNLLHTEKPIPFEFLVNGQFLRTSIEDFLTANGISAETTLNVEYTRALIPPLHVASFEHDDWISDVDVLSHTSPAGAWSKPGSIQSGQERILSASYDGLLRVWNLSGDVIATSTAPNNGGRITSLKSAKWLSETKIVAAGMDNVVRVYKYDEDSRSIQCNLELYAHRWPIENLAVHGPSNRILSASTDSTVSLFSPTSKDAPPAPPTLLPSSTPASHKRQKLSKPDRTIPSRGPLATLSGHTAPVSATLFHPSDPTAAYSASRDHALKTWDLTTAACVDTRTTSHALLCLTALPALSLVATGTAARHITLTDPRATATSISALTLRGHTNAVVALDTDPGSEYGLVSGGHDGTVRIWDVRSVRSGVGEERVGEAVYTISRESVGGSKVRSSGEGVKVFGVCWDGVVGVVSAGEDRRVQVNSGGGA
;
A
#
# COMPACT_ATOMS: atom_id res chain seq x y z
N MET A 1 -107.95 16.84 -58.79
CA MET A 1 -107.96 15.87 -57.69
C MET A 1 -106.73 15.00 -57.83
N PRO A 2 -105.86 14.99 -56.82
CA PRO A 2 -105.73 13.78 -56.00
C PRO A 2 -105.82 14.10 -54.49
N SER A 3 -106.49 13.18 -53.80
CA SER A 3 -106.77 13.03 -52.35
C SER A 3 -106.24 14.09 -51.38
N GLN A 4 -107.16 14.88 -50.81
CA GLN A 4 -106.94 15.65 -49.58
C GLN A 4 -106.54 14.69 -48.45
N VAL A 5 -105.30 14.81 -47.96
CA VAL A 5 -104.85 14.13 -46.75
C VAL A 5 -105.66 14.62 -45.56
N SER A 6 -106.08 13.71 -44.69
CA SER A 6 -106.85 14.08 -43.51
C SER A 6 -105.99 14.89 -42.53
N GLU A 7 -106.56 15.91 -41.88
CA GLU A 7 -105.85 16.73 -40.88
C GLU A 7 -105.27 15.89 -39.72
N LYS A 8 -105.85 14.70 -39.46
CA LYS A 8 -105.36 13.75 -38.44
C LYS A 8 -104.05 13.07 -38.82
N GLU A 9 -103.90 12.67 -40.08
CA GLU A 9 -102.68 12.01 -40.57
C GLU A 9 -101.51 12.99 -40.61
N LEU A 10 -101.78 14.25 -40.97
CA LEU A 10 -100.80 15.34 -40.96
C LEU A 10 -100.31 15.67 -39.53
N GLY A 11 -101.20 15.66 -38.55
CA GLY A 11 -100.85 15.82 -37.13
C GLY A 11 -100.05 14.66 -36.54
N ALA A 12 -100.39 13.41 -36.90
CA ALA A 12 -99.65 12.24 -36.46
C ALA A 12 -98.22 12.20 -37.05
N ALA A 13 -98.05 12.59 -38.32
CA ALA A 13 -96.75 12.65 -38.97
C ALA A 13 -95.80 13.68 -38.32
N ILE A 14 -96.31 14.86 -37.94
CA ILE A 14 -95.52 15.88 -37.22
C ILE A 14 -95.19 15.43 -35.79
N LEU A 15 -96.10 14.73 -35.11
CA LEU A 15 -95.86 14.25 -33.75
C LEU A 15 -94.80 13.14 -33.71
N GLN A 16 -94.82 12.20 -34.68
CA GLN A 16 -93.78 11.18 -34.81
C GLN A 16 -92.42 11.77 -35.20
N SER A 17 -92.38 12.79 -36.06
CA SER A 17 -91.12 13.45 -36.41
C SER A 17 -90.50 14.19 -35.22
N VAL A 18 -91.32 14.82 -34.36
CA VAL A 18 -90.82 15.51 -33.14
C VAL A 18 -90.42 14.52 -32.04
N GLN A 19 -91.14 13.42 -31.83
CA GLN A 19 -90.85 12.46 -30.75
C GLN A 19 -89.72 11.48 -31.08
N HIS A 20 -89.60 11.03 -32.34
CA HIS A 20 -88.68 9.96 -32.73
C HIS A 20 -87.80 10.30 -33.94
N GLY A 21 -87.90 11.52 -34.50
CA GLY A 21 -87.03 11.97 -35.60
C GLY A 21 -87.24 11.26 -36.94
N SER A 22 -88.35 10.54 -37.13
CA SER A 22 -88.65 9.80 -38.35
C SER A 22 -89.36 10.66 -39.41
N PHE A 23 -88.97 10.50 -40.68
CA PHE A 23 -89.57 11.20 -41.83
C PHE A 23 -90.71 10.35 -42.43
N PRO A 24 -91.89 10.93 -42.74
CA PRO A 24 -93.05 10.16 -43.19
C PRO A 24 -92.79 9.44 -44.53
N GLN A 25 -93.09 8.15 -44.60
CA GLN A 25 -92.78 7.28 -45.76
C GLN A 25 -93.76 7.43 -46.95
N SER A 26 -94.88 8.13 -46.80
CA SER A 26 -95.86 8.31 -47.88
C SER A 26 -95.66 9.66 -48.61
N GLU A 27 -95.36 9.61 -49.91
CA GLU A 27 -95.13 10.79 -50.77
C GLU A 27 -96.30 11.79 -50.74
N HIS A 28 -97.53 11.31 -50.57
CA HIS A 28 -98.74 12.14 -50.54
C HIS A 28 -98.88 12.99 -49.26
N VAL A 29 -98.26 12.60 -48.14
CA VAL A 29 -98.25 13.38 -46.88
C VAL A 29 -97.09 14.36 -46.85
N ALA A 30 -95.94 13.98 -47.41
CA ALA A 30 -94.76 14.85 -47.50
C ALA A 30 -94.96 16.05 -48.46
N SER A 31 -95.81 15.91 -49.47
CA SER A 31 -96.09 16.95 -50.48
C SER A 31 -97.34 17.80 -50.21
N ALA A 32 -98.04 17.59 -49.08
CA ALA A 32 -99.28 18.28 -48.76
C ALA A 32 -99.03 19.68 -48.15
N ASN A 33 -99.56 20.72 -48.80
CA ASN A 33 -99.53 22.09 -48.28
C ASN A 33 -100.49 22.24 -47.09
N VAL A 34 -99.97 22.66 -45.93
CA VAL A 34 -100.76 22.89 -44.70
C VAL A 34 -101.61 24.15 -44.85
N PRO A 35 -102.95 24.06 -44.96
CA PRO A 35 -103.82 25.23 -45.03
C PRO A 35 -103.88 25.92 -43.65
N SER A 36 -104.02 27.24 -43.63
CA SER A 36 -104.08 28.05 -42.39
C SER A 36 -105.25 27.68 -41.46
N THR A 37 -106.25 26.94 -41.96
CA THR A 37 -107.37 26.40 -41.18
C THR A 37 -107.01 25.17 -40.33
N ALA A 38 -105.93 24.44 -40.65
CA ALA A 38 -105.52 23.23 -39.93
C ALA A 38 -104.57 23.50 -38.74
N LEU A 39 -103.97 24.69 -38.68
CA LEU A 39 -103.04 25.14 -37.62
C LEU A 39 -103.60 25.05 -36.19
N PRO A 40 -104.86 25.47 -35.91
CA PRO A 40 -105.41 25.40 -34.54
C PRO A 40 -105.51 23.97 -34.02
N ARG A 41 -105.83 23.02 -34.89
CA ARG A 41 -106.04 21.61 -34.51
C ARG A 41 -104.72 20.85 -34.36
N LEU A 42 -103.71 21.22 -35.14
CA LEU A 42 -102.33 20.75 -34.95
C LEU A 42 -101.73 21.25 -33.63
N LEU A 43 -102.01 22.50 -33.24
CA LEU A 43 -101.65 23.04 -31.93
C LEU A 43 -102.35 22.27 -30.79
N GLU A 44 -103.59 21.85 -30.96
CA GLU A 44 -104.33 21.05 -29.98
C GLU A 44 -103.69 19.67 -29.74
N VAL A 45 -103.21 19.01 -30.80
CA VAL A 45 -102.53 17.71 -30.70
C VAL A 45 -101.15 17.83 -30.01
N LEU A 46 -100.37 18.87 -30.33
CA LEU A 46 -99.10 19.15 -29.65
C LEU A 46 -99.31 19.60 -28.19
N ALA A 47 -100.37 20.35 -27.89
CA ALA A 47 -100.72 20.74 -26.54
C ALA A 47 -101.09 19.52 -25.68
N LYS A 48 -101.81 18.54 -26.24
CA LYS A 48 -102.18 17.30 -25.55
C LYS A 48 -100.95 16.44 -25.21
N ALA A 49 -100.02 16.28 -26.14
CA ALA A 49 -98.77 15.55 -25.91
C ALA A 49 -97.84 16.26 -24.90
N ARG A 50 -97.86 17.60 -24.85
CA ARG A 50 -97.15 18.38 -23.83
C ARG A 50 -97.72 18.15 -22.42
N GLU A 51 -99.03 18.02 -22.30
CA GLU A 51 -99.69 17.84 -20.99
C GLU A 51 -99.49 16.42 -20.44
N GLU A 52 -99.47 15.39 -21.30
CA GLU A 52 -99.12 14.02 -20.91
C GLU A 52 -97.69 13.91 -20.35
N ARG A 53 -96.68 14.56 -20.97
CA ARG A 53 -95.31 14.63 -20.41
C ARG A 53 -95.23 15.42 -19.10
N LYS A 54 -96.02 16.48 -18.92
CA LYS A 54 -96.07 17.20 -17.64
C LYS A 54 -96.62 16.33 -16.52
N ASP A 55 -97.59 15.48 -16.82
CA ASP A 55 -98.17 14.58 -15.82
C ASP A 55 -97.20 13.45 -15.41
N GLU A 56 -96.31 12.99 -16.31
CA GLU A 56 -95.19 12.10 -15.94
C GLU A 56 -94.16 12.78 -15.03
N ILE A 57 -93.78 14.04 -15.31
CA ILE A 57 -92.87 14.82 -14.44
C ILE A 57 -93.50 15.07 -13.06
N ARG A 58 -94.81 15.34 -13.00
CA ARG A 58 -95.56 15.48 -11.74
C ARG A 58 -95.64 14.19 -10.94
N LYS A 59 -95.59 13.02 -11.60
CA LYS A 59 -95.58 11.71 -10.93
C LYS A 59 -94.23 11.44 -10.26
N VAL A 60 -93.11 11.70 -10.96
CA VAL A 60 -91.75 11.59 -10.39
C VAL A 60 -91.52 12.62 -9.26
N SER A 61 -92.07 13.83 -9.40
CA SER A 61 -92.01 14.85 -8.34
C SER A 61 -92.83 14.51 -7.09
N ARG A 62 -93.89 13.68 -7.19
CA ARG A 62 -94.64 13.19 -6.02
C ARG A 62 -93.93 12.03 -5.32
N GLU A 63 -93.16 11.23 -6.04
CA GLU A 63 -92.42 10.09 -5.48
C GLU A 63 -91.17 10.53 -4.68
N ALA A 64 -90.60 11.71 -4.93
CA ALA A 64 -89.46 12.26 -4.19
C ALA A 64 -89.83 13.21 -3.02
N GLY A 65 -91.11 13.32 -2.65
CA GLY A 65 -91.59 14.25 -1.61
C GLY A 65 -91.32 13.81 -0.17
N ASP A 66 -91.39 12.51 0.14
CA ASP A 66 -91.30 12.00 1.51
C ASP A 66 -89.85 11.99 2.07
N ASP A 67 -88.81 12.04 1.23
CA ASP A 67 -87.40 11.99 1.68
C ASP A 67 -86.82 13.36 2.09
N VAL A 68 -87.40 14.48 1.65
CA VAL A 68 -86.89 15.83 1.96
C VAL A 68 -87.26 16.29 3.38
N ASP A 69 -88.40 15.86 3.90
CA ASP A 69 -88.81 16.10 5.30
C ASP A 69 -88.02 15.20 6.29
N GLY A 70 -87.55 14.03 5.85
CA GLY A 70 -86.62 13.18 6.61
C GLY A 70 -85.23 13.83 6.77
N TRP A 71 -84.72 14.46 5.72
CA TRP A 71 -83.40 15.11 5.75
C TRP A 71 -83.40 16.42 6.56
N THR A 72 -84.48 17.20 6.54
CA THR A 72 -84.58 18.44 7.34
C THR A 72 -84.77 18.17 8.84
N THR A 73 -85.44 17.08 9.22
CA THR A 73 -85.54 16.66 10.63
C THR A 73 -84.24 16.06 11.17
N GLN A 74 -83.49 15.29 10.36
CA GLN A 74 -82.15 14.81 10.72
C GLN A 74 -81.12 15.93 10.81
N ALA A 75 -81.15 16.93 9.92
CA ALA A 75 -80.25 18.08 9.99
C ALA A 75 -80.48 18.94 11.25
N ARG A 76 -81.75 19.15 11.68
CA ARG A 76 -82.05 19.85 12.94
C ARG A 76 -81.63 19.05 14.18
N LYS A 77 -81.85 17.72 14.19
CA LYS A 77 -81.35 16.85 15.28
C LYS A 77 -79.83 16.88 15.39
N LEU A 78 -79.11 16.83 14.27
CA LEU A 78 -77.65 16.91 14.24
C LEU A 78 -77.17 18.28 14.77
N GLN A 79 -77.87 19.36 14.43
CA GLN A 79 -77.51 20.70 14.89
C GLN A 79 -77.75 20.89 16.41
N ASP A 80 -78.83 20.32 16.96
CA ASP A 80 -79.09 20.32 18.41
C ASP A 80 -78.10 19.41 19.18
N ASP A 81 -77.68 18.28 18.59
CA ASP A 81 -76.67 17.40 19.18
C ASP A 81 -75.25 18.00 19.10
N ILE A 82 -74.94 18.77 18.06
CA ILE A 82 -73.69 19.55 17.99
C ILE A 82 -73.68 20.65 19.06
N LYS A 83 -74.82 21.30 19.33
CA LYS A 83 -74.91 22.32 20.37
C LYS A 83 -74.79 21.74 21.78
N ARG A 84 -75.46 20.60 22.06
CA ARG A 84 -75.32 19.87 23.33
C ARG A 84 -73.92 19.30 23.54
N SER A 85 -73.26 18.81 22.49
CA SER A 85 -71.87 18.34 22.58
C SER A 85 -70.87 19.47 22.79
N GLN A 86 -71.14 20.68 22.27
CA GLN A 86 -70.34 21.87 22.59
C GLN A 86 -70.53 22.34 24.03
N GLU A 87 -71.76 22.34 24.56
CA GLU A 87 -72.04 22.70 25.96
C GLU A 87 -71.41 21.69 26.93
N THR A 88 -71.55 20.38 26.68
CA THR A 88 -70.88 19.35 27.48
C THR A 88 -69.36 19.39 27.34
N ALA A 89 -68.81 19.70 26.15
CA ALA A 89 -67.37 19.89 25.98
C ALA A 89 -66.86 21.10 26.78
N GLN A 90 -67.60 22.21 26.82
CA GLN A 90 -67.24 23.37 27.64
C GLN A 90 -67.30 23.07 29.14
N GLU A 91 -68.30 22.31 29.59
CA GLU A 91 -68.44 21.89 30.98
C GLU A 91 -67.34 20.91 31.41
N ILE A 92 -66.98 19.96 30.54
CA ILE A 92 -65.84 19.03 30.75
C ILE A 92 -64.51 19.79 30.77
N VAL A 93 -64.33 20.81 29.92
CA VAL A 93 -63.12 21.64 29.93
C VAL A 93 -63.04 22.47 31.22
N GLN A 94 -64.15 23.00 31.72
CA GLN A 94 -64.18 23.71 33.00
C GLN A 94 -63.89 22.78 34.19
N GLN A 95 -64.49 21.58 34.22
CA GLN A 95 -64.21 20.58 35.25
C GLN A 95 -62.77 20.05 35.17
N ALA A 96 -62.23 19.86 33.97
CA ALA A 96 -60.83 19.49 33.77
C ALA A 96 -59.87 20.61 34.19
N ASN A 97 -60.23 21.87 34.00
CA ASN A 97 -59.42 23.01 34.44
C ASN A 97 -59.45 23.19 35.97
N ALA A 98 -60.60 23.00 36.62
CA ALA A 98 -60.67 22.95 38.08
C ALA A 98 -59.88 21.76 38.66
N GLY A 99 -59.97 20.59 38.02
CA GLY A 99 -59.18 19.40 38.39
C GLY A 99 -57.67 19.59 38.22
N LYS A 100 -57.24 20.37 37.22
CA LYS A 100 -55.82 20.74 37.03
C LYS A 100 -55.30 21.62 38.17
N GLU A 101 -56.09 22.55 38.70
CA GLU A 101 -55.65 23.38 39.83
C GLU A 101 -55.50 22.58 41.13
N TYR A 102 -56.44 21.66 41.42
CA TYR A 102 -56.32 20.80 42.61
C TYR A 102 -55.19 19.78 42.47
N THR A 103 -54.98 19.19 41.28
CA THR A 103 -53.85 18.29 41.05
C THR A 103 -52.51 19.02 41.09
N ALA A 104 -52.43 20.28 40.65
CA ALA A 104 -51.22 21.10 40.80
C ALA A 104 -50.90 21.39 42.28
N LYS A 105 -51.90 21.68 43.11
CA LYS A 105 -51.71 21.87 44.56
C LYS A 105 -51.30 20.58 45.28
N VAL A 106 -51.86 19.44 44.88
CA VAL A 106 -51.47 18.12 45.41
C VAL A 106 -50.04 17.78 44.97
N GLN A 107 -49.68 18.04 43.71
CA GLN A 107 -48.32 17.85 43.22
C GLN A 107 -47.31 18.73 43.96
N ASP A 108 -47.63 20.01 44.19
CA ASP A 108 -46.78 20.93 44.97
C ASP A 108 -46.63 20.48 46.44
N ALA A 109 -47.71 20.02 47.07
CA ALA A 109 -47.64 19.45 48.43
C ALA A 109 -46.82 18.15 48.48
N THR A 110 -46.98 17.24 47.52
CA THR A 110 -46.18 16.02 47.45
C THR A 110 -44.70 16.31 47.19
N ALA A 111 -44.39 17.34 46.39
CA ALA A 111 -43.02 17.80 46.18
C ALA A 111 -42.40 18.31 47.48
N LYS A 112 -43.14 19.12 48.26
CA LYS A 112 -42.67 19.60 49.57
C LYS A 112 -42.45 18.47 50.58
N VAL A 113 -43.34 17.47 50.60
CA VAL A 113 -43.16 16.29 51.47
C VAL A 113 -41.95 15.46 51.04
N SER A 114 -41.73 15.25 49.73
CA SER A 114 -40.54 14.55 49.25
C SER A 114 -39.25 15.31 49.56
N PHE A 115 -39.28 16.64 49.53
CA PHE A 115 -38.16 17.48 49.91
C PHE A 115 -37.83 17.31 51.41
N LEU A 116 -38.83 17.33 52.29
CA LEU A 116 -38.63 17.12 53.72
C LEU A 116 -38.08 15.72 54.03
N TYR A 117 -38.54 14.67 53.33
CA TYR A 117 -37.94 13.33 53.49
C TYR A 117 -36.48 13.27 53.02
N SER A 118 -36.14 13.99 51.93
CA SER A 118 -34.75 14.09 51.49
C SER A 118 -33.88 14.88 52.48
N GLU A 119 -34.45 15.88 53.16
CA GLU A 119 -33.76 16.67 54.17
C GLU A 119 -33.55 15.89 55.48
N ILE A 120 -34.53 15.07 55.89
CA ILE A 120 -34.37 14.14 57.02
C ILE A 120 -33.30 13.09 56.72
N ALA A 121 -33.35 12.47 55.54
CA ALA A 121 -32.34 11.49 55.13
C ALA A 121 -30.93 12.10 55.05
N TYR A 122 -30.83 13.36 54.61
CA TYR A 122 -29.57 14.10 54.62
C TYR A 122 -29.06 14.34 56.06
N ASN A 123 -29.93 14.78 56.97
CA ASN A 123 -29.56 14.99 58.37
C ASN A 123 -29.15 13.69 59.08
N GLU A 124 -29.83 12.57 58.81
CA GLU A 124 -29.44 11.25 59.33
C GLU A 124 -28.06 10.81 58.81
N SER A 125 -27.78 11.03 57.52
CA SER A 125 -26.46 10.74 56.96
C SER A 125 -25.34 11.59 57.57
N LEU A 126 -25.63 12.86 57.90
CA LEU A 126 -24.66 13.74 58.56
C LEU A 126 -24.32 13.26 59.98
N VAL A 127 -25.30 12.77 60.75
CA VAL A 127 -25.06 12.22 62.09
C VAL A 127 -24.15 10.99 62.02
N GLN A 128 -24.40 10.07 61.08
CA GLN A 128 -23.56 8.89 60.88
C GLN A 128 -22.12 9.26 60.51
N ILE A 129 -21.93 10.29 59.67
CA ILE A 129 -20.59 10.77 59.30
C ILE A 129 -19.85 11.33 60.51
N VAL A 130 -20.52 12.05 61.41
CA VAL A 130 -19.90 12.62 62.63
C VAL A 130 -19.51 11.52 63.63
N GLU A 131 -20.32 10.47 63.79
CA GLU A 131 -19.99 9.32 64.63
C GLU A 131 -18.75 8.59 64.11
N GLN A 132 -18.68 8.34 62.79
CA GLN A 132 -17.50 7.72 62.16
C GLN A 132 -16.23 8.58 62.31
N MET A 133 -16.35 9.91 62.27
CA MET A 133 -15.21 10.81 62.52
C MET A 133 -14.69 10.73 63.96
N ARG A 134 -15.56 10.48 64.94
CA ARG A 134 -15.17 10.28 66.35
C ARG A 134 -14.39 8.98 66.53
N ASP A 135 -14.85 7.90 65.91
CA ASP A 135 -14.19 6.60 65.99
C ASP A 135 -12.77 6.65 65.41
N ILE A 136 -12.58 7.32 64.26
CA ILE A 136 -11.27 7.52 63.64
C ILE A 136 -10.31 8.27 64.59
N SER A 137 -10.78 9.31 65.28
CA SER A 137 -9.94 10.05 66.22
C SER A 137 -9.45 9.16 67.37
N SER A 138 -10.31 8.27 67.88
CA SER A 138 -9.93 7.35 68.96
C SER A 138 -8.92 6.29 68.52
N LEU A 139 -9.04 5.79 67.29
CA LEU A 139 -8.09 4.83 66.72
C LEU A 139 -6.70 5.47 66.50
N LEU A 140 -6.65 6.73 66.07
CA LEU A 140 -5.39 7.45 65.87
C LEU A 140 -4.69 7.79 67.20
N GLU A 141 -5.44 8.12 68.26
CA GLU A 141 -4.88 8.32 69.61
C GLU A 141 -4.28 7.00 70.15
N SER A 142 -4.98 5.88 69.99
CA SER A 142 -4.46 4.56 70.36
C SER A 142 -3.22 4.15 69.56
N ALA A 143 -3.18 4.47 68.27
CA ALA A 143 -2.00 4.22 67.43
C ALA A 143 -0.78 5.05 67.88
N GLN A 144 -1.01 6.30 68.27
CA GLN A 144 0.05 7.18 68.77
C GLN A 144 0.64 6.66 70.09
N GLU A 145 -0.19 6.18 71.02
CA GLU A 145 0.27 5.55 72.26
C GLU A 145 1.08 4.27 72.00
N ALA A 146 0.63 3.43 71.06
CA ALA A 146 1.35 2.20 70.70
C ALA A 146 2.72 2.49 70.05
N ALA A 147 2.82 3.55 69.24
CA ALA A 147 4.07 3.98 68.61
C ALA A 147 5.08 4.51 69.64
N VAL A 148 4.62 5.29 70.63
CA VAL A 148 5.47 5.79 71.72
C VAL A 148 5.98 4.65 72.62
N ASN A 149 5.16 3.60 72.82
CA ASN A 149 5.54 2.44 73.63
C ASN A 149 6.42 1.40 72.88
N GLY A 150 6.85 1.68 71.63
CA GLY A 150 7.73 0.80 70.87
C GLY A 150 7.06 -0.43 70.25
N HIS A 151 5.73 -0.56 70.31
CA HIS A 151 5.00 -1.66 69.69
C HIS A 151 4.63 -1.34 68.24
N ILE A 152 5.61 -1.51 67.34
CA ILE A 152 5.53 -1.09 65.92
C ILE A 152 4.37 -1.78 65.17
N ILE A 153 4.18 -3.09 65.37
CA ILE A 153 3.15 -3.86 64.66
C ILE A 153 1.74 -3.44 65.10
N LEU A 154 1.53 -3.31 66.42
CA LEU A 154 0.23 -2.87 66.96
C LEU A 154 -0.10 -1.43 66.56
N ALA A 155 0.90 -0.55 66.49
CA ALA A 155 0.70 0.82 66.00
C ALA A 155 0.29 0.82 64.51
N LEU A 156 0.90 -0.04 63.70
CA LEU A 156 0.59 -0.14 62.27
C LEU A 156 -0.82 -0.68 62.00
N ASP A 157 -1.22 -1.77 62.67
CA ASP A 157 -2.56 -2.36 62.52
C ASP A 157 -3.66 -1.32 62.87
N ARG A 158 -3.44 -0.49 63.90
CA ARG A 158 -4.39 0.58 64.29
C ARG A 158 -4.46 1.73 63.29
N VAL A 159 -3.34 2.10 62.65
CA VAL A 159 -3.32 3.10 61.57
C VAL A 159 -4.02 2.57 60.32
N GLU A 160 -3.93 1.27 60.03
CA GLU A 160 -4.64 0.63 58.93
C GLU A 160 -6.15 0.57 59.16
N ASP A 161 -6.58 0.22 60.38
CA ASP A 161 -7.99 0.27 60.79
C ASP A 161 -8.57 1.70 60.67
N ALA A 162 -7.81 2.71 61.06
CA ALA A 162 -8.18 4.12 60.93
C ALA A 162 -8.29 4.55 59.45
N ASN A 163 -7.41 4.07 58.58
CA ASN A 163 -7.46 4.35 57.14
C ASN A 163 -8.60 3.58 56.43
N ALA A 164 -8.91 2.36 56.85
CA ALA A 164 -10.02 1.57 56.31
C ALA A 164 -11.36 2.21 56.67
N THR A 165 -11.50 2.75 57.88
CA THR A 165 -12.68 3.51 58.30
C THR A 165 -12.79 4.87 57.59
N LEU A 166 -11.66 5.55 57.34
CA LEU A 166 -11.62 6.78 56.52
C LEU A 166 -12.12 6.56 55.08
N LYS A 167 -11.75 5.43 54.44
CA LYS A 167 -12.23 5.08 53.08
C LYS A 167 -13.74 4.82 53.01
N ARG A 168 -14.40 4.46 54.12
CA ARG A 168 -15.85 4.22 54.17
C ARG A 168 -16.67 5.53 54.17
N ILE A 169 -16.06 6.68 54.46
CA ILE A 169 -16.73 7.99 54.62
C ILE A 169 -17.12 8.64 53.27
N GLY A 170 -16.63 8.15 52.13
CA GLY A 170 -17.11 8.53 50.79
C GLY A 170 -17.24 10.04 50.54
N ALA A 171 -18.46 10.53 50.25
CA ALA A 171 -18.76 11.89 49.79
C ALA A 171 -18.35 13.06 50.73
N ALA A 172 -17.84 12.78 51.94
CA ALA A 172 -17.33 13.78 52.88
C ALA A 172 -15.79 13.89 52.94
N GLU A 173 -15.06 13.22 52.02
CA GLU A 173 -13.59 13.29 51.89
C GLU A 173 -13.04 14.72 51.82
N HIS A 174 -13.80 15.66 51.25
CA HIS A 174 -13.38 17.06 51.07
C HIS A 174 -13.65 17.95 52.28
N THR A 175 -14.14 17.41 53.40
CA THR A 175 -14.31 18.20 54.62
C THR A 175 -12.96 18.53 55.26
N ARG A 176 -12.87 19.72 55.86
CA ARG A 176 -11.66 20.18 56.56
C ARG A 176 -11.27 19.23 57.72
N VAL A 177 -12.24 18.54 58.32
CA VAL A 177 -12.01 17.59 59.42
C VAL A 177 -11.45 16.27 58.90
N ALA A 178 -11.99 15.71 57.81
CA ALA A 178 -11.46 14.49 57.20
C ALA A 178 -10.03 14.68 56.68
N SER A 179 -9.73 15.83 56.06
CA SER A 179 -8.37 16.17 55.63
C SER A 179 -7.39 16.34 56.81
N LEU A 180 -7.83 16.89 57.94
CA LEU A 180 -7.01 16.95 59.15
C LEU A 180 -6.75 15.55 59.74
N LEU A 181 -7.76 14.67 59.82
CA LEU A 181 -7.57 13.30 60.30
C LEU A 181 -6.67 12.48 59.37
N LYS A 182 -6.81 12.64 58.06
CA LYS A 182 -5.92 12.07 57.06
C LYS A 182 -4.48 12.56 57.25
N SER A 183 -4.29 13.87 57.42
CA SER A 183 -2.96 14.42 57.67
C SER A 183 -2.31 13.88 58.94
N LYS A 184 -3.10 13.63 60.00
CA LYS A 184 -2.60 13.00 61.24
C LYS A 184 -2.25 11.52 61.03
N ALA A 185 -3.05 10.77 60.30
CA ALA A 185 -2.76 9.37 59.97
C ALA A 185 -1.48 9.25 59.12
N ASP A 186 -1.29 10.15 58.16
CA ASP A 186 -0.09 10.20 57.31
C ASP A 186 1.16 10.63 58.10
N GLN A 187 1.02 11.57 59.05
CA GLN A 187 2.09 11.95 59.98
C GLN A 187 2.51 10.79 60.89
N LEU A 188 1.56 10.04 61.44
CA LEU A 188 1.89 8.86 62.25
C LEU A 188 2.53 7.74 61.41
N ARG A 189 2.04 7.51 60.19
CA ARG A 189 2.64 6.53 59.26
C ARG A 189 4.08 6.90 58.90
N SER A 190 4.35 8.17 58.62
CA SER A 190 5.72 8.64 58.32
C SER A 190 6.65 8.52 59.52
N ALA A 191 6.20 8.87 60.73
CA ALA A 191 6.99 8.68 61.95
C ALA A 191 7.34 7.19 62.21
N ILE A 192 6.42 6.26 61.91
CA ILE A 192 6.67 4.82 62.01
C ILE A 192 7.68 4.35 60.93
N ILE A 193 7.61 4.91 59.73
CA ILE A 193 8.57 4.61 58.65
C ILE A 193 9.98 5.11 59.02
N GLU A 194 10.10 6.32 59.55
CA GLU A 194 11.38 6.87 59.99
C GLU A 194 11.99 6.00 61.09
N ASN A 195 11.20 5.64 62.11
CA ASN A 195 11.67 4.77 63.20
C ASN A 195 12.09 3.37 62.71
N THR A 196 11.32 2.74 61.81
CA THR A 196 11.68 1.42 61.27
C THR A 196 12.90 1.48 60.34
N SER A 197 13.09 2.58 59.58
CA SER A 197 14.27 2.78 58.73
C SER A 197 15.55 3.01 59.54
N GLU A 198 15.46 3.71 60.67
CA GLU A 198 16.60 3.86 61.59
C GLU A 198 17.01 2.53 62.23
N LEU A 199 16.04 1.67 62.55
CA LEU A 199 16.31 0.32 63.05
C LEU A 199 16.96 -0.57 61.98
N TRP A 200 16.54 -0.46 60.72
CA TRP A 200 17.16 -1.15 59.59
C TRP A 200 18.62 -0.70 59.38
N ASN A 201 18.88 0.60 59.40
CA ASN A 201 20.25 1.15 59.28
C ASN A 201 21.16 0.79 60.45
N GLY A 202 20.60 0.42 61.61
CA GLY A 202 21.35 -0.13 62.74
C GLY A 202 21.73 -1.62 62.57
N LEU A 203 20.92 -2.39 61.82
CA LEU A 203 21.11 -3.82 61.58
C LEU A 203 22.04 -4.08 60.38
N VAL A 204 21.92 -3.28 59.32
CA VAL A 204 22.78 -3.32 58.14
C VAL A 204 23.61 -2.04 58.10
N VAL A 205 24.90 -2.16 58.40
CA VAL A 205 25.83 -1.02 58.30
C VAL A 205 26.77 -1.25 57.13
N VAL A 206 26.69 -0.35 56.14
CA VAL A 206 27.56 -0.31 54.97
C VAL A 206 28.59 0.79 55.15
N ASP A 207 29.87 0.43 55.17
CA ASP A 207 30.98 1.36 55.14
C ASP A 207 31.64 1.34 53.75
N ALA A 208 31.34 2.37 52.95
CA ALA A 208 31.90 2.53 51.62
C ALA A 208 33.41 2.90 51.64
N THR A 209 33.92 3.44 52.75
CA THR A 209 35.31 3.89 52.87
C THR A 209 36.25 2.72 53.18
N GLU A 210 35.83 1.83 54.08
CA GLU A 210 36.55 0.59 54.40
C GLU A 210 36.18 -0.56 53.47
N ARG A 211 35.21 -0.35 52.56
CA ARG A 211 34.59 -1.38 51.71
C ARG A 211 34.11 -2.59 52.49
N ARG A 212 33.35 -2.33 53.55
CA ARG A 212 32.90 -3.31 54.53
C ARG A 212 31.39 -3.29 54.66
N ILE A 213 30.77 -4.45 54.66
CA ILE A 213 29.34 -4.61 54.98
C ILE A 213 29.24 -5.43 56.24
N SER A 214 28.54 -4.90 57.25
CA SER A 214 28.28 -5.60 58.51
C SER A 214 26.79 -5.91 58.67
N LEU A 215 26.49 -7.17 58.95
CA LEU A 215 25.14 -7.70 59.09
C LEU A 215 24.95 -8.17 60.54
N LYS A 216 24.10 -7.48 61.31
CA LYS A 216 23.81 -7.81 62.72
C LYS A 216 22.43 -8.43 62.88
N GLU A 217 22.31 -9.42 63.74
CA GLU A 217 21.03 -10.11 64.02
C GLU A 217 20.13 -9.34 65.01
N GLU A 218 20.70 -8.48 65.87
CA GLU A 218 20.00 -7.74 66.93
C GLU A 218 20.50 -6.30 67.09
N VAL A 219 19.58 -5.36 67.38
CA VAL A 219 19.90 -3.95 67.73
C VAL A 219 19.25 -3.59 69.06
N GLN A 220 20.03 -2.98 69.97
CA GLN A 220 19.55 -2.48 71.26
C GLN A 220 19.41 -0.95 71.24
N ARG A 221 18.19 -0.44 71.49
CA ARG A 221 17.92 0.97 71.83
C ARG A 221 17.23 1.09 73.20
N GLU A 222 15.99 0.60 73.33
CA GLU A 222 15.22 0.57 74.61
C GLU A 222 14.63 -0.83 74.90
N SER A 223 14.28 -1.58 73.86
CA SER A 223 13.96 -3.02 73.89
C SER A 223 14.81 -3.75 72.84
N LEU A 224 15.02 -5.05 73.03
CA LEU A 224 15.69 -5.92 72.06
C LEU A 224 14.75 -6.13 70.86
N VAL A 225 15.16 -5.66 69.68
CA VAL A 225 14.40 -5.80 68.43
C VAL A 225 15.17 -6.72 67.49
N HIS A 226 14.57 -7.87 67.17
CA HIS A 226 15.14 -8.84 66.22
C HIS A 226 14.89 -8.40 64.78
N ILE A 227 15.81 -8.75 63.87
CA ILE A 227 15.69 -8.50 62.43
C ILE A 227 14.34 -8.96 61.85
N ASN A 228 13.79 -10.08 62.32
CA ASN A 228 12.49 -10.60 61.85
C ASN A 228 11.32 -9.64 62.13
N THR A 229 11.33 -8.95 63.28
CA THR A 229 10.27 -8.00 63.64
C THR A 229 10.35 -6.72 62.81
N VAL A 230 11.55 -6.30 62.43
CA VAL A 230 11.79 -5.16 61.53
C VAL A 230 11.41 -5.52 60.10
N VAL A 231 11.76 -6.73 59.64
CA VAL A 231 11.39 -7.24 58.31
C VAL A 231 9.86 -7.36 58.18
N GLU A 232 9.17 -7.91 59.19
CA GLU A 232 7.69 -7.99 59.18
C GLU A 232 7.03 -6.60 59.18
N ALA A 233 7.59 -5.62 59.90
CA ALA A 233 7.10 -4.25 59.86
C ALA A 233 7.33 -3.59 58.49
N LEU A 234 8.49 -3.82 57.86
CA LEU A 234 8.86 -3.24 56.56
C LEU A 234 8.09 -3.86 55.39
N THR A 235 7.73 -5.15 55.47
CA THR A 235 6.87 -5.80 54.48
C THR A 235 5.45 -5.24 54.55
N LYS A 236 4.85 -5.11 55.74
CA LYS A 236 3.53 -4.47 55.92
C LYS A 236 3.53 -3.00 55.47
N LEU A 237 4.63 -2.27 55.67
CA LEU A 237 4.76 -0.87 55.22
C LEU A 237 4.99 -0.72 53.70
N GLY A 238 5.26 -1.81 52.98
CA GLY A 238 5.53 -1.80 51.53
C GLY A 238 6.86 -1.14 51.15
N LYS A 239 7.85 -1.13 52.06
CA LYS A 239 9.17 -0.50 51.85
C LYS A 239 10.34 -1.48 51.76
N MET A 240 10.06 -2.78 51.90
CA MET A 240 11.09 -3.83 51.83
C MET A 240 11.81 -3.86 50.48
N GLU A 241 11.09 -3.79 49.36
CA GLU A 241 11.71 -3.85 48.02
C GLU A 241 12.68 -2.69 47.75
N THR A 242 12.37 -1.49 48.25
CA THR A 242 13.22 -0.30 48.10
C THR A 242 14.50 -0.39 48.91
N LEU A 243 14.46 -1.06 50.07
CA LEU A 243 15.65 -1.28 50.90
C LEU A 243 16.48 -2.46 50.37
N LEU A 244 15.83 -3.49 49.83
CA LEU A 244 16.50 -4.60 49.16
C LEU A 244 17.25 -4.15 47.89
N SER A 245 16.67 -3.24 47.10
CA SER A 245 17.37 -2.68 45.92
C SER A 245 18.54 -1.77 46.30
N LEU A 246 18.40 -1.01 47.39
CA LEU A 246 19.50 -0.22 47.93
C LEU A 246 20.63 -1.13 48.40
N LEU A 247 20.30 -2.18 49.17
CA LEU A 247 21.25 -3.15 49.69
C LEU A 247 21.92 -3.95 48.57
N SER A 248 21.19 -4.36 47.52
CA SER A 248 21.79 -5.03 46.37
C SER A 248 22.77 -4.13 45.62
N ARG A 249 22.44 -2.84 45.47
CA ARG A 249 23.33 -1.85 44.84
C ARG A 249 24.57 -1.58 45.69
N GLU A 250 24.40 -1.43 47.00
CA GLU A 250 25.51 -1.23 47.92
C GLU A 250 26.43 -2.45 47.99
N PHE A 251 25.86 -3.66 47.96
CA PHE A 251 26.62 -4.90 47.88
C PHE A 251 27.39 -5.03 46.56
N ASP A 252 26.77 -4.61 45.45
CA ASP A 252 27.43 -4.56 44.16
C ASP A 252 28.57 -3.54 44.14
N ASP A 253 28.34 -2.31 44.60
CA ASP A 253 29.35 -1.25 44.60
C ASP A 253 30.56 -1.60 45.48
N VAL A 254 30.31 -2.17 46.67
CA VAL A 254 31.34 -2.38 47.70
C VAL A 254 32.10 -3.71 47.52
N ILE A 255 31.45 -4.77 47.03
CA ILE A 255 31.99 -6.13 47.05
C ILE A 255 32.09 -6.75 45.65
N LEU A 256 31.01 -6.75 44.86
CA LEU A 256 31.01 -7.43 43.56
C LEU A 256 31.76 -6.64 42.48
N SER A 257 31.57 -5.33 42.40
CA SER A 257 32.24 -4.46 41.42
C SER A 257 33.77 -4.49 41.55
N PRO A 258 34.37 -4.39 42.76
CA PRO A 258 35.82 -4.36 42.90
C PRO A 258 36.48 -5.74 42.70
N ARG A 259 35.68 -6.82 42.63
CA ARG A 259 36.13 -8.18 42.29
C ARG A 259 35.92 -8.54 40.82
N LEU A 260 34.78 -8.17 40.24
CA LEU A 260 34.39 -8.63 38.92
C LEU A 260 34.78 -7.66 37.79
N THR A 261 35.23 -6.44 38.10
CA THR A 261 35.71 -5.48 37.08
C THR A 261 37.23 -5.53 36.91
N ILE A 262 37.67 -5.82 35.68
CA ILE A 262 39.08 -5.79 35.32
C ILE A 262 39.42 -4.36 34.88
N LYS A 263 40.17 -3.62 35.70
CA LYS A 263 40.70 -2.29 35.32
C LYS A 263 41.96 -2.43 34.45
N GLU A 264 42.36 -1.36 33.76
CA GLU A 264 43.54 -1.32 32.86
C GLU A 264 44.83 -1.84 33.53
N ASP A 265 44.95 -1.69 34.85
CA ASP A 265 46.09 -2.17 35.66
C ASP A 265 46.10 -3.68 35.94
N ARG A 266 45.08 -4.45 35.52
CA ARG A 266 44.94 -5.91 35.71
C ARG A 266 45.09 -6.41 37.16
N ILE A 267 44.61 -5.65 38.14
CA ILE A 267 44.62 -6.01 39.56
C ILE A 267 43.19 -6.15 40.07
N VAL A 268 42.89 -7.24 40.79
CA VAL A 268 41.58 -7.50 41.41
C VAL A 268 41.72 -7.47 42.95
N SER A 269 40.74 -6.89 43.65
CA SER A 269 40.73 -6.81 45.14
C SER A 269 40.54 -8.22 45.74
N ALA A 270 40.97 -8.61 46.94
CA ALA A 270 40.58 -9.91 47.56
C ALA A 270 39.33 -9.77 48.45
N ILE A 271 38.67 -10.88 48.83
CA ILE A 271 37.56 -10.89 49.83
C ILE A 271 38.05 -11.53 51.14
N GLN A 272 37.71 -10.91 52.27
CA GLN A 272 37.95 -11.44 53.61
C GLN A 272 36.66 -11.38 54.45
N ILE A 273 36.37 -12.45 55.21
CA ILE A 273 35.19 -12.55 56.08
C ILE A 273 35.66 -12.65 57.54
N ASP A 274 35.26 -11.68 58.36
CA ASP A 274 35.56 -11.61 59.80
C ASP A 274 34.24 -11.50 60.61
N GLY A 275 33.68 -12.65 61.01
CA GLY A 275 32.50 -12.74 61.87
C GLY A 275 31.24 -12.14 61.25
N ASP A 276 30.87 -10.94 61.69
CA ASP A 276 29.70 -10.18 61.22
C ASP A 276 30.01 -9.29 60.00
N ASN A 277 31.23 -9.37 59.45
CA ASN A 277 31.72 -8.45 58.44
C ASN A 277 32.30 -9.16 57.23
N ILE A 278 31.95 -8.65 56.05
CA ILE A 278 32.59 -8.98 54.78
C ILE A 278 33.31 -7.74 54.25
N GLN A 279 34.58 -7.88 53.87
CA GLN A 279 35.42 -6.77 53.43
C GLN A 279 36.21 -7.13 52.16
N SER A 280 36.39 -6.16 51.25
CA SER A 280 37.27 -6.32 50.09
C SER A 280 38.69 -5.78 50.35
N THR A 281 39.55 -6.57 51.01
CA THR A 281 40.94 -6.20 51.34
C THR A 281 41.98 -7.14 50.72
N GLY A 282 42.90 -6.58 49.91
CA GLY A 282 44.05 -7.28 49.33
C GLY A 282 44.16 -7.09 47.81
N LYS A 283 45.35 -7.28 47.22
CA LYS A 283 45.57 -7.31 45.76
C LYS A 283 45.95 -8.74 45.38
N ILE A 284 45.13 -9.41 44.58
CA ILE A 284 45.44 -10.73 44.03
C ILE A 284 45.93 -10.57 42.59
N SER A 285 47.03 -11.23 42.24
CA SER A 285 47.57 -11.29 40.88
C SER A 285 47.07 -12.51 40.09
N ASP A 286 46.45 -13.48 40.74
CA ASP A 286 45.84 -14.63 40.08
C ASP A 286 44.55 -14.22 39.37
N MET A 287 44.66 -14.09 38.05
CA MET A 287 43.59 -13.72 37.11
C MET A 287 42.89 -14.96 36.53
N SER A 288 42.84 -16.06 37.28
CA SER A 288 42.18 -17.27 36.80
C SER A 288 40.66 -17.18 37.01
N VAL A 289 39.89 -17.56 35.99
CA VAL A 289 38.42 -17.67 36.10
C VAL A 289 38.05 -18.61 37.25
N ARG A 290 38.85 -19.65 37.50
CA ARG A 290 38.67 -20.59 38.63
C ARG A 290 38.65 -19.89 39.99
N ALA A 291 39.65 -19.07 40.30
CA ALA A 291 39.73 -18.37 41.59
C ALA A 291 38.52 -17.44 41.79
N THR A 292 38.06 -16.76 40.74
CA THR A 292 36.89 -15.87 40.83
C THR A 292 35.59 -16.63 41.10
N LEU A 293 35.45 -17.86 40.62
CA LEU A 293 34.28 -18.70 40.89
C LEU A 293 34.27 -19.22 42.34
N GLU A 294 35.43 -19.61 42.86
CA GLU A 294 35.58 -20.01 44.28
C GLU A 294 35.24 -18.84 45.23
N ASP A 295 35.68 -17.63 44.90
CA ASP A 295 35.37 -16.41 45.66
C ASP A 295 33.86 -16.11 45.71
N ILE A 296 33.12 -16.41 44.64
CA ILE A 296 31.67 -16.23 44.57
C ILE A 296 30.94 -17.23 45.46
N GLN A 297 31.41 -18.47 45.54
CA GLN A 297 30.84 -19.49 46.44
C GLN A 297 30.94 -19.04 47.91
N VAL A 298 32.10 -18.50 48.30
CA VAL A 298 32.35 -17.98 49.65
C VAL A 298 31.42 -16.80 50.00
N ILE A 299 31.10 -15.92 49.04
CA ILE A 299 30.10 -14.85 49.23
C ILE A 299 28.69 -15.45 49.43
N GLY A 300 28.37 -16.51 48.69
CA GLY A 300 27.11 -17.23 48.79
C GLY A 300 26.84 -17.77 50.19
N GLU A 301 27.82 -18.46 50.77
CA GLU A 301 27.74 -19.04 52.12
C GLU A 301 27.60 -17.96 53.22
N TYR A 302 28.24 -16.80 53.04
CA TYR A 302 28.14 -15.71 54.01
C TYR A 302 26.74 -15.10 54.07
N LEU A 303 26.07 -14.93 52.92
CA LEU A 303 24.74 -14.33 52.85
C LEU A 303 23.65 -15.28 53.38
N SER A 304 23.78 -16.60 53.12
CA SER A 304 22.81 -17.59 53.58
C SER A 304 22.85 -17.84 55.08
N THR A 305 24.00 -17.65 55.73
CA THR A 305 24.17 -17.88 57.17
C THR A 305 23.71 -16.71 58.05
N ARG A 306 23.62 -15.49 57.51
CA ARG A 306 23.37 -14.26 58.29
C ARG A 306 22.04 -13.56 58.03
N LEU A 307 21.41 -13.80 56.88
CA LEU A 307 20.12 -13.18 56.56
C LEU A 307 18.98 -14.19 56.73
N PRO A 308 17.82 -13.78 57.28
CA PRO A 308 16.61 -14.60 57.25
C PRO A 308 16.24 -14.97 55.80
N PRO A 309 15.62 -16.14 55.55
CA PRO A 309 15.24 -16.57 54.21
C PRO A 309 14.27 -15.59 53.52
N ALA A 310 13.44 -14.89 54.30
CA ALA A 310 12.55 -13.82 53.83
C ALA A 310 13.27 -12.61 53.20
N VAL A 311 14.57 -12.46 53.45
CA VAL A 311 15.44 -11.41 52.90
C VAL A 311 16.44 -12.00 51.91
N ALA A 312 17.02 -13.17 52.22
CA ALA A 312 18.06 -13.80 51.43
C ALA A 312 17.58 -14.22 50.03
N VAL A 313 16.40 -14.86 49.91
CA VAL A 313 15.87 -15.34 48.62
C VAL A 313 15.48 -14.18 47.68
N PRO A 314 14.76 -13.13 48.14
CA PRO A 314 14.48 -11.98 47.27
C PRO A 314 15.73 -11.14 46.92
N LEU A 315 16.75 -11.17 47.78
CA LEU A 315 18.03 -10.49 47.53
C LEU A 315 18.89 -11.28 46.53
N SER A 316 18.91 -12.60 46.61
CA SER A 316 19.69 -13.45 45.72
C SER A 316 19.26 -13.28 44.27
N ASP A 317 17.96 -13.16 43.99
CA ASP A 317 17.44 -12.95 42.62
C ASP A 317 18.04 -11.70 41.93
N LYS A 318 18.11 -10.59 42.67
CA LYS A 318 18.68 -9.33 42.19
C LYS A 318 20.21 -9.40 42.08
N LEU A 319 20.88 -10.01 43.06
CA LEU A 319 22.33 -10.12 43.08
C LEU A 319 22.86 -11.09 42.00
N LEU A 320 22.20 -12.24 41.77
CA LEU A 320 22.62 -13.21 40.77
C LEU A 320 22.48 -12.67 39.34
N THR A 321 21.46 -11.85 39.10
CA THR A 321 21.26 -11.15 37.82
C THR A 321 22.41 -10.18 37.51
N ILE A 322 22.87 -9.42 38.51
CA ILE A 322 24.01 -8.50 38.38
C ILE A 322 25.33 -9.29 38.27
N LEU A 323 25.49 -10.34 39.07
CA LEU A 323 26.68 -11.18 39.07
C LEU A 323 26.86 -11.91 37.74
N SER A 324 25.81 -12.55 37.23
CA SER A 324 25.85 -13.28 35.95
C SER A 324 26.21 -12.37 34.78
N SER A 325 25.61 -11.18 34.69
CA SER A 325 25.93 -10.22 33.62
C SER A 325 27.39 -9.74 33.66
N ARG A 326 27.94 -9.47 34.84
CA ARG A 326 29.34 -9.05 35.02
C ARG A 326 30.33 -10.19 34.81
N LEU A 327 30.01 -11.40 35.27
CA LEU A 327 30.82 -12.59 35.05
C LEU A 327 30.91 -12.91 33.54
N ILE A 328 29.77 -12.87 32.84
CA ILE A 328 29.71 -13.12 31.40
C ILE A 328 30.52 -12.07 30.64
N SER A 329 30.25 -10.78 30.85
CA SER A 329 30.88 -9.69 30.09
C SER A 329 32.39 -9.54 30.35
N ASN A 330 32.83 -9.60 31.61
CA ASN A 330 34.21 -9.26 31.97
C ASN A 330 35.17 -10.46 31.98
N TRP A 331 34.67 -11.68 32.22
CA TRP A 331 35.52 -12.84 32.44
C TRP A 331 35.28 -13.97 31.44
N LEU A 332 34.03 -14.38 31.22
CA LEU A 332 33.72 -15.53 30.38
C LEU A 332 33.79 -15.21 28.88
N LEU A 333 33.26 -14.07 28.44
CA LEU A 333 33.27 -13.66 27.03
C LEU A 333 34.71 -13.39 26.52
N PRO A 334 35.62 -12.74 27.27
CA PRO A 334 37.02 -12.60 26.87
C PRO A 334 37.82 -13.91 26.88
N ALA A 335 37.40 -14.90 27.68
CA ALA A 335 38.04 -16.22 27.74
C ALA A 335 37.71 -17.13 26.54
N VAL A 336 36.77 -16.74 25.67
CA VAL A 336 36.42 -17.51 24.46
C VAL A 336 37.60 -17.49 23.48
N PRO A 337 38.14 -18.67 23.09
CA PRO A 337 39.33 -18.76 22.25
C PRO A 337 39.04 -18.35 20.80
N LEU A 338 39.95 -17.59 20.19
CA LEU A 338 39.86 -17.16 18.78
C LEU A 338 40.49 -18.18 17.81
N SER A 339 41.26 -19.15 18.33
CA SER A 339 41.93 -20.23 17.60
C SER A 339 41.51 -21.60 18.14
N THR A 340 41.72 -22.64 17.34
CA THR A 340 41.41 -24.03 17.69
C THR A 340 42.34 -24.61 18.78
N GLU A 341 43.47 -23.96 19.06
CA GLU A 341 44.45 -24.39 20.08
C GLU A 341 43.96 -24.20 21.52
N GLY A 342 43.05 -23.24 21.79
CA GLY A 342 42.56 -22.90 23.14
C GLY A 342 41.24 -23.55 23.55
N VAL A 343 40.74 -24.53 22.78
CA VAL A 343 39.40 -25.12 22.96
C VAL A 343 39.31 -25.99 24.23
N LEU A 344 40.40 -26.68 24.60
CA LEU A 344 40.43 -27.55 25.78
C LEU A 344 40.36 -26.76 27.09
N ASP A 345 41.12 -25.66 27.18
CA ASP A 345 41.10 -24.76 28.36
C ASP A 345 39.71 -24.14 28.56
N PHE A 346 39.00 -23.85 27.47
CA PHE A 346 37.64 -23.32 27.52
C PHE A 346 36.62 -24.37 28.01
N GLN A 347 36.81 -25.65 27.66
CA GLN A 347 35.95 -26.74 28.15
C GLN A 347 36.06 -26.91 29.67
N ASP A 348 37.27 -26.79 30.22
CA ASP A 348 37.48 -26.84 31.67
C ASP A 348 36.75 -25.68 32.38
N ILE A 349 36.76 -24.48 31.78
CA ILE A 349 36.02 -23.31 32.30
C ILE A 349 34.51 -23.57 32.29
N LEU A 350 33.95 -24.13 31.22
CA LEU A 350 32.51 -24.46 31.16
C LEU A 350 32.09 -25.43 32.26
N SER A 351 32.94 -26.42 32.59
CA SER A 351 32.66 -27.38 33.66
C SER A 351 32.62 -26.72 35.05
N LEU A 352 33.50 -25.74 35.30
CA LEU A 352 33.54 -25.00 36.56
C LEU A 352 32.32 -24.07 36.73
N VAL A 353 31.82 -23.50 35.63
CA VAL A 353 30.60 -22.67 35.65
C VAL A 353 29.36 -23.52 35.94
N LEU A 354 29.28 -24.74 35.39
CA LEU A 354 28.18 -25.67 35.71
C LEU A 354 28.19 -26.09 37.19
N GLY A 355 29.37 -26.37 37.76
CA GLY A 355 29.49 -26.67 39.19
C GLY A 355 29.10 -25.49 40.10
N LEU A 356 29.25 -24.25 39.63
CA LEU A 356 28.78 -23.06 40.36
C LEU A 356 27.26 -22.92 40.31
N CYS A 357 26.61 -23.31 39.21
CA CYS A 357 25.14 -23.38 39.15
C CYS A 357 24.60 -24.43 40.14
N GLU A 358 25.16 -25.65 40.14
CA GLU A 358 24.74 -26.70 41.09
C GLU A 358 24.83 -26.22 42.56
N PHE A 359 25.84 -25.43 42.90
CA PHE A 359 25.98 -24.81 44.22
C PHE A 359 24.88 -23.79 44.55
N PHE A 360 24.43 -22.98 43.59
CA PHE A 360 23.33 -22.04 43.82
C PHE A 360 21.98 -22.73 44.00
N ASP A 361 21.76 -23.87 43.32
CA ASP A 361 20.57 -24.70 43.54
C ASP A 361 20.53 -25.28 44.96
N GLU A 362 21.66 -25.72 45.51
CA GLU A 362 21.74 -26.22 46.90
C GLU A 362 21.36 -25.16 47.95
N LEU A 363 21.55 -23.87 47.63
CA LEU A 363 21.22 -22.74 48.50
C LEU A 363 19.78 -22.20 48.32
N GLU A 364 18.96 -22.82 47.46
CA GLU A 364 17.63 -22.34 47.05
C GLU A 364 17.64 -20.93 46.40
N TRP A 365 18.77 -20.55 45.79
CA TRP A 365 18.90 -19.23 45.15
C TRP A 365 18.31 -19.22 43.74
N THR A 366 17.47 -18.23 43.46
CA THR A 366 16.87 -18.04 42.14
C THR A 366 17.74 -17.13 41.26
N GLY A 367 17.73 -17.36 39.93
CA GLY A 367 18.38 -16.47 38.95
C GLY A 367 19.55 -17.07 38.15
N GLN A 368 19.90 -18.34 38.37
CA GLN A 368 21.06 -18.98 37.73
C GLN A 368 20.85 -19.41 36.26
N LYS A 369 19.61 -19.37 35.76
CA LYS A 369 19.24 -19.75 34.39
C LYS A 369 20.10 -19.05 33.32
N ARG A 370 20.49 -17.80 33.55
CA ARG A 370 21.35 -17.04 32.61
C ARG A 370 22.74 -17.64 32.44
N LEU A 371 23.31 -18.23 33.49
CA LEU A 371 24.63 -18.88 33.42
C LEU A 371 24.55 -20.25 32.75
N SER A 372 23.52 -21.04 33.06
CA SER A 372 23.28 -22.32 32.37
C SER A 372 23.01 -22.11 30.87
N ASP A 373 22.16 -21.13 30.52
CA ASP A 373 21.85 -20.79 29.13
C ASP A 373 23.10 -20.35 28.36
N TRP A 374 24.04 -19.65 29.03
CA TRP A 374 25.31 -19.24 28.42
C TRP A 374 26.21 -20.46 28.12
N VAL A 375 26.28 -21.44 29.03
CA VAL A 375 27.03 -22.68 28.82
C VAL A 375 26.42 -23.49 27.66
N ASP A 376 25.10 -23.61 27.61
CA ASP A 376 24.40 -24.33 26.54
C ASP A 376 24.60 -23.67 25.17
N ARG A 377 24.71 -22.33 25.12
CA ARG A 377 24.98 -21.56 23.89
C ARG A 377 26.46 -21.40 23.55
N SER A 378 27.38 -22.03 24.30
CA SER A 378 28.83 -21.86 24.13
C SER A 378 29.34 -22.13 22.70
N ALA A 379 28.82 -23.15 22.02
CA ALA A 379 29.14 -23.47 20.62
C ALA A 379 28.75 -22.35 19.64
N GLN A 380 27.60 -21.70 19.87
CA GLN A 380 27.11 -20.60 19.04
C GLN A 380 27.92 -19.32 19.28
N ILE A 381 28.27 -19.03 20.54
CA ILE A 381 29.08 -17.86 20.93
C ILE A 381 30.51 -17.99 20.37
N TRP A 382 31.09 -19.18 20.41
CA TRP A 382 32.40 -19.41 19.80
C TRP A 382 32.36 -19.19 18.28
N LEU A 383 31.31 -19.70 17.61
CA LEU A 383 31.11 -19.52 16.17
C LEU A 383 30.97 -18.02 15.79
N SER A 384 30.15 -17.26 16.52
CA SER A 384 29.92 -15.84 16.24
C SER A 384 31.22 -15.03 16.35
N ARG A 385 31.99 -15.25 17.41
CA ARG A 385 33.32 -14.63 17.59
C ARG A 385 34.31 -14.98 16.50
N ARG A 386 34.31 -16.24 16.05
CA ARG A 386 35.18 -16.66 14.94
C ARG A 386 34.79 -15.97 13.63
N LYS A 387 33.49 -15.81 13.36
CA LYS A 387 32.98 -15.04 12.21
C LYS A 387 33.41 -13.58 12.27
N GLU A 388 33.21 -12.91 13.41
CA GLU A 388 33.61 -11.51 13.61
C GLU A 388 35.11 -11.30 13.39
N ALA A 389 35.95 -12.17 13.95
CA ALA A 389 37.40 -12.10 13.78
C ALA A 389 37.83 -12.28 12.31
N ALA A 390 37.22 -13.20 11.58
CA ALA A 390 37.51 -13.43 10.16
C ALA A 390 37.12 -12.21 9.30
N ILE A 391 35.94 -11.61 9.55
CA ILE A 391 35.47 -10.40 8.87
C ILE A 391 36.37 -9.19 9.20
N ALA A 392 36.73 -9.01 10.46
CA ALA A 392 37.64 -7.95 10.90
C ALA A 392 39.01 -8.06 10.22
N LYS A 393 39.50 -9.28 10.00
CA LYS A 393 40.75 -9.53 9.28
C LYS A 393 40.69 -9.03 7.83
N VAL A 394 39.61 -9.28 7.09
CA VAL A 394 39.42 -8.74 5.72
C VAL A 394 39.40 -7.21 5.71
N ARG A 395 38.69 -6.59 6.66
CA ARG A 395 38.66 -5.12 6.81
C ARG A 395 40.05 -4.53 7.06
N SER A 396 40.90 -5.22 7.82
CA SER A 396 42.28 -4.77 8.10
C SER A 396 43.24 -4.92 6.90
N ILE A 397 42.98 -5.89 6.02
CA ILE A 397 43.83 -6.21 4.87
C ILE A 397 43.58 -5.24 3.70
N MET A 398 42.33 -4.82 3.51
CA MET A 398 41.88 -4.02 2.37
C MET A 398 42.70 -2.73 2.14
N PRO A 399 42.94 -1.85 3.13
CA PRO A 399 43.65 -0.59 2.90
C PRO A 399 45.12 -0.76 2.52
N ARG A 400 45.74 -1.88 2.91
CA ARG A 400 47.17 -2.16 2.69
C ARG A 400 47.41 -2.82 1.34
N ARG A 401 46.57 -3.80 0.95
CA ARG A 401 46.78 -4.66 -0.22
C ARG A 401 46.26 -4.10 -1.56
N VAL A 402 45.36 -3.11 -1.56
CA VAL A 402 44.87 -2.46 -2.81
C VAL A 402 46.00 -1.79 -3.60
N LYS A 403 47.03 -1.29 -2.92
CA LYS A 403 48.18 -0.61 -3.57
C LYS A 403 49.17 -1.58 -4.21
N ASP A 404 49.17 -2.84 -3.79
CA ASP A 404 50.08 -3.86 -4.29
C ASP A 404 49.50 -4.47 -5.59
N LYS A 405 49.94 -3.95 -6.75
CA LYS A 405 49.52 -4.44 -8.08
C LYS A 405 50.44 -5.56 -8.58
N LYS A 406 49.85 -6.58 -9.20
CA LYS A 406 50.52 -7.76 -9.75
C LYS A 406 50.04 -8.00 -11.18
N THR A 407 50.97 -8.17 -12.11
CA THR A 407 50.68 -8.58 -13.48
C THR A 407 50.48 -10.09 -13.54
N VAL A 408 49.37 -10.54 -14.11
CA VAL A 408 48.99 -11.95 -14.23
C VAL A 408 48.76 -12.30 -15.69
N GLU A 409 49.21 -13.49 -16.10
CA GLU A 409 48.97 -14.03 -17.44
C GLU A 409 47.60 -14.73 -17.51
N ARG A 410 46.79 -14.33 -18.50
CA ARG A 410 45.59 -15.02 -18.95
C ARG A 410 45.97 -15.95 -20.10
N VAL A 411 45.60 -17.23 -19.99
CA VAL A 411 45.79 -18.22 -21.06
C VAL A 411 44.39 -18.64 -21.50
N GLU A 412 43.99 -18.24 -22.70
CA GLU A 412 42.71 -18.59 -23.29
C GLU A 412 42.93 -19.53 -24.48
N THR A 413 42.33 -20.72 -24.43
CA THR A 413 42.44 -21.74 -25.48
C THR A 413 41.16 -21.70 -26.32
N GLN A 414 41.22 -21.14 -27.53
CA GLN A 414 40.09 -21.14 -28.47
C GLN A 414 40.29 -22.20 -29.57
N VAL A 415 39.22 -22.87 -29.97
CA VAL A 415 39.21 -23.94 -30.98
C VAL A 415 38.54 -23.43 -32.25
N ILE A 416 39.32 -23.06 -33.26
CA ILE A 416 38.78 -22.52 -34.54
C ILE A 416 38.61 -23.67 -35.55
N SER A 417 37.43 -23.78 -36.17
CA SER A 417 37.17 -24.73 -37.25
C SER A 417 37.42 -24.07 -38.62
N LYS A 418 38.07 -24.78 -39.55
CA LYS A 418 38.34 -24.29 -40.92
C LYS A 418 37.04 -24.28 -41.74
N GLY A 419 36.25 -23.22 -41.56
CA GLY A 419 35.06 -22.90 -42.35
C GLY A 419 34.84 -21.40 -42.54
N ASP A 420 35.29 -20.57 -41.61
CA ASP A 420 34.91 -19.13 -41.54
C ASP A 420 35.81 -18.13 -42.27
N ALA A 421 36.77 -18.58 -43.08
CA ALA A 421 37.77 -17.66 -43.63
C ALA A 421 37.37 -16.93 -44.93
N MET A 422 36.23 -17.23 -45.57
CA MET A 422 35.75 -16.51 -46.75
C MET A 422 34.27 -16.79 -47.02
N LEU A 423 33.39 -15.97 -46.44
CA LEU A 423 32.08 -15.55 -46.95
C LEU A 423 31.40 -14.79 -45.82
N GLY A 424 31.28 -13.48 -45.98
CA GLY A 424 30.46 -12.65 -45.10
C GLY A 424 29.01 -13.08 -45.24
N ASN A 425 28.51 -13.78 -44.25
CA ASN A 425 27.09 -13.91 -43.97
C ASN A 425 26.97 -13.73 -42.46
N GLN A 426 26.50 -12.54 -42.08
CA GLN A 426 26.10 -12.22 -40.72
C GLN A 426 24.91 -13.11 -40.38
N GLU A 427 25.13 -14.15 -39.58
CA GLU A 427 24.14 -14.73 -38.66
C GLU A 427 24.84 -15.81 -37.83
N GLU A 428 24.70 -15.70 -36.50
CA GLU A 428 25.08 -16.66 -35.45
C GLU A 428 26.56 -16.79 -35.04
N GLN A 429 27.19 -15.68 -34.63
CA GLN A 429 28.13 -15.59 -33.49
C GLN A 429 28.78 -14.20 -33.48
N ASP A 430 28.16 -13.22 -32.80
CA ASP A 430 28.84 -12.08 -32.16
C ASP A 430 27.78 -11.13 -31.55
N GLU A 431 27.04 -11.63 -30.56
CA GLU A 431 26.19 -10.82 -29.67
C GLU A 431 26.52 -11.13 -28.20
N ASP A 432 27.75 -10.85 -27.75
CA ASP A 432 28.06 -11.01 -26.31
C ASP A 432 29.05 -9.98 -25.74
N TRP A 433 29.35 -8.90 -26.47
CA TRP A 433 30.25 -7.84 -25.96
C TRP A 433 29.71 -6.41 -26.08
N GLY A 434 28.56 -6.22 -26.72
CA GLY A 434 27.98 -4.89 -26.96
C GLY A 434 26.57 -4.66 -26.43
N ALA A 435 25.83 -5.71 -26.09
CA ALA A 435 24.38 -5.61 -25.84
C ALA A 435 23.91 -6.60 -24.76
N ASP A 436 24.52 -6.57 -23.57
CA ASP A 436 23.85 -7.04 -22.34
C ASP A 436 24.61 -6.57 -21.09
N TRP A 437 24.61 -5.25 -20.83
CA TRP A 437 25.24 -4.68 -19.63
C TRP A 437 24.27 -3.81 -18.81
N GLY A 438 22.99 -4.00 -19.06
CA GLY A 438 21.87 -3.40 -18.36
C GLY A 438 20.61 -4.03 -18.94
N GLU A 439 19.95 -4.83 -18.11
CA GLU A 439 18.61 -5.40 -18.30
C GLU A 439 18.54 -6.77 -19.03
N GLU A 440 18.68 -7.84 -18.23
CA GLU A 440 18.10 -9.14 -18.54
C GLU A 440 16.55 -9.03 -18.43
N GLU A 441 15.84 -9.11 -19.56
CA GLU A 441 14.45 -9.56 -19.61
C GLU A 441 14.41 -11.04 -20.03
N GLU A 442 14.00 -11.93 -19.13
CA GLU A 442 13.58 -13.29 -19.46
C GLU A 442 12.18 -13.30 -20.13
N PRO A 443 11.93 -14.21 -21.09
CA PRO A 443 10.60 -14.41 -21.65
C PRO A 443 9.76 -15.38 -20.81
N THR A 444 8.49 -15.02 -20.64
CA THR A 444 7.42 -15.75 -19.93
C THR A 444 7.21 -17.22 -20.33
N LYS A 445 6.98 -18.11 -19.35
CA LYS A 445 5.65 -18.77 -19.13
C LYS A 445 5.55 -19.62 -17.85
N GLN A 446 4.64 -19.15 -16.98
CA GLN A 446 3.65 -19.87 -16.15
C GLN A 446 4.06 -20.80 -14.98
N ASN A 447 3.92 -20.19 -13.79
CA ASN A 447 3.28 -20.64 -12.53
C ASN A 447 3.88 -21.80 -11.72
N SER A 448 4.43 -21.45 -10.55
CA SER A 448 3.83 -21.81 -9.24
C SER A 448 4.51 -21.06 -8.09
N GLN A 449 3.68 -20.46 -7.22
CA GLN A 449 3.84 -20.27 -5.77
C GLN A 449 5.12 -19.65 -5.18
N GLU A 450 4.84 -18.68 -4.30
CA GLU A 450 5.45 -18.51 -2.97
C GLU A 450 6.93 -18.11 -2.97
N GLU A 451 7.20 -16.83 -2.73
CA GLU A 451 7.22 -16.16 -1.42
C GLU A 451 8.69 -15.93 -1.06
N ILE A 452 8.91 -14.84 -0.33
CA ILE A 452 10.09 -14.52 0.48
C ILE A 452 10.99 -13.42 -0.10
N GLU A 453 10.79 -12.25 0.51
CA GLU A 453 11.78 -11.36 1.12
C GLU A 453 12.97 -10.93 0.26
N GLU A 454 13.03 -9.63 -0.06
CA GLU A 454 14.16 -8.78 0.37
C GLU A 454 13.57 -7.38 0.65
N GLU A 455 13.42 -6.94 1.90
CA GLU A 455 14.50 -6.39 2.73
C GLU A 455 15.25 -5.24 2.07
N ASP A 456 14.62 -4.05 2.12
CA ASP A 456 15.36 -2.79 2.11
C ASP A 456 16.15 -2.68 3.43
N MET A 457 17.47 -2.73 3.31
CA MET A 457 18.38 -2.42 4.41
C MET A 457 18.37 -0.93 4.72
N SER A 458 17.93 -0.57 5.92
CA SER A 458 18.51 0.51 6.72
C SER A 458 18.06 0.36 8.18
N ALA A 459 18.95 -0.09 9.07
CA ALA A 459 19.92 0.76 9.77
C ALA A 459 19.39 1.19 11.17
N TRP A 460 19.86 0.46 12.19
CA TRP A 460 20.10 0.87 13.59
C TRP A 460 18.91 1.29 14.48
N GLY A 461 18.66 0.53 15.55
CA GLY A 461 18.05 1.10 16.75
C GLY A 461 17.46 0.13 17.77
N ALA A 462 18.29 -0.27 18.74
CA ALA A 462 17.96 -0.52 20.15
C ALA A 462 17.23 -1.82 20.56
N ASP A 463 17.88 -2.48 21.51
CA ASP A 463 17.41 -3.53 22.41
C ASP A 463 16.16 -3.11 23.20
N ASP A 464 15.31 -4.08 23.56
CA ASP A 464 15.05 -4.42 24.96
C ASP A 464 14.12 -5.66 25.11
N ASP A 465 14.56 -6.54 26.01
CA ASP A 465 14.01 -7.73 26.68
C ASP A 465 12.52 -7.62 27.12
N GLU A 466 11.68 -8.62 27.45
CA GLU A 466 11.66 -10.04 27.92
C GLU A 466 10.12 -10.36 28.14
N PRO A 467 9.61 -11.48 28.73
CA PRO A 467 10.00 -12.90 28.80
C PRO A 467 8.83 -13.89 28.43
N PRO A 468 9.02 -15.23 28.48
CA PRO A 468 7.98 -16.25 28.30
C PRO A 468 7.49 -16.91 29.62
N PRO A 469 6.33 -17.61 29.61
CA PRO A 469 6.27 -18.98 30.15
C PRO A 469 5.42 -19.94 29.28
N GLU A 470 5.86 -21.18 29.00
CA GLU A 470 5.49 -22.46 29.68
C GLU A 470 3.97 -22.80 29.64
N ALA A 471 3.46 -24.01 29.34
CA ALA A 471 4.02 -25.32 29.03
C ALA A 471 2.90 -26.24 28.46
N ASN A 472 3.32 -27.34 27.86
CA ASN A 472 2.59 -28.61 27.57
C ASN A 472 1.99 -29.23 28.88
N PRO A 473 1.37 -30.45 28.93
CA PRO A 473 1.10 -31.48 27.89
C PRO A 473 -0.26 -32.25 28.00
N GLU A 474 -0.74 -32.82 26.86
CA GLU A 474 -1.63 -34.01 26.65
C GLU A 474 -2.83 -34.28 27.63
N PRO A 475 -3.62 -35.40 27.61
CA PRO A 475 -3.82 -36.50 26.65
C PRO A 475 -5.32 -36.90 26.41
N LYS A 476 -5.54 -38.02 25.67
CA LYS A 476 -6.69 -38.97 25.70
C LYS A 476 -8.01 -38.50 25.04
N THR A 477 -8.78 -39.29 24.28
CA THR A 477 -9.03 -40.75 24.19
C THR A 477 -9.90 -40.96 22.92
N ALA A 478 -9.64 -41.97 22.07
CA ALA A 478 -10.21 -43.33 22.11
C ALA A 478 -11.67 -43.35 21.60
N ASP A 479 -12.19 -44.28 20.79
CA ASP A 479 -11.84 -45.59 20.23
C ASP A 479 -12.78 -45.77 19.00
N THR A 480 -12.74 -46.76 18.10
CA THR A 480 -12.30 -48.16 17.99
C THR A 480 -12.17 -48.41 16.45
N GLU A 481 -11.51 -49.42 15.86
CA GLU A 481 -11.50 -50.85 16.16
C GLU A 481 -10.48 -51.57 15.22
N HIS A 482 -9.67 -52.45 15.83
CA HIS A 482 -9.02 -53.70 15.35
C HIS A 482 -8.45 -53.90 13.93
N GLU A 483 -7.11 -53.93 13.91
CA GLU A 483 -6.18 -55.05 13.58
C GLU A 483 -6.58 -56.22 12.64
N ASP A 484 -5.67 -56.37 11.67
CA ASP A 484 -4.96 -57.59 11.22
C ASP A 484 -5.48 -58.46 10.06
N ASP A 485 -4.49 -58.71 9.19
CA ASP A 485 -4.19 -59.89 8.38
C ASP A 485 -4.61 -59.97 6.90
N GLN A 486 -3.57 -60.33 6.13
CA GLN A 486 -3.51 -61.01 4.81
C GLN A 486 -3.76 -60.13 3.57
N GLU A 487 -2.77 -59.99 2.68
CA GLU A 487 -2.24 -60.99 1.71
C GLU A 487 -3.25 -61.38 0.63
N GLU A 488 -2.73 -61.36 -0.61
CA GLU A 488 -3.27 -61.98 -1.83
C GLU A 488 -4.56 -61.34 -2.38
N ASP A 489 -4.80 -61.20 -3.68
CA ASP A 489 -4.20 -61.52 -4.97
C ASP A 489 -5.30 -61.13 -5.99
N TRP A 490 -4.99 -61.19 -7.30
CA TRP A 490 -5.89 -61.22 -8.46
C TRP A 490 -6.10 -59.92 -9.27
N GLY A 491 -5.39 -59.87 -10.41
CA GLY A 491 -5.92 -59.39 -11.71
C GLY A 491 -5.22 -58.14 -12.28
N ALA A 492 -4.06 -58.25 -12.95
CA ALA A 492 -3.85 -58.70 -14.32
C ALA A 492 -4.35 -57.74 -15.44
N ASP A 493 -3.42 -57.52 -16.39
CA ASP A 493 -3.52 -57.23 -17.85
C ASP A 493 -3.09 -55.83 -18.29
N TRP A 494 -2.01 -55.59 -19.06
CA TRP A 494 -0.88 -56.34 -19.64
C TRP A 494 0.23 -55.28 -19.78
N GLY A 495 1.47 -55.46 -19.32
CA GLY A 495 2.53 -56.35 -19.84
C GLY A 495 3.61 -55.45 -20.49
N ASP A 496 4.91 -55.53 -20.22
CA ASP A 496 5.74 -56.51 -19.51
C ASP A 496 6.99 -55.77 -18.95
N GLU A 497 7.39 -56.14 -17.72
CA GLU A 497 8.71 -56.65 -17.25
C GLU A 497 10.00 -56.28 -18.06
N GLU A 498 11.22 -56.16 -17.52
CA GLU A 498 11.82 -56.31 -16.19
C GLU A 498 13.31 -55.84 -16.24
N GLU A 499 13.85 -55.57 -15.05
CA GLU A 499 15.20 -55.65 -14.47
C GLU A 499 16.54 -55.79 -15.28
N SER A 500 17.40 -54.79 -15.02
CA SER A 500 18.82 -54.76 -14.58
C SER A 500 19.95 -55.73 -15.04
N LYS A 501 20.96 -55.09 -15.69
CA LYS A 501 22.46 -55.20 -15.58
C LYS A 501 23.19 -56.51 -16.02
N PRO A 502 24.52 -56.55 -16.34
CA PRO A 502 25.57 -55.51 -16.42
C PRO A 502 26.46 -55.54 -17.71
N THR A 503 27.41 -54.58 -17.76
CA THR A 503 28.61 -54.35 -18.62
C THR A 503 29.45 -55.60 -18.99
N THR A 504 30.21 -55.75 -20.11
CA THR A 504 31.11 -54.85 -20.87
C THR A 504 31.56 -55.48 -22.23
N VAL A 505 31.64 -54.64 -23.27
CA VAL A 505 32.72 -54.48 -24.29
C VAL A 505 32.93 -55.50 -25.46
N SER A 506 32.56 -54.97 -26.64
CA SER A 506 33.12 -55.05 -28.01
C SER A 506 33.21 -56.41 -28.74
N GLN A 507 32.28 -56.70 -29.66
CA GLN A 507 32.27 -56.38 -31.14
C GLN A 507 33.33 -57.19 -31.93
N PRO A 508 33.07 -57.76 -33.15
CA PRO A 508 32.15 -57.26 -34.19
C PRO A 508 31.46 -58.35 -35.10
N ALA A 509 30.61 -57.89 -36.03
CA ALA A 509 30.40 -58.30 -37.46
C ALA A 509 30.35 -59.80 -37.88
N ARG A 510 29.57 -60.27 -38.88
CA ARG A 510 28.71 -59.69 -39.92
C ARG A 510 27.98 -60.82 -40.67
N GLN A 511 26.76 -60.51 -41.09
CA GLN A 511 26.06 -60.89 -42.33
C GLN A 511 26.43 -62.19 -43.05
N ARG A 512 25.47 -63.12 -42.96
CA ARG A 512 25.12 -64.09 -44.00
C ARG A 512 23.85 -63.58 -44.71
N GLU A 513 23.67 -63.69 -46.02
CA GLU A 513 24.51 -64.32 -47.03
C GLU A 513 23.95 -63.96 -48.42
N GLU A 514 24.74 -63.90 -49.49
CA GLU A 514 25.73 -64.91 -49.85
C GLU A 514 26.73 -64.41 -50.91
N ASN A 515 27.90 -65.06 -50.87
CA ASN A 515 28.85 -65.35 -51.96
C ASN A 515 30.18 -64.59 -52.12
N LYS A 516 31.17 -65.44 -52.45
CA LYS A 516 32.63 -65.37 -52.36
C LYS A 516 33.30 -64.64 -53.54
N SER A 517 34.43 -63.95 -53.29
CA SER A 517 35.79 -64.34 -53.74
C SER A 517 36.80 -63.17 -53.91
N ASN A 518 37.99 -63.35 -53.30
CA ASN A 518 39.35 -62.86 -53.56
C ASN A 518 39.65 -61.59 -54.41
N GLY A 519 40.26 -60.58 -53.74
CA GLY A 519 41.68 -60.22 -53.90
C GLY A 519 42.13 -59.22 -55.00
N LYS A 520 42.41 -57.96 -54.61
CA LYS A 520 43.72 -57.26 -54.67
C LYS A 520 43.61 -55.77 -54.23
N PRO A 521 44.70 -55.13 -53.74
CA PRO A 521 44.66 -53.91 -52.92
C PRO A 521 44.92 -52.60 -53.70
N LEU A 522 44.84 -51.43 -53.01
CA LEU A 522 45.21 -50.02 -53.35
C LEU A 522 43.97 -49.07 -53.45
N ALA A 523 43.90 -47.79 -53.04
CA ALA A 523 44.68 -46.83 -52.24
C ALA A 523 43.84 -45.50 -52.11
N LEU A 524 44.21 -44.57 -51.18
CA LEU A 524 43.79 -43.13 -51.01
C LEU A 524 42.41 -42.86 -50.32
N GLN A 525 42.19 -41.93 -49.37
CA GLN A 525 42.77 -40.59 -49.03
C GLN A 525 42.53 -40.21 -47.52
N LYS A 526 43.30 -39.24 -46.97
CA LYS A 526 43.33 -38.77 -45.54
C LYS A 526 42.37 -37.60 -45.24
N ALA A 527 41.85 -37.51 -44.01
CA ALA A 527 41.11 -36.36 -43.44
C ALA A 527 42.06 -35.32 -42.75
N PRO A 528 41.68 -34.02 -42.63
CA PRO A 528 42.56 -32.93 -42.22
C PRO A 528 42.65 -32.72 -40.69
N LYS A 529 43.76 -32.15 -40.22
CA LYS A 529 44.09 -31.88 -38.81
C LYS A 529 43.47 -30.54 -38.33
N LYS A 530 42.90 -30.52 -37.12
CA LYS A 530 42.49 -29.33 -36.35
C LYS A 530 43.72 -28.67 -35.71
N GLN A 531 43.75 -27.34 -35.63
CA GLN A 531 44.86 -26.57 -35.05
C GLN A 531 44.30 -25.70 -33.91
N GLU A 532 44.79 -25.91 -32.70
CA GLU A 532 44.44 -25.16 -31.48
C GLU A 532 45.31 -23.90 -31.41
N VAL A 533 44.71 -22.73 -31.15
CA VAL A 533 45.45 -21.48 -30.94
C VAL A 533 45.22 -21.03 -29.50
N THR A 534 46.31 -20.91 -28.74
CA THR A 534 46.29 -20.39 -27.37
C THR A 534 46.72 -18.93 -27.37
N LEU A 535 45.80 -18.02 -27.09
CA LEU A 535 46.09 -16.60 -26.92
C LEU A 535 46.57 -16.37 -25.48
N ARG A 536 47.72 -15.70 -25.34
CA ARG A 536 48.33 -15.34 -24.06
C ARG A 536 48.36 -13.84 -23.93
N GLU A 537 47.60 -13.31 -22.97
CA GLU A 537 47.57 -11.88 -22.68
C GLU A 537 47.89 -11.63 -21.21
N THR A 538 48.35 -10.42 -20.89
CA THR A 538 48.65 -10.02 -19.50
C THR A 538 47.68 -8.95 -19.04
N TYR A 539 47.25 -9.02 -17.79
CA TYR A 539 46.40 -8.02 -17.15
C TYR A 539 46.82 -7.81 -15.68
N THR A 540 46.40 -6.69 -15.07
CA THR A 540 46.79 -6.37 -13.69
C THR A 540 45.69 -6.67 -12.68
N VAL A 541 46.09 -7.20 -11.53
CA VAL A 541 45.25 -7.62 -10.40
C VAL A 541 45.88 -7.10 -9.11
N THR A 542 45.10 -6.84 -8.06
CA THR A 542 45.63 -6.51 -6.73
C THR A 542 46.03 -7.77 -5.94
N ALA A 543 46.69 -7.59 -4.79
CA ALA A 543 47.01 -8.69 -3.89
C ALA A 543 45.84 -9.18 -3.00
N ILE A 544 44.64 -8.61 -3.17
CA ILE A 544 43.46 -8.93 -2.34
C ILE A 544 42.89 -10.33 -2.61
N PRO A 545 42.71 -10.78 -3.87
CA PRO A 545 42.20 -12.12 -4.15
C PRO A 545 43.03 -13.22 -3.49
N ASP A 546 44.36 -13.08 -3.50
CA ASP A 546 45.28 -14.03 -2.88
C ASP A 546 45.10 -14.07 -1.36
N SER A 547 44.91 -12.91 -0.72
CA SER A 547 44.72 -12.80 0.73
C SER A 547 43.39 -13.39 1.21
N ILE A 548 42.31 -13.21 0.44
CA ILE A 548 40.99 -13.80 0.76
C ILE A 548 41.05 -15.32 0.64
N MET A 549 41.72 -15.85 -0.40
CA MET A 549 41.91 -17.29 -0.57
C MET A 549 42.68 -17.93 0.59
N GLU A 550 43.71 -17.27 1.12
CA GLU A 550 44.45 -17.77 2.29
C GLU A 550 43.56 -17.95 3.53
N ILE A 551 42.62 -17.02 3.75
CA ILE A 551 41.67 -17.10 4.89
C ILE A 551 40.69 -18.26 4.69
N ILE A 552 40.16 -18.43 3.47
CA ILE A 552 39.24 -19.53 3.14
C ILE A 552 39.93 -20.89 3.35
N ILE A 553 41.18 -21.04 2.91
CA ILE A 553 41.97 -22.25 3.12
C ILE A 553 42.16 -22.53 4.62
N GLN A 554 42.46 -21.50 5.42
CA GLN A 554 42.59 -21.62 6.87
C GLN A 554 41.30 -22.11 7.55
N VAL A 555 40.13 -21.60 7.16
CA VAL A 555 38.84 -22.05 7.72
C VAL A 555 38.59 -23.54 7.45
N VAL A 556 38.91 -24.02 6.24
CA VAL A 556 38.76 -25.45 5.90
C VAL A 556 39.72 -26.33 6.72
N LEU A 557 40.95 -25.85 6.98
CA LEU A 557 41.89 -26.55 7.85
C LEU A 557 41.40 -26.59 9.31
N ASP A 558 40.83 -25.51 9.83
CA ASP A 558 40.29 -25.47 11.19
C ASP A 558 39.16 -26.49 11.39
N VAL A 559 38.27 -26.65 10.40
CA VAL A 559 37.22 -27.68 10.43
C VAL A 559 37.82 -29.08 10.48
N ALA A 560 38.91 -29.33 9.75
CA ALA A 560 39.60 -30.61 9.81
C ALA A 560 40.23 -30.87 11.19
N THR A 561 40.70 -29.83 11.88
CA THR A 561 41.26 -29.94 13.25
C THR A 561 40.19 -30.23 14.31
N LEU A 562 39.02 -29.59 14.26
CA LEU A 562 37.93 -29.82 15.22
C LEU A 562 37.33 -31.23 15.13
N ASN A 563 37.43 -31.86 13.97
CA ASN A 563 36.94 -33.22 13.72
C ASN A 563 37.98 -34.31 14.06
N GLN A 564 39.15 -33.94 14.62
CA GLN A 564 40.11 -34.92 15.13
C GLN A 564 39.57 -35.61 16.39
N PRO A 565 39.87 -36.90 16.62
CA PRO A 565 39.27 -37.71 17.67
C PRO A 565 39.44 -37.12 19.09
N ASP A 566 40.47 -36.31 19.32
CA ASP A 566 40.76 -35.66 20.60
C ASP A 566 39.74 -34.56 20.98
N LEU A 567 39.03 -33.99 20.00
CA LEU A 567 38.14 -32.82 20.16
C LEU A 567 36.66 -33.11 19.85
N VAL A 568 36.33 -34.32 19.39
CA VAL A 568 34.94 -34.71 19.04
C VAL A 568 34.00 -34.71 20.26
N GLY A 569 34.53 -34.93 21.47
CA GLY A 569 33.77 -34.90 22.72
C GLY A 569 33.63 -33.50 23.35
N SER A 570 34.11 -32.44 22.69
CA SER A 570 34.04 -31.07 23.21
C SER A 570 32.66 -30.44 22.98
N ALA A 571 32.25 -29.54 23.87
CA ALA A 571 31.00 -28.77 23.72
C ALA A 571 30.97 -27.91 22.43
N ILE A 572 32.14 -27.65 21.81
CA ILE A 572 32.30 -26.83 20.60
C ILE A 572 32.23 -27.67 19.30
N ALA A 573 32.39 -29.00 19.37
CA ALA A 573 32.38 -29.88 18.19
C ALA A 573 31.16 -29.69 17.26
N PRO A 574 29.92 -29.43 17.75
CA PRO A 574 28.76 -29.14 16.90
C PRO A 574 28.92 -27.88 16.03
N ALA A 575 29.77 -26.93 16.42
CA ALA A 575 30.01 -25.68 15.68
C ALA A 575 30.85 -25.87 14.40
N SER A 576 31.51 -27.04 14.23
CA SER A 576 32.36 -27.34 13.06
C SER A 576 31.63 -27.18 11.72
N GLY A 577 30.35 -27.58 11.65
CA GLY A 577 29.52 -27.41 10.46
C GLY A 577 29.21 -25.94 10.13
N GLY A 578 29.14 -25.08 11.15
CA GLY A 578 28.82 -23.65 10.99
C GLY A 578 29.98 -22.81 10.44
N LEU A 579 31.22 -23.31 10.51
CA LEU A 579 32.41 -22.61 9.98
C LEU A 579 32.39 -22.50 8.46
N PHE A 580 31.72 -23.41 7.76
CA PHE A 580 31.57 -23.39 6.31
C PHE A 580 30.77 -22.19 5.78
N ALA A 581 30.08 -21.44 6.64
CA ALA A 581 29.41 -20.20 6.28
C ALA A 581 30.38 -19.00 6.17
N ILE A 582 31.58 -19.06 6.77
CA ILE A 582 32.54 -17.93 6.81
C ILE A 582 32.99 -17.53 5.39
N PRO A 583 33.38 -18.45 4.47
CA PRO A 583 33.82 -18.06 3.13
C PRO A 583 32.80 -17.21 2.35
N GLY A 584 31.51 -17.54 2.38
CA GLY A 584 30.46 -16.73 1.74
C GLY A 584 30.37 -15.33 2.36
N GLN A 585 30.43 -15.23 3.69
CA GLN A 585 30.45 -13.93 4.41
C GLN A 585 31.68 -13.08 4.06
N LEU A 586 32.85 -13.69 3.84
CA LEU A 586 34.05 -12.96 3.41
C LEU A 586 33.90 -12.38 2.00
N LEU A 587 33.31 -13.14 1.08
CA LEU A 587 33.02 -12.68 -0.29
C LEU A 587 31.97 -11.57 -0.30
N ALA A 588 30.92 -11.68 0.53
CA ALA A 588 29.94 -10.61 0.72
C ALA A 588 30.59 -9.33 1.29
N MET A 589 31.46 -9.46 2.30
CA MET A 589 32.19 -8.32 2.88
C MET A 589 33.12 -7.64 1.85
N TYR A 590 33.78 -8.42 0.99
CA TYR A 590 34.59 -7.89 -0.11
C TYR A 590 33.73 -7.08 -1.09
N ARG A 591 32.61 -7.64 -1.57
CA ARG A 591 31.65 -6.94 -2.46
C ARG A 591 31.17 -5.62 -1.85
N ALA A 592 30.88 -5.61 -0.54
CA ALA A 592 30.41 -4.41 0.17
C ALA A 592 31.49 -3.32 0.32
N THR A 593 32.78 -3.68 0.37
CA THR A 593 33.86 -2.71 0.65
C THR A 593 34.72 -2.34 -0.55
N ALA A 594 34.75 -3.16 -1.60
CA ALA A 594 35.62 -2.97 -2.76
C ALA A 594 35.47 -1.58 -3.39
N ALA A 595 34.24 -1.12 -3.66
CA ALA A 595 34.00 0.18 -4.30
C ALA A 595 34.65 1.36 -3.54
N ILE A 596 34.59 1.36 -2.21
CA ILE A 596 35.12 2.45 -1.38
C ILE A 596 36.65 2.52 -1.49
N TYR A 597 37.33 1.38 -1.42
CA TYR A 597 38.79 1.38 -1.40
C TYR A 597 39.42 1.55 -2.78
N TYR A 598 38.75 1.07 -3.84
CA TYR A 598 39.24 1.16 -5.22
C TYR A 598 38.94 2.51 -5.88
N SER A 599 37.97 3.28 -5.37
CA SER A 599 37.65 4.64 -5.85
C SER A 599 38.83 5.62 -5.87
N LYS A 600 39.90 5.32 -5.12
CA LYS A 600 41.12 6.16 -5.06
C LYS A 600 42.01 6.02 -6.28
N ASP A 601 41.79 5.01 -7.12
CA ASP A 601 42.52 4.80 -8.36
C ASP A 601 41.62 5.16 -9.55
N ALA A 602 42.18 5.82 -10.57
CA ALA A 602 41.43 6.27 -11.74
C ALA A 602 40.86 5.11 -12.56
N ALA A 603 41.53 3.95 -12.54
CA ALA A 603 41.07 2.70 -13.15
C ALA A 603 40.48 1.72 -12.12
N GLY A 604 39.95 2.23 -10.99
CA GLY A 604 39.49 1.42 -9.86
C GLY A 604 38.44 0.36 -10.24
N ASN A 605 37.46 0.72 -11.07
CA ASN A 605 36.42 -0.20 -11.53
C ASN A 605 36.95 -1.33 -12.43
N MET A 606 37.95 -1.03 -13.27
CA MET A 606 38.62 -2.04 -14.10
C MET A 606 39.44 -3.02 -13.25
N LEU A 607 40.06 -2.54 -12.19
CA LEU A 607 40.76 -3.40 -11.24
C LEU A 607 39.80 -4.29 -10.45
N ILE A 608 38.62 -3.79 -10.07
CA ILE A 608 37.57 -4.62 -9.45
C ILE A 608 37.15 -5.75 -10.40
N TYR A 609 36.95 -5.46 -11.69
CA TYR A 609 36.60 -6.47 -12.69
C TYR A 609 37.68 -7.56 -12.80
N ASN A 610 38.96 -7.17 -12.92
CA ASN A 610 40.09 -8.10 -12.98
C ASN A 610 40.24 -8.93 -11.69
N ASP A 611 40.01 -8.32 -10.53
CA ASP A 611 40.14 -9.01 -9.23
C ASP A 611 39.00 -10.00 -8.99
N CYS A 612 37.77 -9.66 -9.37
CA CYS A 612 36.61 -10.54 -9.25
C CYS A 612 36.71 -11.74 -10.19
N THR A 613 37.12 -11.53 -11.44
CA THR A 613 37.34 -12.61 -12.41
C THR A 613 38.45 -13.56 -11.92
N ARG A 614 39.57 -13.00 -11.43
CA ARG A 614 40.66 -13.80 -10.86
C ARG A 614 40.25 -14.60 -9.63
N LEU A 615 39.52 -13.99 -8.71
CA LEU A 615 39.05 -14.64 -7.48
C LEU A 615 38.06 -15.76 -7.81
N ALA A 616 37.13 -15.54 -8.74
CA ALA A 616 36.17 -16.55 -9.22
C ALA A 616 36.88 -17.78 -9.81
N ASP A 617 37.85 -17.57 -10.70
CA ASP A 617 38.61 -18.67 -11.32
C ASP A 617 39.40 -19.50 -10.30
N ARG A 618 39.95 -18.84 -9.27
CA ARG A 618 40.66 -19.52 -8.18
C ARG A 618 39.72 -20.30 -7.29
N LEU A 619 38.55 -19.77 -6.97
CA LEU A 619 37.53 -20.47 -6.19
C LEU A 619 37.01 -21.71 -6.92
N ARG A 620 36.75 -21.63 -8.23
CA ARG A 620 36.36 -22.81 -9.04
C ARG A 620 37.42 -23.91 -9.03
N LYS A 621 38.69 -23.55 -9.24
CA LYS A 621 39.81 -24.49 -9.16
C LYS A 621 39.90 -25.12 -7.77
N PHE A 622 39.77 -24.31 -6.72
CA PHE A 622 39.79 -24.80 -5.34
C PHE A 622 38.63 -25.76 -5.05
N LEU A 623 37.41 -25.44 -5.47
CA LEU A 623 36.24 -26.33 -5.32
C LEU A 623 36.47 -27.67 -6.01
N HIS A 624 36.98 -27.67 -7.25
CA HIS A 624 37.29 -28.90 -7.97
C HIS A 624 38.35 -29.74 -7.24
N GLU A 625 39.41 -29.11 -6.71
CA GLU A 625 40.43 -29.80 -5.89
C GLU A 625 39.84 -30.39 -4.59
N GLN A 626 38.84 -29.75 -3.98
CA GLN A 626 38.18 -30.29 -2.78
C GLN A 626 37.27 -31.49 -3.11
N VAL A 627 36.56 -31.45 -4.24
CA VAL A 627 35.76 -32.58 -4.73
C VAL A 627 36.64 -33.81 -4.97
N GLU A 628 37.82 -33.61 -5.56
CA GLU A 628 38.82 -34.67 -5.73
C GLU A 628 39.31 -35.23 -4.38
N LYS A 629 39.62 -34.37 -3.40
CA LYS A 629 40.05 -34.79 -2.05
C LYS A 629 38.95 -35.56 -1.31
N ASP A 630 37.70 -35.15 -1.45
CA ASP A 630 36.56 -35.80 -0.80
C ASP A 630 36.25 -37.19 -1.35
N SER A 631 36.60 -37.45 -2.62
CA SER A 631 36.52 -38.79 -3.19
C SER A 631 37.47 -39.79 -2.48
N THR A 632 38.52 -39.29 -1.82
CA THR A 632 39.53 -40.07 -1.11
C THR A 632 39.40 -40.06 0.43
N SER A 633 38.47 -39.27 0.97
CA SER A 633 38.33 -39.02 2.43
C SER A 633 37.42 -40.02 3.15
N LYS A 634 37.75 -40.34 4.41
CA LYS A 634 36.95 -41.21 5.31
C LYS A 634 35.88 -40.45 6.12
N LEU A 635 35.70 -39.16 5.89
CA LEU A 635 34.73 -38.33 6.62
C LEU A 635 33.27 -38.72 6.28
N PRO A 636 32.34 -38.70 7.27
CA PRO A 636 30.91 -38.85 7.04
C PRO A 636 30.38 -37.83 6.02
N GLN A 637 29.40 -38.22 5.20
CA GLN A 637 28.91 -37.42 4.07
C GLN A 637 28.43 -36.01 4.46
N TYR A 638 27.90 -35.82 5.68
CA TYR A 638 27.41 -34.54 6.19
C TYR A 638 28.50 -33.55 6.66
N LEU A 639 29.76 -34.02 6.79
CA LEU A 639 30.95 -33.24 7.18
C LEU A 639 31.93 -33.04 6.02
N ARG A 640 31.61 -33.53 4.81
CA ARG A 640 32.47 -33.37 3.64
C ARG A 640 32.45 -31.92 3.14
N PRO A 641 33.60 -31.25 2.99
CA PRO A 641 33.71 -29.90 2.43
C PRO A 641 32.94 -29.69 1.12
N SER A 642 32.99 -30.65 0.18
CA SER A 642 32.27 -30.58 -1.11
C SER A 642 30.74 -30.50 -0.99
N VAL A 643 30.16 -31.01 0.09
CA VAL A 643 28.70 -31.00 0.31
C VAL A 643 28.23 -29.74 1.03
N ARG A 644 29.08 -29.17 1.90
CA ARG A 644 28.74 -28.01 2.75
C ARG A 644 29.22 -26.67 2.20
N LEU A 645 30.32 -26.65 1.45
CA LEU A 645 30.91 -25.43 0.90
C LEU A 645 30.27 -25.11 -0.47
N LYS A 646 29.00 -24.70 -0.43
CA LYS A 646 28.21 -24.33 -1.62
C LYS A 646 28.51 -22.89 -2.06
N LEU A 647 29.69 -22.66 -2.63
CA LEU A 647 30.12 -21.32 -3.06
C LEU A 647 29.76 -20.97 -4.51
N GLU A 648 29.06 -21.83 -5.26
CA GLU A 648 28.79 -21.57 -6.68
C GLU A 648 27.95 -20.29 -6.89
N GLY A 649 26.87 -20.12 -6.12
CA GLY A 649 26.06 -18.89 -6.16
C GLY A 649 26.84 -17.65 -5.69
N ASP A 650 27.76 -17.81 -4.73
CA ASP A 650 28.65 -16.71 -4.32
C ASP A 650 29.64 -16.32 -5.43
N ILE A 651 30.15 -17.29 -6.20
CA ILE A 651 31.04 -17.07 -7.36
C ILE A 651 30.30 -16.33 -8.47
N GLU A 652 29.06 -16.72 -8.77
CA GLU A 652 28.19 -16.02 -9.74
C GLU A 652 27.92 -14.58 -9.28
N SER A 653 27.59 -14.38 -8.00
CA SER A 653 27.36 -13.04 -7.44
C SER A 653 28.61 -12.15 -7.45
N LEU A 654 29.80 -12.75 -7.35
CA LEU A 654 31.08 -12.07 -7.43
C LEU A 654 31.40 -11.67 -8.87
N GLN A 655 31.14 -12.56 -9.84
CA GLN A 655 31.29 -12.25 -11.25
C GLN A 655 30.31 -11.17 -11.69
N SER A 656 29.03 -11.26 -11.29
CA SER A 656 28.03 -10.22 -11.57
C SER A 656 28.42 -8.87 -10.94
N PHE A 657 29.04 -8.87 -9.76
CA PHE A 657 29.59 -7.64 -9.15
C PHE A 657 30.75 -7.05 -9.96
N GLY A 658 31.71 -7.87 -10.38
CA GLY A 658 32.81 -7.43 -11.25
C GLY A 658 32.30 -6.89 -12.59
N ARG A 659 31.31 -7.59 -13.15
CA ARG A 659 30.59 -7.20 -14.36
C ARG A 659 29.92 -5.82 -14.20
N ARG A 660 29.16 -5.59 -13.14
CA ARG A 660 28.55 -4.29 -12.83
C ARG A 660 29.58 -3.17 -12.61
N ALA A 661 30.78 -3.47 -12.10
CA ALA A 661 31.84 -2.47 -11.98
C ALA A 661 32.35 -2.03 -13.37
N TYR A 662 32.59 -2.97 -14.27
CA TYR A 662 32.95 -2.69 -15.66
C TYR A 662 31.87 -1.89 -16.39
N GLY A 663 30.61 -2.32 -16.30
CA GLY A 663 29.46 -1.63 -16.92
C GLY A 663 29.29 -0.19 -16.42
N ARG A 664 29.44 0.05 -15.10
CA ARG A 664 29.42 1.41 -14.53
C ARG A 664 30.53 2.30 -15.07
N GLU A 665 31.73 1.77 -15.25
CA GLU A 665 32.84 2.53 -15.83
C GLU A 665 32.57 2.87 -17.30
N MET A 666 32.09 1.91 -18.08
CA MET A 666 31.70 2.15 -19.47
C MET A 666 30.63 3.23 -19.57
N GLU A 667 29.56 3.14 -18.77
CA GLU A 667 28.47 4.12 -18.82
C GLU A 667 28.93 5.51 -18.39
N LEU A 668 29.76 5.60 -17.35
CA LEU A 668 30.36 6.88 -16.94
C LEU A 668 31.15 7.54 -18.09
N GLN A 669 31.98 6.79 -18.81
CA GLN A 669 32.72 7.35 -19.95
C GLN A 669 31.78 7.71 -21.11
N ARG A 670 30.74 6.91 -21.37
CA ARG A 670 29.71 7.21 -22.39
C ARG A 670 28.95 8.48 -22.06
N THR A 671 28.51 8.68 -20.82
CA THR A 671 27.84 9.91 -20.38
C THR A 671 28.75 11.13 -20.56
N ILE A 672 30.02 11.06 -20.13
CA ILE A 672 30.96 12.18 -20.28
C ILE A 672 31.13 12.57 -21.76
N ILE A 673 31.24 11.59 -22.66
CA ILE A 673 31.38 11.83 -24.10
C ILE A 673 30.09 12.40 -24.71
N ARG A 674 28.92 11.89 -24.31
CA ARG A 674 27.64 12.44 -24.73
C ARG A 674 27.52 13.90 -24.26
N ASP A 675 27.83 14.21 -23.01
CA ASP A 675 27.75 15.56 -22.45
C ASP A 675 28.68 16.54 -23.20
N PHE A 676 29.90 16.11 -23.58
CA PHE A 676 30.79 16.94 -24.39
C PHE A 676 30.23 17.22 -25.78
N LEU A 677 29.62 16.23 -26.44
CA LEU A 677 28.99 16.43 -27.75
C LEU A 677 27.65 17.20 -27.64
N ASP A 678 26.92 17.12 -26.52
CA ASP A 678 25.69 17.92 -26.28
C ASP A 678 25.99 19.42 -26.23
N ALA A 679 27.20 19.81 -25.84
CA ALA A 679 27.64 21.20 -25.89
C ALA A 679 27.64 21.77 -27.33
N ALA A 680 27.66 20.92 -28.36
CA ALA A 680 27.54 21.34 -29.76
C ALA A 680 26.08 21.62 -30.21
N SER A 681 25.07 21.38 -29.35
CA SER A 681 23.64 21.66 -29.62
C SER A 681 23.14 21.12 -30.97
N GLY A 682 23.50 19.88 -31.31
CA GLY A 682 23.08 19.23 -32.56
C GLY A 682 23.66 19.88 -33.82
N PHE A 683 24.78 20.60 -33.72
CA PHE A 683 25.48 21.24 -34.83
C PHE A 683 24.63 22.20 -35.69
N GLN A 684 23.51 22.70 -35.17
CA GLN A 684 22.68 23.69 -35.86
C GLN A 684 23.40 25.05 -35.93
N GLY A 685 23.44 25.67 -37.11
CA GLY A 685 24.03 27.00 -37.25
C GLY A 685 25.56 27.02 -37.10
N CYS A 686 26.25 25.91 -37.40
CA CYS A 686 27.71 25.76 -37.34
C CYS A 686 28.52 26.85 -38.06
N THR A 687 27.89 27.60 -38.98
CA THR A 687 28.51 28.70 -39.70
C THR A 687 28.58 30.00 -38.91
N THR A 688 27.73 30.19 -37.90
CA THR A 688 27.70 31.40 -37.07
C THR A 688 28.84 31.46 -36.04
N ASP A 689 29.51 32.60 -35.93
CA ASP A 689 30.79 32.73 -35.20
C ASP A 689 30.74 32.29 -33.72
N HIS A 690 29.62 32.49 -33.02
CA HIS A 690 29.49 32.10 -31.61
C HIS A 690 29.29 30.59 -31.43
N TYR A 691 28.41 29.98 -32.23
CA TYR A 691 28.11 28.55 -32.15
C TYR A 691 29.21 27.67 -32.77
N ALA A 692 29.93 28.21 -33.75
CA ALA A 692 31.09 27.52 -34.35
C ALA A 692 32.17 27.19 -33.30
N ALA A 693 32.50 28.15 -32.43
CA ALA A 693 33.52 27.96 -31.40
C ALA A 693 33.11 26.92 -30.33
N GLU A 694 31.82 26.80 -30.04
CA GLU A 694 31.28 25.79 -29.12
C GLU A 694 31.35 24.38 -29.73
N CYS A 695 31.03 24.25 -31.02
CA CYS A 695 31.17 22.99 -31.78
C CYS A 695 32.64 22.55 -31.90
N ASP A 696 33.56 23.47 -32.23
CA ASP A 696 35.00 23.20 -32.29
C ASP A 696 35.52 22.65 -30.95
N ASN A 697 35.11 23.27 -29.84
CA ASN A 697 35.54 22.89 -28.50
C ASN A 697 34.97 21.53 -28.06
N ALA A 698 33.70 21.26 -28.37
CA ALA A 698 33.03 19.99 -28.07
C ALA A 698 33.73 18.78 -28.70
N VAL A 699 34.08 18.88 -29.99
CA VAL A 699 34.78 17.82 -30.72
C VAL A 699 36.19 17.61 -30.18
N ALA A 700 36.91 18.70 -29.88
CA ALA A 700 38.26 18.62 -29.31
C ALA A 700 38.27 17.95 -27.92
N MET A 701 37.37 18.36 -27.01
CA MET A 701 37.24 17.76 -25.67
C MET A 701 36.91 16.27 -25.71
N THR A 702 36.11 15.84 -26.70
CA THR A 702 35.76 14.43 -26.89
C THR A 702 36.97 13.58 -27.26
N ILE A 703 37.81 14.07 -28.18
CA ILE A 703 39.05 13.39 -28.61
C ILE A 703 40.04 13.32 -27.44
N ASP A 704 40.28 14.43 -26.74
CA ASP A 704 41.21 14.48 -25.60
C ASP A 704 40.80 13.50 -24.49
N ARG A 705 39.50 13.38 -24.21
CA ARG A 705 38.99 12.44 -23.19
C ARG A 705 39.23 10.98 -23.57
N LEU A 706 39.02 10.62 -24.83
CA LEU A 706 39.25 9.26 -25.33
C LEU A 706 40.73 8.87 -25.23
N GLU A 707 41.64 9.80 -25.55
CA GLU A 707 43.08 9.59 -25.39
C GLU A 707 43.47 9.39 -23.90
N ASP A 708 42.88 10.18 -23.00
CA ASP A 708 43.10 10.06 -21.56
C ASP A 708 42.61 8.70 -21.02
N VAL A 709 41.42 8.25 -21.44
CA VAL A 709 40.86 6.96 -21.04
C VAL A 709 41.74 5.80 -21.52
N LYS A 710 42.20 5.83 -22.78
CA LYS A 710 43.14 4.84 -23.32
C LYS A 710 44.41 4.77 -22.49
N ARG A 711 44.96 5.93 -22.10
CA ARG A 711 46.18 6.00 -21.28
C ARG A 711 45.99 5.36 -19.90
N GLN A 712 44.83 5.53 -19.29
CA GLN A 712 44.51 4.98 -17.97
C GLN A 712 44.29 3.45 -18.00
N TRP A 713 43.66 2.93 -19.05
CA TRP A 713 43.34 1.50 -19.16
C TRP A 713 44.46 0.64 -19.73
N LYS A 714 45.39 1.23 -20.49
CA LYS A 714 46.48 0.52 -21.18
C LYS A 714 47.32 -0.36 -20.26
N ASP A 715 47.60 0.10 -19.04
CA ASP A 715 48.41 -0.63 -18.08
C ASP A 715 47.59 -1.57 -17.18
N VAL A 716 46.26 -1.59 -17.34
CA VAL A 716 45.34 -2.31 -16.45
C VAL A 716 44.69 -3.51 -17.12
N LEU A 717 44.09 -3.30 -18.29
CA LEU A 717 43.38 -4.29 -19.07
C LEU A 717 44.32 -5.09 -19.98
N SER A 718 43.84 -6.24 -20.45
CA SER A 718 44.53 -6.97 -21.52
C SER A 718 44.38 -6.25 -22.87
N HIS A 719 45.23 -6.58 -23.85
CA HIS A 719 45.25 -5.85 -25.13
C HIS A 719 43.92 -5.96 -25.88
N SER A 720 43.34 -7.16 -25.96
CA SER A 720 42.01 -7.37 -26.56
C SER A 720 40.90 -6.60 -25.82
N ALA A 721 40.84 -6.72 -24.48
CA ALA A 721 39.83 -6.06 -23.65
C ALA A 721 39.95 -4.52 -23.72
N LEU A 722 41.18 -3.99 -23.85
CA LEU A 722 41.42 -2.57 -24.05
C LEU A 722 40.84 -2.07 -25.38
N LEU A 723 41.08 -2.79 -26.48
CA LEU A 723 40.57 -2.40 -27.80
C LEU A 723 39.04 -2.52 -27.88
N GLN A 724 38.46 -3.57 -27.28
CA GLN A 724 37.00 -3.72 -27.20
C GLN A 724 36.34 -2.62 -26.37
N SER A 725 36.88 -2.34 -25.18
CA SER A 725 36.35 -1.28 -24.31
C SER A 725 36.50 0.11 -24.93
N LEU A 726 37.66 0.42 -25.53
CA LEU A 726 37.86 1.69 -26.23
C LEU A 726 36.95 1.80 -27.47
N GLY A 727 36.79 0.71 -28.23
CA GLY A 727 35.93 0.65 -29.42
C GLY A 727 34.47 0.94 -29.10
N SER A 728 33.95 0.38 -28.00
CA SER A 728 32.59 0.65 -27.51
C SER A 728 32.38 2.13 -27.17
N VAL A 729 33.36 2.75 -26.53
CA VAL A 729 33.29 4.17 -26.14
C VAL A 729 33.40 5.08 -27.37
N VAL A 730 34.29 4.79 -28.32
CA VAL A 730 34.40 5.51 -29.60
C VAL A 730 33.12 5.37 -30.43
N SER A 731 32.52 4.18 -30.46
CA SER A 731 31.25 3.95 -31.16
C SER A 731 30.13 4.83 -30.62
N THR A 732 30.15 5.15 -29.32
CA THR A 732 29.16 6.07 -28.72
C THR A 732 29.32 7.50 -29.25
N ALA A 733 30.56 7.99 -29.38
CA ALA A 733 30.82 9.31 -29.97
C ALA A 733 30.36 9.38 -31.44
N ILE A 734 30.64 8.33 -32.21
CA ILE A 734 30.32 8.26 -33.64
C ILE A 734 28.82 8.11 -33.86
N THR A 735 28.16 7.23 -33.11
CA THR A 735 26.70 7.05 -33.24
C THR A 735 25.98 8.34 -32.90
N LYS A 736 26.43 9.05 -31.85
CA LYS A 736 25.86 10.34 -31.52
C LYS A 736 26.08 11.36 -32.64
N PHE A 737 27.30 11.48 -33.17
CA PHE A 737 27.59 12.40 -34.26
C PHE A 737 26.78 12.09 -35.54
N ILE A 738 26.56 10.81 -35.86
CA ILE A 738 25.69 10.39 -36.97
C ILE A 738 24.25 10.86 -36.71
N ASN A 739 23.70 10.54 -35.53
CA ASN A 739 22.32 10.91 -35.18
C ASN A 739 22.12 12.42 -35.20
N ASP A 740 23.06 13.20 -34.64
CA ASP A 740 22.99 14.67 -34.62
C ASP A 740 22.96 15.25 -36.05
N ILE A 741 23.59 14.59 -37.04
CA ILE A 741 23.56 15.01 -38.45
C ILE A 741 22.27 14.53 -39.14
N GLU A 742 21.83 13.30 -38.88
CA GLU A 742 20.58 12.76 -39.43
C GLU A 742 19.35 13.56 -38.96
N GLU A 743 19.40 14.14 -37.75
CA GLU A 743 18.34 15.02 -37.21
C GLU A 743 18.30 16.43 -37.86
N LEU A 744 19.31 16.83 -38.65
CA LEU A 744 19.32 18.14 -39.30
C LEU A 744 18.35 18.16 -40.49
N SER A 745 17.32 19.00 -40.37
CA SER A 745 16.26 19.13 -41.40
C SER A 745 16.63 19.99 -42.62
N ASP A 746 17.62 20.89 -42.50
CA ASP A 746 18.11 21.76 -43.57
C ASP A 746 19.61 21.97 -43.38
N ILE A 747 20.41 21.62 -44.39
CA ILE A 747 21.87 21.72 -44.34
C ILE A 747 22.34 22.63 -45.48
N GLY A 748 22.76 23.84 -45.14
CA GLY A 748 23.37 24.75 -46.10
C GLY A 748 24.73 24.24 -46.61
N GLU A 749 25.15 24.66 -47.81
CA GLU A 749 26.44 24.25 -48.41
C GLU A 749 27.66 24.56 -47.50
N ASP A 750 27.66 25.74 -46.85
CA ASP A 750 28.72 26.15 -45.93
C ASP A 750 28.68 25.40 -44.59
N GLU A 751 27.50 24.92 -44.17
CA GLU A 751 27.33 24.08 -42.98
C GLU A 751 27.81 22.66 -43.25
N SER A 752 27.49 22.10 -44.42
CA SER A 752 27.97 20.78 -44.83
C SER A 752 29.50 20.68 -44.82
N ARG A 753 30.21 21.70 -45.35
CA ARG A 753 31.69 21.75 -45.33
C ARG A 753 32.28 21.76 -43.91
N LYS A 754 31.62 22.43 -42.96
CA LYS A 754 32.07 22.45 -41.55
C LYS A 754 31.80 21.11 -40.85
N LEU A 755 30.63 20.51 -41.06
CA LEU A 755 30.29 19.18 -40.54
C LEU A 755 31.26 18.10 -41.01
N HIS A 756 31.62 18.12 -42.30
CA HIS A 756 32.65 17.24 -42.85
C HIS A 756 34.00 17.44 -42.13
N GLY A 757 34.39 18.68 -41.83
CA GLY A 757 35.60 19.01 -41.07
C GLY A 757 35.63 18.40 -39.65
N TYR A 758 34.50 18.42 -38.94
CA TYR A 758 34.38 17.79 -37.63
C TYR A 758 34.47 16.26 -37.71
N GLY A 759 33.77 15.66 -38.67
CA GLY A 759 33.81 14.22 -38.88
C GLY A 759 35.21 13.71 -39.25
N LYS A 760 35.96 14.47 -40.04
CA LYS A 760 37.36 14.15 -40.33
C LYS A 760 38.28 14.24 -39.11
N SER A 761 37.96 15.09 -38.15
CA SER A 761 38.69 15.17 -36.89
C SER A 761 38.41 13.94 -36.02
N LEU A 762 37.15 13.49 -35.95
CA LEU A 762 36.77 12.27 -35.25
C LEU A 762 37.32 10.99 -35.92
N SER A 763 37.47 10.96 -37.25
CA SER A 763 38.04 9.80 -37.95
C SER A 763 39.51 9.55 -37.61
N SER A 764 40.24 10.54 -37.06
CA SER A 764 41.60 10.36 -36.56
C SER A 764 41.73 9.34 -35.42
N LEU A 765 40.64 9.13 -34.65
CA LEU A 765 40.56 8.15 -33.57
C LEU A 765 40.71 6.70 -34.08
N GLY A 766 40.43 6.45 -35.37
CA GLY A 766 40.65 5.15 -36.02
C GLY A 766 42.11 4.67 -35.94
N ALA A 767 43.07 5.60 -35.89
CA ALA A 767 44.49 5.27 -35.75
C ALA A 767 44.83 4.49 -34.47
N HIS A 768 43.96 4.53 -33.46
CA HIS A 768 44.14 3.79 -32.21
C HIS A 768 43.90 2.29 -32.31
N PHE A 769 43.27 1.82 -33.40
CA PHE A 769 42.92 0.42 -33.65
C PHE A 769 43.84 -0.25 -34.69
N GLN A 770 45.01 0.32 -34.94
CA GLN A 770 46.01 -0.27 -35.83
C GLN A 770 46.79 -1.37 -35.10
N THR A 771 46.82 -2.56 -35.66
CA THR A 771 47.60 -3.70 -35.16
C THR A 771 48.68 -4.07 -36.16
N GLU A 772 49.89 -4.37 -35.65
CA GLU A 772 50.97 -4.93 -36.45
C GLU A 772 50.75 -6.44 -36.63
N ASP A 773 50.61 -6.89 -37.87
CA ASP A 773 50.62 -8.32 -38.18
C ASP A 773 52.02 -8.93 -37.94
N GLU A 774 52.09 -10.27 -37.88
CA GLU A 774 53.37 -11.03 -37.80
C GLU A 774 54.33 -10.72 -38.98
N SER A 775 53.85 -10.09 -40.06
CA SER A 775 54.60 -9.60 -41.23
C SER A 775 55.05 -8.13 -41.15
N GLY A 776 54.69 -7.40 -40.09
CA GLY A 776 55.03 -5.98 -39.90
C GLY A 776 54.21 -4.99 -40.75
N GLU A 777 53.13 -5.45 -41.38
CA GLU A 777 52.16 -4.57 -42.05
C GLU A 777 51.11 -4.12 -41.04
N MET A 778 50.87 -2.81 -40.98
CA MET A 778 49.85 -2.20 -40.13
C MET A 778 48.48 -2.39 -40.77
N ARG A 779 47.60 -3.15 -40.10
CA ARG A 779 46.19 -3.30 -40.52
C ARG A 779 45.30 -2.40 -39.67
N ASP A 780 44.38 -1.70 -40.35
CA ASP A 780 43.34 -0.93 -39.69
C ASP A 780 42.19 -1.87 -39.28
N MET A 781 42.02 -2.03 -37.97
CA MET A 781 41.01 -2.91 -37.38
C MET A 781 39.85 -2.11 -36.76
N ALA A 782 39.74 -0.80 -37.05
CA ALA A 782 38.71 0.06 -36.47
C ALA A 782 37.29 -0.48 -36.75
N ALA A 783 37.04 -1.00 -37.95
CA ALA A 783 35.73 -1.56 -38.33
C ALA A 783 35.32 -2.81 -37.53
N MET A 784 36.27 -3.54 -36.91
CA MET A 784 35.92 -4.70 -36.06
C MET A 784 35.47 -4.29 -34.66
N TYR A 785 36.06 -3.22 -34.11
CA TYR A 785 35.83 -2.83 -32.71
C TYR A 785 34.83 -1.69 -32.56
N VAL A 786 34.64 -0.88 -33.60
CA VAL A 786 33.79 0.30 -33.59
C VAL A 786 32.55 0.05 -34.43
N ARG A 787 31.40 -0.11 -33.78
CA ARG A 787 30.11 -0.25 -34.45
C ARG A 787 29.76 1.04 -35.19
N ASN A 788 29.15 0.90 -36.37
CA ASN A 788 28.79 1.98 -37.31
C ASN A 788 29.97 2.75 -37.91
N TRP A 789 31.20 2.21 -37.84
CA TRP A 789 32.39 2.85 -38.41
C TRP A 789 32.30 3.02 -39.94
N MET A 790 31.75 2.03 -40.65
CA MET A 790 31.55 2.13 -42.11
C MET A 790 30.44 3.11 -42.46
N LYS A 791 29.29 3.06 -41.78
CA LYS A 791 28.20 4.06 -41.91
C LYS A 791 28.73 5.48 -41.73
N PHE A 792 29.56 5.72 -40.71
CA PHE A 792 30.20 7.01 -40.47
C PHE A 792 31.08 7.47 -41.64
N GLN A 793 31.93 6.60 -42.18
CA GLN A 793 32.79 6.94 -43.31
C GLN A 793 31.98 7.32 -44.56
N TYR A 794 30.90 6.58 -44.85
CA TYR A 794 30.01 6.89 -45.96
C TYR A 794 29.25 8.21 -45.78
N LEU A 795 28.80 8.52 -44.55
CA LEU A 795 28.15 9.80 -44.25
C LEU A 795 29.05 10.99 -44.59
N LEU A 796 30.35 10.91 -44.28
CA LEU A 796 31.32 11.97 -44.59
C LEU A 796 31.48 12.20 -46.09
N GLU A 797 31.44 11.13 -46.89
CA GLU A 797 31.50 11.19 -48.35
C GLU A 797 30.19 11.75 -48.95
N ILE A 798 29.03 11.51 -48.31
CA ILE A 798 27.74 12.06 -48.76
C ILE A 798 27.64 13.57 -48.51
N LEU A 799 28.15 14.07 -47.38
CA LEU A 799 28.12 15.51 -47.06
C LEU A 799 28.85 16.38 -48.11
N GLU A 800 29.94 15.88 -48.70
CA GLU A 800 30.66 16.58 -49.79
C GLU A 800 30.22 16.14 -51.20
N GLY A 801 29.44 15.07 -51.31
CA GLY A 801 29.08 14.43 -52.58
C GLY A 801 27.98 15.16 -53.35
N SER A 802 28.13 15.23 -54.68
CA SER A 802 27.01 15.63 -55.54
C SER A 802 25.98 14.50 -55.65
N LEU A 803 24.76 14.80 -56.11
CA LEU A 803 23.72 13.77 -56.33
C LEU A 803 24.19 12.63 -57.26
N ALA A 804 25.15 12.91 -58.17
CA ALA A 804 25.76 11.90 -59.02
C ALA A 804 26.72 10.97 -58.24
N ASP A 805 27.44 11.53 -57.27
CA ASP A 805 28.37 10.80 -56.41
C ASP A 805 27.61 9.94 -55.40
N ILE A 806 26.55 10.48 -54.78
CA ILE A 806 25.65 9.73 -53.89
C ILE A 806 25.03 8.53 -54.63
N ARG A 807 24.62 8.73 -55.89
CA ARG A 807 24.12 7.63 -56.74
C ARG A 807 25.21 6.60 -57.07
N TYR A 808 26.46 7.01 -57.21
CA TYR A 808 27.59 6.10 -57.42
C TYR A 808 27.89 5.28 -56.17
N PHE A 809 27.86 5.91 -54.98
CA PHE A 809 28.04 5.22 -53.71
C PHE A 809 26.90 4.25 -53.41
N TRP A 810 25.64 4.63 -53.71
CA TRP A 810 24.47 3.73 -53.66
C TRP A 810 24.70 2.44 -54.45
N ALA A 811 25.25 2.56 -55.67
CA ALA A 811 25.49 1.41 -56.53
C ALA A 811 26.67 0.51 -56.09
N ASN A 812 27.58 1.01 -55.25
CA ASN A 812 28.86 0.36 -54.93
C ASN A 812 29.02 -0.05 -53.45
N GLY A 813 27.92 -0.12 -52.69
CA GLY A 813 27.93 -0.73 -51.35
C GLY A 813 27.35 0.11 -50.22
N LEU A 814 26.82 1.31 -50.50
CA LEU A 814 26.13 2.11 -49.47
C LEU A 814 24.80 1.46 -49.01
N ASP A 815 24.11 0.74 -49.90
CA ASP A 815 22.86 0.00 -49.64
C ASP A 815 23.04 -1.17 -48.63
N LEU A 816 24.28 -1.47 -48.23
CA LEU A 816 24.59 -2.47 -47.20
C LEU A 816 24.70 -1.87 -45.78
N GLU A 817 24.93 -0.56 -45.67
CA GLU A 817 25.28 0.11 -44.42
C GLU A 817 24.31 1.23 -44.02
N MET A 818 23.54 1.77 -44.97
CA MET A 818 22.50 2.79 -44.73
C MET A 818 21.18 2.37 -45.38
N ASP A 819 20.09 2.61 -44.67
CA ASP A 819 18.76 2.34 -45.20
C ASP A 819 18.39 3.35 -46.29
N ALA A 820 17.59 2.91 -47.26
CA ALA A 820 17.14 3.77 -48.36
C ALA A 820 16.39 5.02 -47.87
N GLU A 821 15.68 4.92 -46.74
CA GLU A 821 14.98 6.04 -46.13
C GLU A 821 15.95 7.06 -45.52
N GLU A 822 16.99 6.62 -44.81
CA GLU A 822 18.02 7.49 -44.21
C GLU A 822 18.75 8.31 -45.28
N VAL A 823 19.15 7.66 -46.38
CA VAL A 823 19.83 8.35 -47.49
C VAL A 823 18.87 9.33 -48.18
N VAL A 824 17.59 8.99 -48.28
CA VAL A 824 16.57 9.87 -48.88
C VAL A 824 16.30 11.09 -47.99
N ASP A 825 16.24 10.92 -46.67
CA ASP A 825 16.09 12.02 -45.72
C ASP A 825 17.31 12.93 -45.70
N LEU A 826 18.52 12.37 -45.75
CA LEU A 826 19.77 13.13 -45.86
C LEU A 826 19.85 13.91 -47.18
N ILE A 827 19.42 13.32 -48.30
CA ILE A 827 19.29 14.02 -49.58
C ILE A 827 18.24 15.15 -49.46
N LYS A 828 17.14 14.96 -48.75
CA LYS A 828 16.13 16.03 -48.58
C LYS A 828 16.63 17.17 -47.71
N ALA A 829 17.43 16.87 -46.69
CA ALA A 829 18.11 17.86 -45.86
C ALA A 829 19.17 18.65 -46.66
N LEU A 830 19.95 17.98 -47.50
CA LEU A 830 20.96 18.60 -48.38
C LEU A 830 20.35 19.37 -49.57
N PHE A 831 19.10 19.07 -49.97
CA PHE A 831 18.44 19.61 -51.17
C PHE A 831 16.98 20.11 -50.94
N ALA A 832 16.67 20.73 -49.79
CA ALA A 832 15.30 21.09 -49.39
C ALA A 832 14.53 22.07 -50.33
N GLU A 833 13.19 21.90 -50.44
CA GLU A 833 12.29 22.58 -51.40
C GLU A 833 11.74 23.98 -50.98
N SER A 834 11.53 24.87 -51.96
CA SER A 834 11.10 26.29 -51.79
C SER A 834 9.66 26.54 -51.28
N GLU A 835 9.44 27.75 -50.74
CA GLU A 835 8.21 28.29 -50.10
C GLU A 835 6.85 28.03 -50.79
N HIS A 836 6.78 27.73 -52.09
CA HIS A 836 5.51 27.61 -52.81
C HIS A 836 4.76 26.29 -52.55
N ARG A 837 5.45 25.24 -52.06
CA ARG A 837 4.81 23.95 -51.73
C ARG A 837 4.22 23.91 -50.31
N ARG A 838 4.74 24.73 -49.38
CA ARG A 838 4.15 24.94 -48.02
C ARG A 838 2.67 25.34 -48.05
N LYS A 839 2.21 26.00 -49.11
CA LYS A 839 0.80 26.43 -49.23
C LYS A 839 -0.19 25.29 -49.55
N ALA A 840 0.27 24.09 -49.90
CA ALA A 840 -0.59 22.97 -50.26
C ALA A 840 -0.87 21.97 -49.12
N ILE A 841 -0.13 22.02 -47.99
CA ILE A 841 -0.13 20.99 -46.92
C ILE A 841 -0.96 21.39 -45.68
N ALA A 842 -1.54 22.59 -45.65
CA ALA A 842 -2.32 23.11 -44.50
C ALA A 842 -3.72 22.45 -44.32
N LEU A 843 -3.79 21.14 -44.11
CA LEU A 843 -5.01 20.42 -43.73
C LEU A 843 -5.19 20.50 -42.20
N ARG A 844 -6.28 21.16 -41.77
CA ARG A 844 -6.73 21.24 -40.36
C ARG A 844 -7.82 20.21 -40.08
N ARG A 845 -8.13 19.96 -38.79
CA ARG A 845 -9.19 19.04 -38.29
C ARG A 845 -10.47 19.00 -39.13
N ILE A 846 -11.01 20.16 -39.51
CA ILE A 846 -12.28 20.28 -40.26
C ILE A 846 -12.15 19.67 -41.66
N ALA A 847 -11.01 19.89 -42.33
CA ALA A 847 -10.77 19.36 -43.66
C ALA A 847 -10.61 17.82 -43.64
N LEU A 848 -9.91 17.30 -42.63
CA LEU A 848 -9.79 15.85 -42.42
C LEU A 848 -11.14 15.20 -42.09
N SER A 849 -11.95 15.84 -41.24
CA SER A 849 -13.30 15.34 -40.93
C SER A 849 -14.20 15.35 -42.17
N SER A 850 -14.11 16.36 -43.03
CA SER A 850 -14.82 16.36 -44.31
C SER A 850 -14.36 15.22 -45.23
N LEU A 851 -13.07 14.91 -45.25
CA LEU A 851 -12.50 13.84 -46.06
C LEU A 851 -13.00 12.46 -45.60
N VAL A 852 -13.00 12.19 -44.29
CA VAL A 852 -13.51 10.94 -43.74
C VAL A 852 -15.02 10.78 -43.97
N ASN A 853 -15.81 11.84 -43.81
CA ASN A 853 -17.24 11.79 -44.12
C ASN A 853 -17.52 11.48 -45.60
N ASN A 854 -16.67 11.99 -46.51
CA ASN A 854 -16.77 11.67 -47.94
C ASN A 854 -16.40 10.21 -48.23
N LEU A 855 -15.38 9.66 -47.57
CA LEU A 855 -14.96 8.26 -47.70
C LEU A 855 -16.00 7.28 -47.15
N LEU A 856 -16.61 7.61 -46.00
CA LEU A 856 -17.62 6.76 -45.35
C LEU A 856 -19.01 6.89 -45.97
N HIS A 857 -19.19 7.76 -46.97
CA HIS A 857 -20.49 8.04 -47.61
C HIS A 857 -21.63 8.29 -46.62
N THR A 858 -21.34 8.99 -45.52
CA THR A 858 -22.34 9.27 -44.47
C THR A 858 -23.35 10.31 -44.96
N GLU A 859 -24.65 10.01 -44.89
CA GLU A 859 -25.74 10.94 -45.29
C GLU A 859 -25.75 12.25 -44.47
N LYS A 860 -25.26 12.21 -43.24
CA LYS A 860 -25.06 13.38 -42.37
C LYS A 860 -23.60 13.48 -41.96
N PRO A 861 -22.96 14.66 -42.04
CA PRO A 861 -21.57 14.83 -41.63
C PRO A 861 -21.42 14.62 -40.13
N ILE A 862 -20.61 13.64 -39.75
CA ILE A 862 -20.26 13.34 -38.36
C ILE A 862 -18.94 14.03 -38.04
N PRO A 863 -18.84 14.85 -36.98
CA PRO A 863 -17.57 15.45 -36.59
C PRO A 863 -16.64 14.36 -36.03
N PHE A 864 -15.42 14.31 -36.54
CA PHE A 864 -14.38 13.39 -36.08
C PHE A 864 -13.26 14.13 -35.36
N GLU A 865 -12.73 13.51 -34.32
CA GLU A 865 -11.39 13.81 -33.78
C GLU A 865 -10.39 12.82 -34.33
N PHE A 866 -9.14 13.25 -34.41
CA PHE A 866 -8.05 12.48 -35.00
C PHE A 866 -6.97 12.32 -33.96
N LEU A 867 -6.57 11.08 -33.74
CA LEU A 867 -5.57 10.69 -32.77
C LEU A 867 -4.34 10.21 -33.55
N VAL A 868 -3.20 10.82 -33.27
CA VAL A 868 -1.91 10.52 -33.91
C VAL A 868 -0.91 10.27 -32.79
N ASN A 869 -0.31 9.08 -32.77
CA ASN A 869 0.64 8.64 -31.74
C ASN A 869 0.13 8.85 -30.30
N GLY A 870 -1.16 8.55 -30.04
CA GLY A 870 -1.74 8.75 -28.70
C GLY A 870 -2.25 10.16 -28.43
N GLN A 871 -2.04 11.16 -29.30
CA GLN A 871 -2.43 12.55 -29.04
C GLN A 871 -3.53 13.04 -29.98
N PHE A 872 -4.49 13.80 -29.46
CA PHE A 872 -5.48 14.47 -30.31
C PHE A 872 -4.86 15.60 -31.14
N LEU A 873 -5.10 15.57 -32.44
CA LEU A 873 -4.67 16.60 -33.37
C LEU A 873 -5.46 17.90 -33.16
N ARG A 874 -4.87 18.88 -32.46
CA ARG A 874 -5.45 20.22 -32.23
C ARG A 874 -4.95 21.28 -33.23
N THR A 875 -3.80 21.05 -33.84
CA THR A 875 -3.15 21.95 -34.81
C THR A 875 -3.30 21.42 -36.25
N SER A 876 -2.57 21.99 -37.22
CA SER A 876 -2.43 21.36 -38.54
C SER A 876 -1.50 20.15 -38.44
N ILE A 877 -1.57 19.24 -39.42
CA ILE A 877 -0.64 18.08 -39.47
C ILE A 877 0.81 18.57 -39.54
N GLU A 878 1.09 19.64 -40.28
CA GLU A 878 2.43 20.25 -40.39
C GLU A 878 2.92 20.78 -39.04
N ASP A 879 2.08 21.51 -38.30
CA ASP A 879 2.42 21.99 -36.96
C ASP A 879 2.63 20.82 -35.97
N PHE A 880 1.88 19.73 -36.13
CA PHE A 880 2.03 18.54 -35.29
C PHE A 880 3.31 17.76 -35.60
N LEU A 881 3.65 17.62 -36.88
CA LEU A 881 4.88 17.01 -37.35
C LEU A 881 6.09 17.81 -36.87
N THR A 882 6.09 19.13 -37.07
CA THR A 882 7.16 20.02 -36.60
C THR A 882 7.27 20.05 -35.08
N ALA A 883 6.15 20.08 -34.33
CA ALA A 883 6.17 20.07 -32.87
C ALA A 883 6.70 18.76 -32.27
N ASN A 884 6.56 17.64 -32.99
CA ASN A 884 7.03 16.32 -32.55
C ASN A 884 8.32 15.87 -33.26
N GLY A 885 8.94 16.72 -34.07
CA GLY A 885 10.15 16.39 -34.84
C GLY A 885 9.96 15.25 -35.85
N ILE A 886 8.72 15.00 -36.31
CA ILE A 886 8.41 13.93 -37.26
C ILE A 886 8.58 14.48 -38.68
N SER A 887 9.29 13.75 -39.54
CA SER A 887 9.50 14.13 -40.95
C SER A 887 8.17 14.33 -41.70
N ALA A 888 8.15 15.28 -42.64
CA ALA A 888 6.96 15.59 -43.44
C ALA A 888 6.49 14.43 -44.33
N GLU A 889 7.34 13.41 -44.51
CA GLU A 889 7.10 12.28 -45.40
C GLU A 889 6.76 11.00 -44.65
N THR A 890 6.87 11.00 -43.32
CA THR A 890 6.50 9.88 -42.48
C THR A 890 5.02 9.58 -42.66
N THR A 891 4.69 8.32 -42.96
CA THR A 891 3.30 7.88 -43.02
C THR A 891 2.70 7.89 -41.63
N LEU A 892 1.83 8.87 -41.36
CA LEU A 892 1.11 8.95 -40.09
C LEU A 892 -0.08 8.00 -40.09
N ASN A 893 -0.12 7.10 -39.10
CA ASN A 893 -1.34 6.37 -38.77
C ASN A 893 -2.28 7.32 -38.02
N VAL A 894 -3.33 7.77 -38.72
CA VAL A 894 -4.33 8.67 -38.15
C VAL A 894 -5.57 7.87 -37.79
N GLU A 895 -5.76 7.65 -36.49
CA GLU A 895 -6.99 7.04 -35.99
C GLU A 895 -8.08 8.10 -35.88
N TYR A 896 -9.27 7.83 -36.42
CA TYR A 896 -10.40 8.75 -36.29
C TYR A 896 -11.38 8.23 -35.24
N THR A 897 -11.82 9.12 -34.36
CA THR A 897 -12.81 8.85 -33.32
C THR A 897 -13.95 9.85 -33.45
N ARG A 898 -15.15 9.49 -33.01
CA ARG A 898 -16.26 10.46 -33.01
C ARG A 898 -15.91 11.58 -32.04
N ALA A 899 -16.01 12.83 -32.51
CA ALA A 899 -15.77 13.98 -31.67
C ALA A 899 -16.80 14.02 -30.54
N LEU A 900 -16.34 14.34 -29.33
CA LEU A 900 -17.22 14.62 -28.21
C LEU A 900 -18.14 15.79 -28.59
N ILE A 901 -19.45 15.56 -28.51
CA ILE A 901 -20.42 16.63 -28.68
C ILE A 901 -20.32 17.52 -27.44
N PRO A 902 -19.99 18.82 -27.57
CA PRO A 902 -19.77 19.69 -26.42
C PRO A 902 -21.00 19.69 -25.50
N PRO A 903 -20.88 19.26 -24.23
CA PRO A 903 -21.99 19.27 -23.29
C PRO A 903 -22.24 20.70 -22.81
N LEU A 904 -23.15 21.37 -23.49
CA LEU A 904 -23.56 22.74 -23.18
C LEU A 904 -24.49 22.74 -21.98
N HIS A 905 -24.57 23.89 -21.31
CA HIS A 905 -25.51 24.09 -20.22
C HIS A 905 -26.96 23.97 -20.72
N VAL A 906 -27.77 23.22 -19.99
CA VAL A 906 -29.20 23.02 -20.29
C VAL A 906 -30.06 23.65 -19.21
N ALA A 907 -29.81 23.30 -17.95
CA ALA A 907 -30.65 23.72 -16.82
C ALA A 907 -29.84 23.85 -15.53
N SER A 908 -30.41 24.60 -14.58
CA SER A 908 -29.88 24.70 -13.22
C SER A 908 -31.03 24.64 -12.22
N PHE A 909 -30.99 23.67 -11.30
CA PHE A 909 -32.00 23.51 -10.26
C PHE A 909 -31.48 24.13 -8.96
N GLU A 910 -32.27 25.02 -8.36
CA GLU A 910 -31.84 25.81 -7.21
C GLU A 910 -32.15 25.11 -5.88
N HIS A 911 -31.19 25.16 -4.97
CA HIS A 911 -31.29 24.69 -3.59
C HIS A 911 -31.08 25.83 -2.60
N ASP A 912 -31.59 25.65 -1.39
CA ASP A 912 -31.41 26.63 -0.30
C ASP A 912 -29.99 26.57 0.29
N ASP A 913 -29.35 25.40 0.25
CA ASP A 913 -28.02 25.13 0.81
C ASP A 913 -27.14 24.33 -0.16
N TRP A 914 -25.88 24.11 0.21
CA TRP A 914 -24.91 23.37 -0.60
C TRP A 914 -25.38 21.96 -0.89
N ILE A 915 -25.01 21.46 -2.07
CA ILE A 915 -25.39 20.12 -2.54
C ILE A 915 -24.17 19.23 -2.44
N SER A 916 -24.24 18.16 -1.65
CA SER A 916 -23.11 17.29 -1.37
C SER A 916 -22.84 16.27 -2.47
N ASP A 917 -23.90 15.70 -3.05
CA ASP A 917 -23.82 14.58 -4.00
C ASP A 917 -25.05 14.57 -4.91
N VAL A 918 -24.90 13.98 -6.10
CA VAL A 918 -25.94 13.85 -7.12
C VAL A 918 -25.89 12.45 -7.73
N ASP A 919 -27.05 11.95 -8.13
CA ASP A 919 -27.18 10.69 -8.86
C ASP A 919 -28.37 10.76 -9.83
N VAL A 920 -28.37 9.92 -10.86
CA VAL A 920 -29.38 9.94 -11.93
C VAL A 920 -30.04 8.57 -12.03
N LEU A 921 -31.37 8.57 -12.13
CA LEU A 921 -32.18 7.41 -12.47
C LEU A 921 -32.70 7.57 -13.89
N SER A 922 -32.17 6.77 -14.79
CA SER A 922 -32.56 6.68 -16.21
C SER A 922 -32.59 5.20 -16.62
N HIS A 923 -33.09 4.89 -17.82
CA HIS A 923 -33.03 3.52 -18.34
C HIS A 923 -31.60 3.04 -18.66
N THR A 924 -30.63 3.97 -18.81
CA THR A 924 -29.20 3.67 -19.02
C THR A 924 -28.38 3.69 -17.72
N SER A 925 -28.89 4.33 -16.67
CA SER A 925 -28.22 4.36 -15.36
C SER A 925 -28.07 2.97 -14.76
N PRO A 926 -27.06 2.72 -13.89
CA PRO A 926 -26.90 1.44 -13.20
C PRO A 926 -28.17 1.00 -12.47
N ALA A 927 -28.83 1.91 -11.75
CA ALA A 927 -30.07 1.63 -11.01
C ALA A 927 -31.25 1.28 -11.93
N GLY A 928 -31.33 1.88 -13.12
CA GLY A 928 -32.32 1.53 -14.12
C GLY A 928 -32.05 0.17 -14.76
N ALA A 929 -30.79 -0.13 -15.06
CA ALA A 929 -30.39 -1.44 -15.60
C ALA A 929 -30.68 -2.60 -14.63
N TRP A 930 -30.60 -2.35 -13.31
CA TRP A 930 -30.97 -3.33 -12.28
C TRP A 930 -32.48 -3.43 -12.02
N SER A 931 -33.25 -2.43 -12.47
CA SER A 931 -34.70 -2.41 -12.33
C SER A 931 -35.37 -3.28 -13.40
N LYS A 932 -36.66 -3.58 -13.26
CA LYS A 932 -37.35 -4.46 -14.21
C LYS A 932 -37.32 -3.86 -15.62
N PRO A 933 -37.08 -4.64 -16.68
CA PRO A 933 -37.10 -4.13 -18.05
C PRO A 933 -38.43 -3.43 -18.37
N GLY A 934 -38.36 -2.18 -18.84
CA GLY A 934 -39.54 -1.37 -19.18
C GLY A 934 -40.24 -0.65 -18.01
N SER A 935 -39.66 -0.68 -16.81
CA SER A 935 -40.16 0.07 -15.65
C SER A 935 -39.98 1.59 -15.78
N ILE A 936 -38.82 2.02 -16.31
CA ILE A 936 -38.51 3.43 -16.55
C ILE A 936 -38.66 3.71 -18.06
N GLN A 937 -39.62 4.55 -18.43
CA GLN A 937 -39.78 5.00 -19.81
C GLN A 937 -38.85 6.17 -20.13
N SER A 938 -38.45 6.31 -21.39
CA SER A 938 -37.72 7.50 -21.86
C SER A 938 -38.59 8.74 -21.66
N GLY A 939 -38.05 9.78 -21.01
CA GLY A 939 -38.75 10.99 -20.58
C GLY A 939 -39.21 10.97 -19.11
N GLN A 940 -39.02 9.86 -18.39
CA GLN A 940 -39.29 9.74 -16.95
C GLN A 940 -38.01 9.67 -16.10
N GLU A 941 -36.93 10.28 -16.58
CA GLU A 941 -35.66 10.33 -15.85
C GLU A 941 -35.79 11.18 -14.57
N ARG A 942 -35.06 10.79 -13.53
CA ARG A 942 -35.07 11.48 -12.22
C ARG A 942 -33.65 11.83 -11.81
N ILE A 943 -33.48 13.02 -11.28
CA ILE A 943 -32.20 13.46 -10.70
C ILE A 943 -32.37 13.48 -9.18
N LEU A 944 -31.48 12.80 -8.46
CA LEU A 944 -31.41 12.81 -7.01
C LEU A 944 -30.34 13.81 -6.58
N SER A 945 -30.67 14.65 -5.60
CA SER A 945 -29.72 15.55 -4.96
C SER A 945 -29.73 15.35 -3.45
N ALA A 946 -28.55 15.25 -2.85
CA ALA A 946 -28.36 15.31 -1.40
C ALA A 946 -27.79 16.67 -1.01
N SER A 947 -28.32 17.28 0.05
CA SER A 947 -27.91 18.62 0.47
C SER A 947 -27.41 18.65 1.92
N TYR A 948 -26.58 19.65 2.21
CA TYR A 948 -26.07 19.93 3.55
C TYR A 948 -27.15 20.35 4.54
N ASP A 949 -28.35 20.71 4.06
CA ASP A 949 -29.57 20.91 4.85
C ASP A 949 -30.16 19.61 5.42
N GLY A 950 -29.58 18.46 5.08
CA GLY A 950 -30.01 17.15 5.58
C GLY A 950 -31.19 16.53 4.81
N LEU A 951 -31.58 17.10 3.67
CA LEU A 951 -32.71 16.65 2.85
C LEU A 951 -32.26 16.02 1.53
N LEU A 952 -33.00 15.00 1.11
CA LEU A 952 -32.96 14.45 -0.24
C LEU A 952 -34.09 15.07 -1.07
N ARG A 953 -33.78 15.46 -2.29
CA ARG A 953 -34.77 15.93 -3.27
C ARG A 953 -34.63 15.13 -4.55
N VAL A 954 -35.78 14.73 -5.10
CA VAL A 954 -35.88 14.07 -6.41
C VAL A 954 -36.51 15.07 -7.38
N TRP A 955 -35.82 15.30 -8.49
CA TRP A 955 -36.15 16.28 -9.53
C TRP A 955 -36.56 15.57 -10.82
N ASN A 956 -37.48 16.19 -11.56
CA ASN A 956 -37.66 15.86 -12.98
C ASN A 956 -36.70 16.69 -13.84
N LEU A 957 -36.69 16.42 -15.15
CA LEU A 957 -35.87 17.17 -16.11
C LEU A 957 -36.34 18.62 -16.32
N SER A 958 -37.59 18.97 -15.98
CA SER A 958 -38.07 20.36 -16.03
C SER A 958 -37.62 21.21 -14.84
N GLY A 959 -36.97 20.60 -13.84
CA GLY A 959 -36.47 21.30 -12.66
C GLY A 959 -37.49 21.44 -11.53
N ASP A 960 -38.60 20.71 -11.57
CA ASP A 960 -39.56 20.63 -10.48
C ASP A 960 -39.17 19.54 -9.47
N VAL A 961 -39.30 19.86 -8.19
CA VAL A 961 -39.13 18.88 -7.10
C VAL A 961 -40.35 17.97 -7.05
N ILE A 962 -40.16 16.68 -7.34
CA ILE A 962 -41.22 15.67 -7.25
C ILE A 962 -41.44 15.28 -5.79
N ALA A 963 -40.37 14.98 -5.06
CA ALA A 963 -40.43 14.50 -3.70
C ALA A 963 -39.26 15.06 -2.86
N THR A 964 -39.53 15.31 -1.59
CA THR A 964 -38.52 15.74 -0.60
C THR A 964 -38.60 14.82 0.61
N SER A 965 -37.44 14.40 1.13
CA SER A 965 -37.40 13.57 2.35
C SER A 965 -37.73 14.39 3.59
N THR A 966 -38.08 13.71 4.68
CA THR A 966 -38.09 14.34 6.00
C THR A 966 -36.66 14.41 6.54
N ALA A 967 -36.33 15.49 7.26
CA ALA A 967 -35.03 15.62 7.90
C ALA A 967 -34.84 14.52 8.98
N PRO A 968 -33.64 13.91 9.10
CA PRO A 968 -33.36 12.94 10.14
C PRO A 968 -33.45 13.61 11.52
N ASN A 969 -34.36 13.13 12.36
CA ASN A 969 -34.71 13.80 13.62
C ASN A 969 -33.85 13.28 14.78
N ASN A 970 -32.54 13.58 14.76
CA ASN A 970 -31.59 13.21 15.82
C ASN A 970 -31.67 14.20 17.00
N GLY A 971 -32.74 14.12 17.80
CA GLY A 971 -32.90 14.96 18.99
C GLY A 971 -33.10 16.45 18.71
N GLY A 972 -33.52 16.80 17.48
CA GLY A 972 -33.82 18.17 17.04
C GLY A 972 -32.70 18.90 16.31
N ARG A 973 -31.52 18.28 16.10
CA ARG A 973 -30.44 18.85 15.28
C ARG A 973 -30.45 18.23 13.88
N ILE A 974 -30.62 19.08 12.87
CA ILE A 974 -30.48 18.70 11.46
C ILE A 974 -29.00 18.41 11.18
N THR A 975 -28.72 17.30 10.50
CA THR A 975 -27.35 16.86 10.15
C THR A 975 -27.21 16.74 8.64
N SER A 976 -26.05 17.16 8.12
CA SER A 976 -25.79 17.25 6.69
C SER A 976 -25.59 15.89 6.05
N LEU A 977 -26.17 15.69 4.86
CA LEU A 977 -25.90 14.54 4.02
C LEU A 977 -24.59 14.73 3.27
N LYS A 978 -23.91 13.62 2.98
CA LYS A 978 -22.63 13.60 2.29
C LYS A 978 -22.69 12.83 0.98
N SER A 979 -23.38 11.70 0.95
CA SER A 979 -23.56 10.91 -0.27
C SER A 979 -24.96 10.33 -0.36
N ALA A 980 -25.48 10.21 -1.59
CA ALA A 980 -26.74 9.54 -1.88
C ALA A 980 -26.70 8.87 -3.25
N LYS A 981 -27.27 7.66 -3.34
CA LYS A 981 -27.29 6.82 -4.54
C LYS A 981 -28.61 6.07 -4.71
N TRP A 982 -29.02 5.87 -5.95
CA TRP A 982 -30.14 5.01 -6.32
C TRP A 982 -29.74 3.54 -6.24
N LEU A 983 -30.51 2.75 -5.49
CA LEU A 983 -30.36 1.29 -5.46
C LEU A 983 -31.28 0.62 -6.49
N SER A 984 -32.48 1.18 -6.66
CA SER A 984 -33.48 0.78 -7.65
C SER A 984 -34.47 1.92 -7.87
N GLU A 985 -35.38 1.79 -8.84
CA GLU A 985 -36.47 2.75 -9.07
C GLU A 985 -37.33 3.10 -7.84
N THR A 986 -37.30 2.29 -6.77
CA THR A 986 -38.11 2.48 -5.56
C THR A 986 -37.27 2.64 -4.28
N LYS A 987 -35.94 2.56 -4.37
CA LYS A 987 -35.05 2.60 -3.21
C LYS A 987 -33.87 3.55 -3.41
N ILE A 988 -33.67 4.41 -2.43
CA ILE A 988 -32.55 5.36 -2.36
C ILE A 988 -31.74 5.05 -1.10
N VAL A 989 -30.42 5.17 -1.16
CA VAL A 989 -29.53 5.06 -0.01
C VAL A 989 -28.84 6.40 0.20
N ALA A 990 -28.78 6.88 1.45
CA ALA A 990 -28.04 8.10 1.77
C ALA A 990 -27.36 8.02 3.13
N ALA A 991 -26.25 8.74 3.27
CA ALA A 991 -25.45 8.82 4.49
C ALA A 991 -24.81 10.19 4.64
N GLY A 992 -24.41 10.52 5.87
CA GLY A 992 -23.89 11.86 6.18
C GLY A 992 -23.09 11.95 7.48
N MET A 993 -23.14 13.14 8.06
CA MET A 993 -22.41 13.52 9.29
C MET A 993 -22.93 12.87 10.57
N ASP A 994 -24.05 12.15 10.49
CA ASP A 994 -24.68 11.48 11.63
C ASP A 994 -24.32 10.00 11.75
N ASN A 995 -23.34 9.54 10.95
CA ASN A 995 -22.74 8.20 11.02
C ASN A 995 -23.71 7.06 10.70
N VAL A 996 -24.90 7.36 10.18
CA VAL A 996 -25.95 6.38 9.89
C VAL A 996 -26.17 6.29 8.38
N VAL A 997 -26.20 5.08 7.85
CA VAL A 997 -26.67 4.82 6.48
C VAL A 997 -28.18 4.59 6.52
N ARG A 998 -28.92 5.33 5.70
CA ARG A 998 -30.38 5.22 5.62
C ARG A 998 -30.82 4.70 4.27
N VAL A 999 -31.73 3.72 4.30
CA VAL A 999 -32.43 3.25 3.10
C VAL A 999 -33.82 3.86 3.09
N TYR A 1000 -34.10 4.63 2.05
CA TYR A 1000 -35.37 5.26 1.79
C TYR A 1000 -36.16 4.46 0.76
N LYS A 1001 -37.47 4.39 0.96
CA LYS A 1001 -38.43 3.97 -0.05
C LYS A 1001 -38.90 5.23 -0.78
N TYR A 1002 -38.69 5.26 -2.09
CA TYR A 1002 -39.24 6.26 -3.00
C TYR A 1002 -40.50 5.71 -3.63
N ASP A 1003 -41.56 6.51 -3.59
CA ASP A 1003 -42.82 6.21 -4.22
C ASP A 1003 -43.29 7.45 -4.99
N GLU A 1004 -43.36 7.30 -6.31
CA GLU A 1004 -43.66 8.39 -7.22
C GLU A 1004 -45.13 8.81 -7.17
N ASP A 1005 -46.05 7.86 -7.00
CA ASP A 1005 -47.48 8.12 -6.93
C ASP A 1005 -47.84 8.97 -5.70
N SER A 1006 -47.21 8.64 -4.57
CA SER A 1006 -47.37 9.41 -3.32
C SER A 1006 -46.43 10.60 -3.21
N ARG A 1007 -45.53 10.80 -4.18
CA ARG A 1007 -44.51 11.87 -4.19
C ARG A 1007 -43.75 11.97 -2.86
N SER A 1008 -43.45 10.82 -2.26
CA SER A 1008 -42.90 10.77 -0.90
C SER A 1008 -41.63 9.93 -0.84
N ILE A 1009 -40.72 10.36 0.02
CA ILE A 1009 -39.48 9.66 0.35
C ILE A 1009 -39.55 9.32 1.85
N GLN A 1010 -39.71 8.03 2.17
CA GLN A 1010 -39.88 7.56 3.54
C GLN A 1010 -38.69 6.70 3.97
N CYS A 1011 -38.13 6.99 5.14
CA CYS A 1011 -37.05 6.17 5.70
C CYS A 1011 -37.59 4.80 6.13
N ASN A 1012 -36.99 3.73 5.61
CA ASN A 1012 -37.41 2.34 5.86
C ASN A 1012 -36.45 1.59 6.78
N LEU A 1013 -35.14 1.90 6.70
CA LEU A 1013 -34.11 1.18 7.45
C LEU A 1013 -32.99 2.13 7.86
N GLU A 1014 -32.53 2.00 9.11
CA GLU A 1014 -31.32 2.66 9.60
C GLU A 1014 -30.23 1.63 9.90
N LEU A 1015 -29.04 1.90 9.39
CA LEU A 1015 -27.88 1.02 9.44
C LEU A 1015 -26.75 1.69 10.22
N TYR A 1016 -26.32 1.02 11.29
CA TYR A 1016 -25.34 1.52 12.26
C TYR A 1016 -24.08 0.66 12.23
N ALA A 1017 -22.94 1.24 11.83
CA ALA A 1017 -21.62 0.59 11.92
C ALA A 1017 -20.53 1.55 12.36
N HIS A 1018 -20.54 2.75 11.78
CA HIS A 1018 -19.47 3.73 11.95
C HIS A 1018 -19.64 4.57 13.21
N ARG A 1019 -18.51 5.02 13.76
CA ARG A 1019 -18.45 5.96 14.89
C ARG A 1019 -18.37 7.41 14.44
N TRP A 1020 -17.92 7.64 13.21
CA TRP A 1020 -17.61 8.96 12.66
C TRP A 1020 -18.35 9.16 11.31
N PRO A 1021 -18.34 10.39 10.74
CA PRO A 1021 -19.06 10.70 9.51
C PRO A 1021 -18.71 9.78 8.33
N ILE A 1022 -19.73 9.48 7.55
CA ILE A 1022 -19.63 8.69 6.32
C ILE A 1022 -19.40 9.65 5.16
N GLU A 1023 -18.31 9.46 4.42
CA GLU A 1023 -17.93 10.34 3.31
C GLU A 1023 -18.56 9.89 1.99
N ASN A 1024 -18.67 8.58 1.75
CA ASN A 1024 -19.08 8.04 0.46
C ASN A 1024 -19.87 6.73 0.58
N LEU A 1025 -20.73 6.48 -0.41
CA LEU A 1025 -21.53 5.27 -0.54
C LEU A 1025 -21.36 4.66 -1.93
N ALA A 1026 -21.27 3.33 -1.99
CA ALA A 1026 -21.43 2.57 -3.22
C ALA A 1026 -22.55 1.55 -3.06
N VAL A 1027 -23.27 1.28 -4.14
CA VAL A 1027 -24.43 0.39 -4.15
C VAL A 1027 -24.30 -0.59 -5.30
N HIS A 1028 -24.77 -1.82 -5.08
CA HIS A 1028 -24.88 -2.84 -6.12
C HIS A 1028 -26.25 -3.51 -6.04
N GLY A 1029 -27.13 -3.16 -6.98
CA GLY A 1029 -28.53 -3.60 -7.01
C GLY A 1029 -28.72 -5.12 -7.09
N PRO A 1030 -28.04 -5.85 -8.00
CA PRO A 1030 -28.28 -7.28 -8.21
C PRO A 1030 -27.93 -8.13 -6.99
N SER A 1031 -26.86 -7.77 -6.27
CA SER A 1031 -26.48 -8.45 -5.02
C SER A 1031 -27.21 -7.90 -3.79
N ASN A 1032 -27.96 -6.80 -3.92
CA ASN A 1032 -28.52 -6.04 -2.81
C ASN A 1032 -27.46 -5.80 -1.73
N ARG A 1033 -26.36 -5.13 -2.08
CA ARG A 1033 -25.29 -4.76 -1.16
C ARG A 1033 -25.02 -3.27 -1.21
N ILE A 1034 -24.61 -2.73 -0.07
CA ILE A 1034 -24.21 -1.34 0.11
C ILE A 1034 -22.83 -1.33 0.76
N LEU A 1035 -21.92 -0.52 0.25
CA LEU A 1035 -20.64 -0.19 0.88
C LEU A 1035 -20.67 1.26 1.37
N SER A 1036 -20.08 1.48 2.52
CA SER A 1036 -19.89 2.83 3.09
C SER A 1036 -18.45 3.05 3.48
N ALA A 1037 -17.93 4.22 3.10
CA ALA A 1037 -16.61 4.71 3.47
C ALA A 1037 -16.74 5.76 4.58
N SER A 1038 -15.97 5.60 5.65
CA SER A 1038 -16.09 6.47 6.83
C SER A 1038 -14.76 7.10 7.24
N THR A 1039 -14.88 8.23 7.92
CA THR A 1039 -13.76 8.97 8.51
C THR A 1039 -13.11 8.25 9.69
N ASP A 1040 -13.76 7.25 10.28
CA ASP A 1040 -13.18 6.35 11.30
C ASP A 1040 -12.28 5.25 10.72
N SER A 1041 -11.74 5.46 9.52
CA SER A 1041 -10.83 4.56 8.79
C SER A 1041 -11.38 3.16 8.51
N THR A 1042 -12.71 2.99 8.51
CA THR A 1042 -13.37 1.71 8.22
C THR A 1042 -14.26 1.77 6.97
N VAL A 1043 -14.40 0.62 6.32
CA VAL A 1043 -15.41 0.38 5.27
C VAL A 1043 -16.40 -0.65 5.78
N SER A 1044 -17.71 -0.42 5.64
CA SER A 1044 -18.72 -1.37 6.08
C SER A 1044 -19.59 -1.87 4.94
N LEU A 1045 -19.87 -3.17 4.95
CA LEU A 1045 -20.78 -3.83 4.03
C LEU A 1045 -22.15 -4.01 4.68
N PHE A 1046 -23.21 -3.57 4.01
CA PHE A 1046 -24.58 -3.68 4.51
C PHE A 1046 -25.51 -4.41 3.53
N SER A 1047 -26.61 -4.92 4.08
CA SER A 1047 -27.79 -5.32 3.32
C SER A 1047 -28.88 -4.25 3.41
N PRO A 1048 -29.55 -3.89 2.30
CA PRO A 1048 -30.68 -2.97 2.29
C PRO A 1048 -31.98 -3.59 2.81
N THR A 1049 -31.99 -4.87 3.20
CA THR A 1049 -33.16 -5.60 3.70
C THR A 1049 -33.07 -5.88 5.20
N SER A 1050 -34.10 -5.50 5.95
CA SER A 1050 -34.16 -5.69 7.42
C SER A 1050 -34.06 -7.15 7.89
N LYS A 1051 -34.33 -8.12 7.00
CA LYS A 1051 -34.27 -9.57 7.30
C LYS A 1051 -32.84 -10.11 7.26
N ASP A 1052 -32.03 -9.61 6.33
CA ASP A 1052 -30.67 -10.12 6.11
C ASP A 1052 -29.64 -9.33 6.93
N ALA A 1053 -29.97 -8.08 7.28
CA ALA A 1053 -29.10 -7.25 8.09
C ALA A 1053 -29.12 -7.70 9.58
N PRO A 1054 -27.96 -7.81 10.25
CA PRO A 1054 -27.86 -8.19 11.66
C PRO A 1054 -28.39 -7.10 12.60
N PRO A 1055 -28.64 -7.40 13.89
CA PRO A 1055 -29.05 -6.38 14.86
C PRO A 1055 -27.99 -5.29 15.05
N ALA A 1056 -28.42 -4.04 15.25
CA ALA A 1056 -27.51 -2.91 15.45
C ALA A 1056 -26.72 -3.02 16.77
N PRO A 1057 -25.45 -2.59 16.79
CA PRO A 1057 -24.66 -2.54 18.02
C PRO A 1057 -25.27 -1.53 19.01
N PRO A 1058 -25.49 -1.92 20.29
CA PRO A 1058 -26.22 -1.08 21.25
C PRO A 1058 -25.47 0.19 21.67
N THR A 1059 -24.15 0.23 21.46
CA THR A 1059 -23.29 1.37 21.78
C THR A 1059 -23.48 2.57 20.84
N LEU A 1060 -23.95 2.33 19.61
CA LEU A 1060 -24.14 3.37 18.59
C LEU A 1060 -25.58 3.87 18.51
N LEU A 1061 -26.50 3.20 19.21
CA LEU A 1061 -27.89 3.65 19.28
C LEU A 1061 -27.98 4.89 20.18
N PRO A 1062 -28.80 5.89 19.81
CA PRO A 1062 -28.96 7.09 20.61
C PRO A 1062 -29.51 6.76 22.02
N SER A 1063 -28.67 6.88 23.05
CA SER A 1063 -29.07 6.67 24.45
C SER A 1063 -29.89 7.87 24.95
N SER A 1064 -31.10 7.63 25.43
CA SER A 1064 -31.95 8.65 26.02
C SER A 1064 -31.36 9.20 27.33
N THR A 1065 -31.09 10.50 27.38
CA THR A 1065 -30.77 11.20 28.64
C THR A 1065 -31.96 11.11 29.63
N PRO A 1066 -31.73 11.19 30.95
CA PRO A 1066 -32.81 11.10 31.96
C PRO A 1066 -33.87 12.22 31.86
N ALA A 1067 -33.59 13.32 31.16
CA ALA A 1067 -34.59 14.36 30.83
C ALA A 1067 -35.62 13.90 29.78
N SER A 1068 -35.26 12.94 28.92
CA SER A 1068 -36.12 12.39 27.85
C SER A 1068 -37.22 11.48 28.42
N HIS A 1069 -36.92 10.69 29.46
CA HIS A 1069 -37.88 9.74 30.04
C HIS A 1069 -39.12 10.38 30.69
N LYS A 1070 -39.05 11.65 31.10
CA LYS A 1070 -40.23 12.38 31.63
C LYS A 1070 -41.17 12.87 30.52
N ARG A 1071 -40.64 13.18 29.32
CA ARG A 1071 -41.46 13.55 28.14
C ARG A 1071 -41.97 12.31 27.39
N GLN A 1072 -41.22 11.21 27.41
CA GLN A 1072 -41.57 9.96 26.72
C GLN A 1072 -42.74 9.17 27.34
N LYS A 1073 -43.16 9.51 28.57
CA LYS A 1073 -44.35 8.90 29.21
C LYS A 1073 -45.69 9.51 28.77
N LEU A 1074 -45.69 10.60 28.01
CA LEU A 1074 -46.91 11.31 27.60
C LEU A 1074 -47.27 11.19 26.11
N SER A 1075 -46.34 10.74 25.27
CA SER A 1075 -46.63 10.36 23.89
C SER A 1075 -46.32 8.88 23.73
N LYS A 1076 -47.31 8.08 23.32
CA LYS A 1076 -47.04 6.74 22.79
C LYS A 1076 -45.92 6.88 21.75
N PRO A 1077 -44.82 6.11 21.83
CA PRO A 1077 -43.81 6.16 20.78
C PRO A 1077 -44.46 5.55 19.54
N ASP A 1078 -44.82 6.39 18.57
CA ASP A 1078 -45.16 5.90 17.24
C ASP A 1078 -43.91 5.18 16.72
N ARG A 1079 -44.08 3.86 16.63
CA ARG A 1079 -43.08 2.83 16.37
C ARG A 1079 -42.29 3.15 15.10
N THR A 1080 -40.95 3.12 15.19
CA THR A 1080 -40.09 2.03 14.71
C THR A 1080 -39.67 2.08 13.26
N ILE A 1081 -38.65 2.88 12.96
CA ILE A 1081 -37.74 2.53 11.86
C ILE A 1081 -36.81 1.42 12.41
N PRO A 1082 -36.71 0.25 11.77
CA PRO A 1082 -35.81 -0.81 12.20
C PRO A 1082 -34.35 -0.34 12.13
N SER A 1083 -33.62 -0.52 13.24
CA SER A 1083 -32.18 -0.32 13.30
C SER A 1083 -31.44 -1.65 13.16
N ARG A 1084 -30.44 -1.67 12.27
CA ARG A 1084 -29.64 -2.85 11.93
C ARG A 1084 -28.15 -2.52 11.84
N GLY A 1085 -27.31 -3.55 11.91
CA GLY A 1085 -25.84 -3.46 11.84
C GLY A 1085 -25.28 -3.86 10.47
N PRO A 1086 -23.96 -3.79 10.29
CA PRO A 1086 -23.27 -4.22 9.07
C PRO A 1086 -23.16 -5.73 8.98
N LEU A 1087 -23.13 -6.26 7.75
CA LEU A 1087 -22.76 -7.65 7.47
C LEU A 1087 -21.29 -7.91 7.79
N ALA A 1088 -20.41 -6.97 7.40
CA ALA A 1088 -18.99 -7.01 7.67
C ALA A 1088 -18.44 -5.58 7.84
N THR A 1089 -17.39 -5.44 8.65
CA THR A 1089 -16.63 -4.19 8.79
C THR A 1089 -15.18 -4.47 8.45
N LEU A 1090 -14.68 -3.77 7.45
CA LEU A 1090 -13.35 -3.89 6.88
C LEU A 1090 -12.46 -2.82 7.52
N SER A 1091 -11.49 -3.26 8.33
CA SER A 1091 -10.53 -2.40 9.02
C SER A 1091 -9.14 -2.65 8.46
N GLY A 1092 -8.46 -1.59 8.00
CA GLY A 1092 -7.09 -1.70 7.48
C GLY A 1092 -6.48 -0.39 6.97
N HIS A 1093 -7.27 0.68 6.83
CA HIS A 1093 -6.76 2.02 6.55
C HIS A 1093 -6.27 2.70 7.82
N THR A 1094 -5.27 3.58 7.69
CA THR A 1094 -4.69 4.35 8.81
C THR A 1094 -5.23 5.78 8.89
N ALA A 1095 -5.91 6.23 7.84
CA ALA A 1095 -6.52 7.55 7.73
C ALA A 1095 -7.99 7.44 7.25
N PRO A 1096 -8.75 8.57 7.21
CA PRO A 1096 -10.13 8.59 6.72
C PRO A 1096 -10.28 8.00 5.32
N VAL A 1097 -11.21 7.04 5.17
CA VAL A 1097 -11.56 6.48 3.86
C VAL A 1097 -12.47 7.48 3.16
N SER A 1098 -12.05 7.94 1.98
CA SER A 1098 -12.74 9.00 1.26
C SER A 1098 -13.76 8.46 0.26
N ALA A 1099 -13.50 7.31 -0.36
CA ALA A 1099 -14.39 6.71 -1.33
C ALA A 1099 -14.30 5.17 -1.34
N THR A 1100 -15.38 4.53 -1.77
CA THR A 1100 -15.49 3.07 -1.93
C THR A 1100 -16.27 2.74 -3.21
N LEU A 1101 -15.96 1.64 -3.88
CA LEU A 1101 -16.66 1.18 -5.08
C LEU A 1101 -16.70 -0.35 -5.12
N PHE A 1102 -17.77 -0.93 -5.65
CA PHE A 1102 -17.78 -2.36 -6.01
C PHE A 1102 -16.95 -2.61 -7.26
N HIS A 1103 -16.32 -3.77 -7.37
CA HIS A 1103 -15.69 -4.17 -8.61
C HIS A 1103 -16.78 -4.36 -9.70
N PRO A 1104 -16.68 -3.72 -10.88
CA PRO A 1104 -17.80 -3.68 -11.83
C PRO A 1104 -18.24 -5.05 -12.36
N SER A 1105 -17.29 -5.98 -12.56
CA SER A 1105 -17.59 -7.33 -13.04
C SER A 1105 -17.74 -8.38 -11.93
N ASP A 1106 -17.29 -8.07 -10.71
CA ASP A 1106 -17.24 -9.04 -9.61
C ASP A 1106 -17.86 -8.43 -8.35
N PRO A 1107 -19.09 -8.83 -7.97
CA PRO A 1107 -19.75 -8.27 -6.81
C PRO A 1107 -19.13 -8.71 -5.47
N THR A 1108 -18.16 -9.62 -5.48
CA THR A 1108 -17.44 -10.08 -4.28
C THR A 1108 -16.20 -9.26 -3.97
N ALA A 1109 -15.72 -8.43 -4.91
CA ALA A 1109 -14.58 -7.55 -4.69
C ALA A 1109 -15.00 -6.08 -4.58
N ALA A 1110 -14.21 -5.29 -3.84
CA ALA A 1110 -14.42 -3.86 -3.71
C ALA A 1110 -13.10 -3.09 -3.66
N TYR A 1111 -13.15 -1.83 -4.07
CA TYR A 1111 -12.04 -0.89 -3.98
C TYR A 1111 -12.34 0.18 -2.94
N SER A 1112 -11.33 0.59 -2.18
CA SER A 1112 -11.42 1.75 -1.29
C SER A 1112 -10.22 2.67 -1.45
N ALA A 1113 -10.49 3.96 -1.46
CA ALA A 1113 -9.47 5.01 -1.52
C ALA A 1113 -9.48 5.81 -0.22
N SER A 1114 -8.30 6.13 0.29
CA SER A 1114 -8.13 6.77 1.58
C SER A 1114 -7.11 7.90 1.53
N ARG A 1115 -7.20 8.77 2.53
CA ARG A 1115 -6.26 9.86 2.75
C ARG A 1115 -4.89 9.39 3.24
N ASP A 1116 -4.73 8.09 3.52
CA ASP A 1116 -3.45 7.43 3.83
C ASP A 1116 -2.61 7.13 2.59
N HIS A 1117 -3.01 7.69 1.43
CA HIS A 1117 -2.39 7.50 0.13
C HIS A 1117 -2.60 6.10 -0.45
N ALA A 1118 -3.40 5.24 0.18
CA ALA A 1118 -3.61 3.87 -0.27
C ALA A 1118 -4.94 3.67 -1.03
N LEU A 1119 -4.85 2.91 -2.12
CA LEU A 1119 -5.95 2.21 -2.77
C LEU A 1119 -5.90 0.76 -2.30
N LYS A 1120 -6.96 0.28 -1.65
CA LYS A 1120 -7.07 -1.12 -1.20
C LYS A 1120 -8.12 -1.87 -2.00
N THR A 1121 -7.82 -3.13 -2.27
CA THR A 1121 -8.76 -4.11 -2.85
C THR A 1121 -9.20 -5.06 -1.75
N TRP A 1122 -10.50 -5.22 -1.59
CA TRP A 1122 -11.13 -6.03 -0.56
C TRP A 1122 -11.87 -7.21 -1.18
N ASP A 1123 -11.74 -8.37 -0.54
CA ASP A 1123 -12.68 -9.47 -0.72
C ASP A 1123 -13.78 -9.35 0.32
N LEU A 1124 -15.00 -9.13 -0.16
CA LEU A 1124 -16.19 -8.91 0.66
C LEU A 1124 -16.70 -10.19 1.31
N THR A 1125 -16.30 -11.37 0.83
CA THR A 1125 -16.73 -12.66 1.40
C THR A 1125 -15.93 -13.01 2.65
N THR A 1126 -14.61 -12.80 2.60
CA THR A 1126 -13.68 -13.04 3.72
C THR A 1126 -13.48 -11.82 4.60
N ALA A 1127 -13.94 -10.64 4.17
CA ALA A 1127 -13.69 -9.36 4.81
C ALA A 1127 -12.19 -9.00 4.93
N ALA A 1128 -11.36 -9.57 4.06
CA ALA A 1128 -9.90 -9.38 4.06
C ALA A 1128 -9.46 -8.36 3.00
N CYS A 1129 -8.36 -7.67 3.29
CA CYS A 1129 -7.67 -6.82 2.34
C CYS A 1129 -6.80 -7.73 1.45
N VAL A 1130 -7.19 -7.91 0.19
CA VAL A 1130 -6.44 -8.72 -0.78
C VAL A 1130 -5.19 -7.99 -1.25
N ASP A 1131 -5.33 -6.68 -1.48
CA ASP A 1131 -4.25 -5.90 -2.07
C ASP A 1131 -4.20 -4.46 -1.57
N THR A 1132 -2.99 -3.88 -1.50
CA THR A 1132 -2.77 -2.49 -1.06
C THR A 1132 -1.77 -1.79 -1.96
N ARG A 1133 -2.21 -0.77 -2.68
CA ARG A 1133 -1.38 0.08 -3.55
C ARG A 1133 -1.23 1.46 -2.95
N THR A 1134 0.02 1.88 -2.73
CA THR A 1134 0.36 3.18 -2.17
C THR A 1134 0.70 4.16 -3.29
N THR A 1135 -0.03 5.26 -3.35
CA THR A 1135 0.21 6.37 -4.28
C THR A 1135 1.01 7.48 -3.59
N SER A 1136 1.47 8.49 -4.34
CA SER A 1136 2.25 9.61 -3.79
C SER A 1136 1.40 10.63 -3.02
N HIS A 1137 0.08 10.68 -3.25
CA HIS A 1137 -0.80 11.73 -2.75
C HIS A 1137 -2.10 11.19 -2.17
N ALA A 1138 -2.72 11.96 -1.27
CA ALA A 1138 -3.96 11.54 -0.62
C ALA A 1138 -5.08 11.39 -1.66
N LEU A 1139 -5.77 10.25 -1.62
CA LEU A 1139 -6.88 9.95 -2.52
C LEU A 1139 -8.18 10.50 -1.90
N LEU A 1140 -9.04 11.06 -2.75
CA LEU A 1140 -10.28 11.72 -2.36
C LEU A 1140 -11.52 11.08 -2.98
N CYS A 1141 -11.40 10.58 -4.21
CA CYS A 1141 -12.48 9.88 -4.90
C CYS A 1141 -11.94 8.76 -5.78
N LEU A 1142 -12.81 7.82 -6.16
CA LEU A 1142 -12.44 6.71 -7.04
C LEU A 1142 -13.58 6.32 -7.97
N THR A 1143 -13.24 5.81 -9.15
CA THR A 1143 -14.15 5.17 -10.10
C THR A 1143 -13.41 4.09 -10.90
N ALA A 1144 -14.10 3.10 -11.45
CA ALA A 1144 -13.49 2.01 -12.20
C ALA A 1144 -13.87 2.10 -13.69
N LEU A 1145 -12.90 1.83 -14.57
CA LEU A 1145 -13.06 1.70 -16.00
C LEU A 1145 -13.02 0.20 -16.37
N PRO A 1146 -14.18 -0.48 -16.40
CA PRO A 1146 -14.24 -1.94 -16.49
C PRO A 1146 -13.64 -2.50 -17.78
N ALA A 1147 -13.84 -1.83 -18.92
CA ALA A 1147 -13.33 -2.29 -20.22
C ALA A 1147 -11.79 -2.36 -20.25
N LEU A 1148 -11.13 -1.45 -19.54
CA LEU A 1148 -9.67 -1.35 -19.47
C LEU A 1148 -9.10 -2.04 -18.22
N SER A 1149 -9.94 -2.57 -17.33
CA SER A 1149 -9.55 -3.07 -16.00
C SER A 1149 -8.78 -2.04 -15.16
N LEU A 1150 -8.99 -0.73 -15.39
CA LEU A 1150 -8.30 0.35 -14.67
C LEU A 1150 -9.18 0.96 -13.57
N VAL A 1151 -8.54 1.50 -12.54
CA VAL A 1151 -9.19 2.31 -11.50
C VAL A 1151 -8.67 3.73 -11.57
N ALA A 1152 -9.57 4.70 -11.72
CA ALA A 1152 -9.26 6.12 -11.68
C ALA A 1152 -9.41 6.65 -10.25
N THR A 1153 -8.36 7.32 -9.76
CA THR A 1153 -8.29 7.84 -8.40
C THR A 1153 -8.01 9.34 -8.43
N GLY A 1154 -8.89 10.13 -7.80
CA GLY A 1154 -8.75 11.58 -7.73
C GLY A 1154 -7.92 11.98 -6.51
N THR A 1155 -6.91 12.82 -6.72
CA THR A 1155 -5.96 13.19 -5.67
C THR A 1155 -6.21 14.60 -5.11
N ALA A 1156 -5.71 14.83 -3.89
CA ALA A 1156 -5.59 16.17 -3.33
C ALA A 1156 -4.59 17.05 -4.11
N ALA A 1157 -3.69 16.45 -4.88
CA ALA A 1157 -2.64 17.11 -5.66
C ALA A 1157 -3.10 17.58 -7.06
N ARG A 1158 -4.42 17.70 -7.28
CA ARG A 1158 -5.07 18.31 -8.46
C ARG A 1158 -4.95 17.52 -9.76
N HIS A 1159 -4.62 16.24 -9.67
CA HIS A 1159 -4.56 15.32 -10.81
C HIS A 1159 -5.29 14.03 -10.48
N ILE A 1160 -5.55 13.23 -11.51
CA ILE A 1160 -6.18 11.92 -11.39
C ILE A 1160 -5.13 10.89 -11.80
N THR A 1161 -5.00 9.82 -11.03
CA THR A 1161 -4.11 8.70 -11.31
C THR A 1161 -4.93 7.50 -11.78
N LEU A 1162 -4.62 6.97 -12.96
CA LEU A 1162 -5.15 5.67 -13.40
C LEU A 1162 -4.19 4.58 -12.93
N THR A 1163 -4.71 3.63 -12.16
CA THR A 1163 -3.96 2.54 -11.56
C THR A 1163 -4.55 1.23 -12.02
N ASP A 1164 -3.70 0.30 -12.50
CA ASP A 1164 -4.12 -1.08 -12.74
C ASP A 1164 -4.01 -1.86 -11.42
N PRO A 1165 -5.12 -2.37 -10.86
CA PRO A 1165 -5.10 -3.16 -9.63
C PRO A 1165 -4.44 -4.53 -9.80
N ARG A 1166 -4.11 -4.96 -11.03
CA ARG A 1166 -3.43 -6.23 -11.33
C ARG A 1166 -1.93 -6.07 -11.58
N ALA A 1167 -1.43 -4.85 -11.78
CA ALA A 1167 -0.03 -4.60 -12.11
C ALA A 1167 0.89 -4.66 -10.87
N THR A 1168 2.14 -5.10 -11.08
CA THR A 1168 3.18 -5.19 -10.06
C THR A 1168 3.59 -3.80 -9.54
N ALA A 1169 4.02 -3.72 -8.27
CA ALA A 1169 4.25 -2.48 -7.52
C ALA A 1169 5.27 -1.47 -8.12
N THR A 1170 6.02 -1.83 -9.16
CA THR A 1170 7.05 -0.98 -9.79
C THR A 1170 6.49 0.13 -10.69
N SER A 1171 5.27 0.01 -11.23
CA SER A 1171 4.59 1.12 -11.95
C SER A 1171 3.13 1.28 -11.50
N ILE A 1172 2.95 1.93 -10.34
CA ILE A 1172 1.63 2.06 -9.70
C ILE A 1172 0.67 2.94 -10.53
N SER A 1173 1.20 3.89 -11.32
CA SER A 1173 0.40 4.81 -12.15
C SER A 1173 0.60 4.53 -13.65
N ALA A 1174 -0.41 3.97 -14.30
CA ALA A 1174 -0.42 3.74 -15.75
C ALA A 1174 -0.56 5.06 -16.55
N LEU A 1175 -1.30 6.03 -16.00
CA LEU A 1175 -1.54 7.35 -16.63
C LEU A 1175 -1.87 8.40 -15.57
N THR A 1176 -1.37 9.62 -15.73
CA THR A 1176 -1.75 10.77 -14.90
C THR A 1176 -2.56 11.78 -15.72
N LEU A 1177 -3.77 12.12 -15.28
CA LEU A 1177 -4.59 13.13 -15.94
C LEU A 1177 -4.40 14.48 -15.24
N ARG A 1178 -3.84 15.46 -15.95
CA ARG A 1178 -3.51 16.78 -15.41
C ARG A 1178 -4.36 17.86 -16.03
N GLY A 1179 -4.80 18.80 -15.19
CA GLY A 1179 -5.50 19.99 -15.67
C GLY A 1179 -6.27 20.74 -14.60
N HIS A 1180 -6.82 20.04 -13.59
CA HIS A 1180 -7.48 20.71 -12.48
C HIS A 1180 -6.52 21.63 -11.73
N THR A 1181 -7.09 22.72 -11.19
CA THR A 1181 -6.33 23.72 -10.41
C THR A 1181 -6.53 23.57 -8.91
N ASN A 1182 -7.44 22.68 -8.49
CA ASN A 1182 -7.71 22.33 -7.10
C ASN A 1182 -7.99 20.82 -6.96
N ALA A 1183 -8.20 20.35 -5.73
CA ALA A 1183 -8.45 18.95 -5.42
C ALA A 1183 -9.62 18.36 -6.23
N VAL A 1184 -9.45 17.13 -6.69
CA VAL A 1184 -10.49 16.36 -7.40
C VAL A 1184 -11.25 15.53 -6.38
N VAL A 1185 -12.57 15.71 -6.28
CA VAL A 1185 -13.38 15.10 -5.21
C VAL A 1185 -14.53 14.24 -5.71
N ALA A 1186 -14.82 14.28 -7.00
CA ALA A 1186 -15.83 13.43 -7.60
C ALA A 1186 -15.35 12.94 -8.97
N LEU A 1187 -15.64 11.68 -9.29
CA LEU A 1187 -15.34 11.05 -10.56
C LEU A 1187 -16.54 10.19 -10.98
N ASP A 1188 -16.80 10.14 -12.28
CA ASP A 1188 -17.76 9.21 -12.88
C ASP A 1188 -17.32 8.81 -14.29
N THR A 1189 -17.80 7.68 -14.78
CA THR A 1189 -17.45 7.13 -16.10
C THR A 1189 -18.43 7.57 -17.18
N ASP A 1190 -17.96 7.69 -18.42
CA ASP A 1190 -18.84 7.92 -19.57
C ASP A 1190 -19.60 6.62 -19.92
N PRO A 1191 -20.95 6.62 -19.91
CA PRO A 1191 -21.74 5.43 -20.28
C PRO A 1191 -21.70 5.15 -21.79
N GLY A 1192 -21.33 6.11 -22.63
CA GLY A 1192 -21.27 5.97 -24.09
C GLY A 1192 -19.90 5.57 -24.64
N SER A 1193 -18.83 5.69 -23.84
CA SER A 1193 -17.45 5.45 -24.25
C SER A 1193 -16.67 4.70 -23.18
N GLU A 1194 -15.99 3.63 -23.58
CA GLU A 1194 -15.12 2.84 -22.69
C GLU A 1194 -13.91 3.62 -22.17
N TYR A 1195 -13.57 4.72 -22.83
CA TYR A 1195 -12.37 5.53 -22.58
C TYR A 1195 -12.68 6.87 -21.91
N GLY A 1196 -13.97 7.20 -21.73
CA GLY A 1196 -14.40 8.51 -21.23
C GLY A 1196 -14.58 8.52 -19.71
N LEU A 1197 -14.17 9.59 -19.06
CA LEU A 1197 -14.51 9.86 -17.65
C LEU A 1197 -14.72 11.37 -17.42
N VAL A 1198 -15.47 11.68 -16.36
CA VAL A 1198 -15.70 13.05 -15.90
C VAL A 1198 -15.18 13.23 -14.48
N SER A 1199 -14.64 14.41 -14.19
CA SER A 1199 -14.15 14.76 -12.87
C SER A 1199 -14.70 16.09 -12.39
N GLY A 1200 -15.08 16.14 -11.11
CA GLY A 1200 -15.49 17.35 -10.39
C GLY A 1200 -14.38 17.86 -9.49
N GLY A 1201 -13.95 19.10 -9.73
CA GLY A 1201 -12.91 19.75 -8.95
C GLY A 1201 -13.44 20.81 -7.98
N HIS A 1202 -12.72 21.02 -6.88
CA HIS A 1202 -12.88 22.19 -6.02
C HIS A 1202 -12.44 23.50 -6.69
N ASP A 1203 -12.04 23.48 -7.96
CA ASP A 1203 -11.78 24.68 -8.76
C ASP A 1203 -13.05 25.26 -9.39
N GLY A 1204 -14.19 24.57 -9.22
CA GLY A 1204 -15.45 24.94 -9.85
C GLY A 1204 -15.52 24.58 -11.32
N THR A 1205 -14.72 23.62 -11.76
CA THR A 1205 -14.80 23.06 -13.10
C THR A 1205 -15.11 21.58 -13.05
N VAL A 1206 -15.86 21.13 -14.04
CA VAL A 1206 -16.04 19.73 -14.37
C VAL A 1206 -15.29 19.45 -15.65
N ARG A 1207 -14.42 18.44 -15.67
CA ARG A 1207 -13.58 18.13 -16.83
C ARG A 1207 -13.91 16.76 -17.38
N ILE A 1208 -13.93 16.68 -18.71
CA ILE A 1208 -14.12 15.43 -19.43
C ILE A 1208 -12.77 15.01 -19.99
N TRP A 1209 -12.44 13.74 -19.76
CA TRP A 1209 -11.19 13.14 -20.17
C TRP A 1209 -11.46 11.97 -21.08
N ASP A 1210 -10.55 11.76 -22.01
CA ASP A 1210 -10.46 10.56 -22.84
C ASP A 1210 -9.10 9.94 -22.58
N VAL A 1211 -9.07 8.74 -22.02
CA VAL A 1211 -7.82 8.08 -21.60
C VAL A 1211 -6.94 7.68 -22.77
N ARG A 1212 -7.45 7.70 -24.01
CA ARG A 1212 -6.66 7.47 -25.22
C ARG A 1212 -5.74 8.63 -25.54
N SER A 1213 -6.09 9.84 -25.09
CA SER A 1213 -5.30 11.05 -25.33
C SER A 1213 -4.18 11.16 -24.30
N VAL A 1214 -3.00 10.71 -24.68
CA VAL A 1214 -1.80 10.68 -23.85
C VAL A 1214 -0.67 11.42 -24.53
N ARG A 1215 -0.05 12.32 -23.77
CA ARG A 1215 1.19 13.01 -24.11
C ARG A 1215 2.32 12.49 -23.21
N SER A 1216 3.52 12.33 -23.77
CA SER A 1216 4.72 12.05 -22.97
C SER A 1216 5.08 13.31 -22.14
N GLY A 1217 5.09 13.17 -20.82
CA GLY A 1217 5.45 14.25 -19.89
C GLY A 1217 6.97 14.48 -19.81
N VAL A 1218 7.38 15.38 -18.92
CA VAL A 1218 8.79 15.55 -18.54
C VAL A 1218 9.15 14.40 -17.58
N GLY A 1219 9.95 13.44 -18.04
CA GLY A 1219 10.17 12.13 -17.39
C GLY A 1219 9.34 11.01 -18.04
N GLU A 1220 9.52 9.75 -17.64
CA GLU A 1220 8.75 8.59 -18.15
C GLU A 1220 7.23 8.61 -17.81
N GLU A 1221 6.71 9.71 -17.26
CA GLU A 1221 5.29 9.84 -16.93
C GLU A 1221 4.42 10.10 -18.16
N ARG A 1222 3.42 9.22 -18.39
CA ARG A 1222 2.34 9.44 -19.35
C ARG A 1222 1.31 10.43 -18.78
N VAL A 1223 1.02 11.51 -19.51
CA VAL A 1223 0.11 12.59 -19.07
C VAL A 1223 -1.07 12.74 -20.02
N GLY A 1224 -2.30 12.68 -19.51
CA GLY A 1224 -3.51 12.99 -20.25
C GLY A 1224 -4.04 14.40 -19.95
N GLU A 1225 -4.61 15.05 -20.96
CA GLU A 1225 -5.23 16.39 -20.86
C GLU A 1225 -6.76 16.30 -20.99
N ALA A 1226 -7.46 17.31 -20.48
CA ALA A 1226 -8.92 17.36 -20.55
C ALA A 1226 -9.37 17.70 -21.98
N VAL A 1227 -10.29 16.90 -22.53
CA VAL A 1227 -10.89 17.13 -23.86
C VAL A 1227 -11.85 18.31 -23.82
N TYR A 1228 -12.61 18.43 -22.73
CA TYR A 1228 -13.57 19.51 -22.55
C TYR A 1228 -13.64 19.93 -21.09
N THR A 1229 -13.86 21.22 -20.85
CA THR A 1229 -14.03 21.79 -19.50
C THR A 1229 -15.38 22.50 -19.42
N ILE A 1230 -16.21 22.04 -18.50
CA ILE A 1230 -17.50 22.64 -18.13
C ILE A 1230 -17.26 23.58 -16.95
N SER A 1231 -17.55 24.86 -17.13
CA SER A 1231 -17.54 25.85 -16.05
C SER A 1231 -18.89 25.91 -15.34
N ARG A 1232 -18.91 26.36 -14.07
CA ARG A 1232 -20.16 26.67 -13.37
C ARG A 1232 -20.84 27.90 -13.98
N GLU A 1233 -22.11 27.75 -14.33
CA GLU A 1233 -22.92 28.83 -14.91
C GLU A 1233 -23.18 29.97 -13.91
N SER A 1234 -23.18 29.66 -12.61
CA SER A 1234 -23.31 30.65 -11.53
C SER A 1234 -22.22 31.74 -11.54
N VAL A 1235 -21.08 31.48 -12.20
CA VAL A 1235 -19.98 32.45 -12.36
C VAL A 1235 -20.34 33.57 -13.35
N GLY A 1236 -21.27 33.33 -14.29
CA GLY A 1236 -21.76 34.34 -15.24
C GLY A 1236 -20.65 35.03 -16.04
N GLY A 1237 -19.55 34.32 -16.34
CA GLY A 1237 -18.37 34.87 -17.05
C GLY A 1237 -17.45 35.78 -16.21
N SER A 1238 -17.69 35.94 -14.91
CA SER A 1238 -16.77 36.64 -14.01
C SER A 1238 -15.50 35.82 -13.73
N LYS A 1239 -14.41 36.47 -13.30
CA LYS A 1239 -13.20 35.73 -12.90
C LYS A 1239 -13.50 34.91 -11.63
N VAL A 1240 -13.27 33.59 -11.71
CA VAL A 1240 -13.35 32.68 -10.56
C VAL A 1240 -12.43 33.20 -9.45
N ARG A 1241 -12.93 33.26 -8.21
CA ARG A 1241 -12.15 33.67 -7.04
C ARG A 1241 -11.03 32.65 -6.79
N SER A 1242 -9.93 33.11 -6.20
CA SER A 1242 -8.80 32.24 -5.83
C SER A 1242 -9.30 31.02 -5.06
N SER A 1243 -8.88 29.81 -5.46
CA SER A 1243 -9.27 28.53 -4.84
C SER A 1243 -10.73 28.06 -5.03
N GLY A 1244 -11.50 28.65 -5.96
CA GLY A 1244 -12.84 28.14 -6.30
C GLY A 1244 -13.93 28.43 -5.25
N GLU A 1245 -13.70 29.41 -4.37
CA GLU A 1245 -14.66 29.79 -3.31
C GLU A 1245 -16.04 30.15 -3.89
N GLY A 1246 -17.09 29.55 -3.34
CA GLY A 1246 -18.48 29.76 -3.75
C GLY A 1246 -18.93 28.93 -4.96
N VAL A 1247 -18.03 28.18 -5.61
CA VAL A 1247 -18.33 27.41 -6.84
C VAL A 1247 -17.74 26.01 -6.85
N LYS A 1248 -17.22 25.50 -5.74
CA LYS A 1248 -16.64 24.14 -5.66
C LYS A 1248 -17.67 23.10 -6.09
N VAL A 1249 -17.24 22.12 -6.88
CA VAL A 1249 -18.04 20.95 -7.23
C VAL A 1249 -17.80 19.87 -6.17
N PHE A 1250 -18.87 19.31 -5.63
CA PHE A 1250 -18.81 18.23 -4.63
C PHE A 1250 -19.25 16.87 -5.20
N GLY A 1251 -20.20 16.87 -6.15
CA GLY A 1251 -20.69 15.66 -6.80
C GLY A 1251 -20.84 15.85 -8.31
N VAL A 1252 -20.54 14.78 -9.07
CA VAL A 1252 -20.74 14.71 -10.51
C VAL A 1252 -21.30 13.32 -10.86
N CYS A 1253 -22.20 13.26 -11.84
CA CYS A 1253 -22.72 12.03 -12.41
C CYS A 1253 -22.85 12.20 -13.94
N TRP A 1254 -22.45 11.21 -14.72
CA TRP A 1254 -22.60 11.21 -16.17
C TRP A 1254 -23.58 10.11 -16.60
N ASP A 1255 -24.75 10.52 -17.07
CA ASP A 1255 -25.75 9.62 -17.63
C ASP A 1255 -25.85 9.74 -19.16
N GLY A 1256 -26.18 8.64 -19.83
CA GLY A 1256 -26.24 8.55 -21.29
C GLY A 1256 -27.40 9.35 -21.91
N VAL A 1257 -28.47 9.59 -21.15
CA VAL A 1257 -29.67 10.29 -21.62
C VAL A 1257 -29.68 11.72 -21.10
N VAL A 1258 -29.45 11.90 -19.80
CA VAL A 1258 -29.51 13.21 -19.14
C VAL A 1258 -28.26 14.05 -19.43
N GLY A 1259 -27.10 13.40 -19.61
CA GLY A 1259 -25.80 14.05 -19.75
C GLY A 1259 -25.06 14.17 -18.42
N VAL A 1260 -24.16 15.15 -18.34
CA VAL A 1260 -23.33 15.42 -17.17
C VAL A 1260 -24.12 16.29 -16.19
N VAL A 1261 -24.36 15.76 -14.99
CA VAL A 1261 -25.01 16.48 -13.90
C VAL A 1261 -23.97 16.76 -12.81
N SER A 1262 -23.88 18.01 -12.38
CA SER A 1262 -22.89 18.43 -11.37
C SER A 1262 -23.48 19.36 -10.33
N ALA A 1263 -23.03 19.24 -9.08
CA ALA A 1263 -23.50 20.11 -8.00
C ALA A 1263 -22.43 20.40 -6.95
N GLY A 1264 -22.65 21.45 -6.17
CA GLY A 1264 -21.72 21.83 -5.12
C GLY A 1264 -22.09 23.11 -4.35
N GLU A 1265 -21.09 23.95 -4.10
CA GLU A 1265 -21.15 25.11 -3.19
C GLU A 1265 -22.05 26.25 -3.68
N ASP A 1266 -22.29 26.33 -4.99
CA ASP A 1266 -23.14 27.35 -5.61
C ASP A 1266 -24.64 27.05 -5.51
N ARG A 1267 -25.02 26.00 -4.76
CA ARG A 1267 -26.40 25.61 -4.45
C ARG A 1267 -27.25 25.31 -5.68
N ARG A 1268 -26.59 24.88 -6.77
CA ARG A 1268 -27.27 24.52 -8.01
C ARG A 1268 -26.91 23.12 -8.46
N VAL A 1269 -27.90 22.35 -8.89
CA VAL A 1269 -27.66 21.18 -9.73
C VAL A 1269 -27.60 21.67 -11.17
N GLN A 1270 -26.44 21.60 -11.80
CA GLN A 1270 -26.22 22.02 -13.17
C GLN A 1270 -26.26 20.81 -14.08
N VAL A 1271 -27.14 20.85 -15.09
CA VAL A 1271 -27.26 19.82 -16.11
C VAL A 1271 -26.61 20.32 -17.40
N ASN A 1272 -25.67 19.53 -17.90
CA ASN A 1272 -24.95 19.78 -19.13
C ASN A 1272 -25.14 18.60 -20.08
N SER A 1273 -25.66 18.82 -21.28
CA SER A 1273 -25.85 17.77 -22.27
C SER A 1273 -25.43 18.25 -23.66
N GLY A 1274 -24.93 17.32 -24.47
CA GLY A 1274 -24.59 17.59 -25.88
C GLY A 1274 -25.81 17.52 -26.81
N GLY A 1275 -26.94 17.00 -26.31
CA GLY A 1275 -28.19 16.91 -27.04
C GLY A 1275 -29.06 18.14 -26.77
N GLY A 1276 -28.82 19.22 -27.50
CA GLY A 1276 -29.69 20.40 -27.47
C GLY A 1276 -30.84 20.29 -28.48
N ALA A 1277 -32.06 20.17 -27.93
CA ALA A 1277 -33.39 20.49 -28.49
C ALA A 1277 -33.92 19.72 -29.72
#